data_AF-A0A1C3EFB4-F1
#
_entry.id   AF-A0A1C3EFB4-F1
#
_cell.length_a   1.000
_cell.length_b   1.000
_cell.length_c   1.000
_cell.angle_alpha   90.00
_cell.angle_beta   90.00
_cell.angle_gamma   90.00
#
_symmetry.space_group_name_H-M   'P 1'
#
loop_
_entity.id
_entity.type
_entity.pdbx_description
1 polymer ?
#
loop_
_entity_poly.entity_id
_entity_poly.type
_entity_poly.pdbx_seq_one_letter_code
_entity_poly.pdbx_strand_id
1 'polypeptide(L)'
;MQAQDWLADSTMNVGSSLYEGGTSTQQGQALGTAFRVGHFTGPWIGREDSITPVELMPYGFIENFMLFGDLRGFRSNSDRYGANVGGGARYYLENYDRIIGANAYFDYDETSGAPFRDVGFGFETLGRYWDARVNAYFPVGPTEQLLSQSVVTGSQRFQDTRILFDRERIVGLAPKGFDAEVGMPLFFNSFFERHDLRAFGGFYHYQSENLPTLWGWKGRLSADVIPSINVGLEVAHDQVFKTNVAFNVQWTFGGFRQGESERITQINRMTTPVRRSYNVVVAQNRVVDEDVVAINPATGNPYNVQHVASYATGLEDGTVENPWNTIQEAQGIVGEDIIFVHADSVFNNPGTINLESGVRVLGEGNGVNHLVNVQGLGNILLPRATAGTNRPLIQNTVGDGVVLAANTEFSGFVVDNPSAFGIVGTGDLGQSFIRNTSVSSSGSAGISLNNTQGALSIQNSTISDPDGNANALEVIGGNSTITFTGNSSSTAFDITSTGGAALLVQGMTGGSVNLTGSQISNDAGLGVQIQNNASIVTVDSATISNATGNAVLVNNTSRNVTFRGPLNISNAGDDSILIQNTAAGSTVSFSDLSGTTGVTISGRGGQGVNINNNAGNVNFFSPLSIAGLGGVGDAAIDFQNNSGSALFQNITIQDSAGDGIRIGETALGSNNTGAFTVSGITSITGNIAQNGIAITDDSAVVTFGNAATTTGINGRGLAGISVIDNNANVNFLGTTSIGNPGGSTSPAIDLQDNDNANVVFGSVIVTDATGPAGQGAGVNIIGNASNISFNSLDVTTIDGIGLFVRDSQSLTIADGFIDSTFVTTGRSAIDIEDSGYVITLDGASADTPTGAGIRLVNNTGISGTGNAQFVITGTDVARDGGTIQNGDSDGVLATNSGGVSLTGMTINDNLGRGVFASNLRQLNVFGSTTAGDIFANGLSGVETLNVDVVQIADMTFTNNGAVNTNNPEILLRANALSQTTPTGQTSTGYQWLIQRNVITENGVDAVRIQSENTNVGTLFLTVGGPNNTDLVTFLPGAATSDGNTITLNSITPGAAGVNVQWNNALSAAAQWNLITITGANNGAERIGMRFATTNTLQPHVINVLDNTINSTRENSTGFEFSQAGVLNAIIARNNVNFNTPDVFVDFNRAMRFNIGNNSVVDLTDNVTLDADDGSQGFLFESVGSGSTFFIARNDLTFTNNLLFFFEEGIVFETVTGTVNFVGGDDITTNNLVNFTGTTGAGTAFQFLSGTSTGSLRVNGVQIFP
;
A
#
# COMPACT_ATOMS: atom_id res chain seq x y z
N MET A 1 -23.68 -8.10 6.06
CA MET A 1 -24.80 -7.19 6.39
C MET A 1 -24.88 -7.04 7.89
N GLN A 2 -24.66 -5.81 8.35
CA GLN A 2 -25.01 -5.32 9.68
C GLN A 2 -26.53 -5.37 9.88
N ALA A 3 -26.99 -5.58 11.12
CA ALA A 3 -28.18 -4.94 11.69
C ALA A 3 -28.23 -5.25 13.20
N GLN A 4 -27.39 -4.55 13.93
CA GLN A 4 -27.55 -4.25 15.36
C GLN A 4 -28.00 -2.78 15.37
N ASP A 5 -29.18 -2.50 15.94
CA ASP A 5 -29.71 -1.19 16.39
C ASP A 5 -31.20 -1.01 16.08
N TRP A 6 -32.07 -1.36 17.05
CA TRP A 6 -33.27 -0.58 17.39
C TRP A 6 -33.93 -1.11 18.69
N LEU A 7 -33.40 -0.72 19.85
CA LEU A 7 -34.14 -0.76 21.12
C LEU A 7 -33.82 0.53 21.88
N ALA A 8 -34.71 1.51 21.72
CA ALA A 8 -34.79 2.71 22.53
C ALA A 8 -35.91 2.55 23.57
N ASP A 9 -35.52 2.72 24.83
CA ASP A 9 -36.11 3.66 25.78
C ASP A 9 -37.65 3.64 26.01
N SER A 10 -38.06 3.16 27.18
CA SER A 10 -38.98 3.89 28.07
C SER A 10 -39.28 3.08 29.35
N THR A 11 -38.61 3.44 30.44
CA THR A 11 -39.02 3.08 31.80
C THR A 11 -40.12 4.03 32.28
N MET A 12 -41.31 3.50 32.61
CA MET A 12 -42.26 4.19 33.49
C MET A 12 -42.62 3.31 34.69
N ASN A 13 -42.39 3.91 35.85
CA ASN A 13 -42.51 3.39 37.20
C ASN A 13 -43.88 3.82 37.76
N VAL A 14 -44.75 2.89 38.17
CA VAL A 14 -45.96 3.22 38.96
C VAL A 14 -46.21 2.16 40.04
N GLY A 15 -45.71 2.45 41.24
CA GLY A 15 -46.53 2.61 42.46
C GLY A 15 -47.45 1.48 42.90
N SER A 16 -47.02 0.80 43.96
CA SER A 16 -47.83 0.04 44.91
C SER A 16 -48.83 0.93 45.67
N SER A 17 -50.11 0.54 45.75
CA SER A 17 -50.92 0.55 46.98
C SER A 17 -52.30 -0.09 46.73
N LEU A 18 -52.93 -0.56 47.81
CA LEU A 18 -54.30 -1.09 47.94
C LEU A 18 -54.42 -2.62 47.85
N TYR A 19 -54.28 -3.28 49.00
CA TYR A 19 -55.28 -4.21 49.53
C TYR A 19 -54.99 -4.47 51.03
N GLU A 20 -55.32 -3.49 51.87
CA GLU A 20 -55.70 -3.77 53.26
C GLU A 20 -57.22 -3.96 53.25
N GLY A 21 -57.69 -5.20 53.37
CA GLY A 21 -59.09 -5.55 53.45
C GLY A 21 -59.34 -6.33 54.74
N GLY A 22 -59.75 -5.61 55.78
CA GLY A 22 -60.05 -6.13 57.11
C GLY A 22 -61.13 -7.21 57.11
N THR A 23 -60.97 -8.15 58.03
CA THR A 23 -61.95 -9.20 58.36
C THR A 23 -63.17 -8.58 59.05
N SER A 24 -64.34 -8.57 58.39
CA SER A 24 -65.62 -8.24 59.06
C SER A 24 -66.31 -9.52 59.55
N THR A 25 -66.47 -9.63 60.86
CA THR A 25 -67.24 -10.68 61.55
C THR A 25 -68.74 -10.33 61.59
N GLN A 26 -69.54 -11.16 60.91
CA GLN A 26 -71.01 -11.38 60.97
C GLN A 26 -72.07 -10.25 60.83
N GLN A 27 -73.10 -10.62 60.05
CA GLN A 27 -74.47 -10.10 59.86
C GLN A 27 -74.70 -8.76 59.12
N GLY A 28 -74.79 -8.85 57.79
CA GLY A 28 -75.37 -7.84 56.88
C GLY A 28 -74.65 -7.80 55.52
N GLN A 29 -75.32 -8.24 54.44
CA GLN A 29 -74.87 -8.23 53.02
C GLN A 29 -73.34 -8.12 52.79
N ALA A 30 -72.65 -9.25 52.80
CA ALA A 30 -71.21 -9.29 52.52
C ALA A 30 -70.98 -9.38 51.00
N LEU A 31 -70.48 -8.29 50.40
CA LEU A 31 -69.81 -8.31 49.11
C LEU A 31 -68.36 -8.72 49.31
N GLY A 32 -67.83 -9.55 48.41
CA GLY A 32 -66.44 -9.96 48.44
C GLY A 32 -65.95 -10.40 47.07
N THR A 33 -64.66 -10.68 46.97
CA THR A 33 -64.04 -11.12 45.73
C THR A 33 -63.05 -12.24 46.03
N ALA A 34 -62.99 -13.24 45.15
CA ALA A 34 -61.93 -14.22 45.12
C ALA A 34 -61.10 -14.03 43.84
N PHE A 35 -59.79 -13.89 43.98
CA PHE A 35 -58.84 -13.80 42.88
C PHE A 35 -58.02 -15.09 42.81
N ARG A 36 -57.79 -15.63 41.61
CA ARG A 36 -56.99 -16.85 41.44
C ARG A 36 -55.99 -16.71 40.31
N VAL A 37 -54.83 -17.31 40.50
CA VAL A 37 -53.85 -17.53 39.43
C VAL A 37 -53.47 -19.00 39.49
N GLY A 38 -53.39 -19.64 38.33
CA GLY A 38 -52.94 -21.01 38.25
C GLY A 38 -52.13 -21.29 37.00
N HIS A 39 -51.53 -22.47 36.97
CA HIS A 39 -50.90 -23.02 35.78
C HIS A 39 -51.37 -24.47 35.60
N PHE A 40 -51.81 -24.79 34.39
CA PHE A 40 -52.29 -26.11 33.98
C PHE A 40 -51.32 -26.63 32.93
N THR A 41 -50.53 -27.63 33.29
CA THR A 41 -49.52 -28.22 32.40
C THR A 41 -49.96 -29.59 31.90
N GLY A 42 -49.51 -29.93 30.70
CA GLY A 42 -49.87 -31.14 29.98
C GLY A 42 -51.08 -30.97 29.06
N PRO A 43 -51.24 -31.89 28.08
CA PRO A 43 -52.39 -31.90 27.20
C PRO A 43 -53.66 -32.23 27.99
N TRP A 44 -54.78 -31.66 27.56
CA TRP A 44 -56.10 -31.88 28.12
C TRP A 44 -57.13 -32.06 26.99
N ILE A 45 -58.36 -32.39 27.37
CA ILE A 45 -59.45 -32.64 26.41
C ILE A 45 -59.63 -31.41 25.52
N GLY A 46 -59.36 -31.55 24.22
CA GLY A 46 -59.43 -30.47 23.24
C GLY A 46 -58.36 -29.39 23.36
N ARG A 47 -57.23 -29.66 24.03
CA ARG A 47 -56.12 -28.71 24.20
C ARG A 47 -54.78 -29.43 24.30
N GLU A 48 -53.88 -29.19 23.35
CA GLU A 48 -52.55 -29.84 23.37
C GLU A 48 -51.51 -29.05 24.18
N ASP A 49 -51.72 -27.74 24.32
CA ASP A 49 -50.79 -26.83 24.98
C ASP A 49 -51.13 -26.61 26.46
N SER A 50 -50.15 -26.18 27.26
CA SER A 50 -50.34 -25.79 28.67
C SER A 50 -50.94 -24.37 28.74
N ILE A 51 -51.70 -24.05 29.79
CA ILE A 51 -52.30 -22.72 29.96
C ILE A 51 -52.05 -22.14 31.35
N THR A 52 -52.03 -20.80 31.41
CA THR A 52 -51.92 -20.05 32.66
C THR A 52 -53.15 -19.15 32.84
N PRO A 53 -54.17 -19.58 33.61
CA PRO A 53 -55.34 -18.75 33.88
C PRO A 53 -55.14 -17.75 35.02
N VAL A 54 -55.79 -16.61 34.87
CA VAL A 54 -56.06 -15.60 35.90
C VAL A 54 -57.58 -15.44 36.01
N GLU A 55 -58.10 -15.50 37.24
CA GLU A 55 -59.54 -15.51 37.52
C GLU A 55 -59.93 -14.46 38.56
N LEU A 56 -61.09 -13.85 38.36
CA LEU A 56 -61.70 -12.91 39.27
C LEU A 56 -63.18 -13.28 39.48
N MET A 57 -63.54 -13.58 40.72
CA MET A 57 -64.90 -13.97 41.11
C MET A 57 -65.46 -12.99 42.14
N PRO A 58 -66.09 -11.88 41.72
CA PRO A 58 -66.88 -11.05 42.62
C PRO A 58 -68.15 -11.79 43.06
N TYR A 59 -68.52 -11.70 44.34
CA TYR A 59 -69.71 -12.34 44.89
C TYR A 59 -70.40 -11.48 45.95
N GLY A 60 -71.69 -11.76 46.18
CA GLY A 60 -72.49 -11.13 47.23
C GLY A 60 -73.42 -12.13 47.90
N PHE A 61 -73.51 -12.06 49.23
CA PHE A 61 -74.39 -12.91 50.02
C PHE A 61 -75.67 -12.19 50.45
N ILE A 62 -76.80 -12.91 50.38
CA ILE A 62 -78.07 -12.59 51.01
C ILE A 62 -78.51 -13.85 51.78
N GLU A 63 -78.33 -13.83 53.10
CA GLU A 63 -78.51 -15.00 53.97
C GLU A 63 -77.72 -16.21 53.44
N ASN A 64 -78.40 -17.30 53.11
CA ASN A 64 -77.81 -18.54 52.58
C ASN A 64 -77.66 -18.56 51.06
N PHE A 65 -78.00 -17.47 50.37
CA PHE A 65 -77.90 -17.35 48.92
C PHE A 65 -76.70 -16.48 48.53
N MET A 66 -75.94 -16.91 47.52
CA MET A 66 -74.81 -16.17 46.97
C MET A 66 -74.96 -16.01 45.45
N LEU A 67 -74.90 -14.78 44.97
CA LEU A 67 -74.71 -14.47 43.56
C LEU A 67 -73.23 -14.21 43.29
N PHE A 68 -72.72 -14.65 42.14
CA PHE A 68 -71.35 -14.37 41.74
C PHE A 68 -71.21 -14.11 40.24
N GLY A 69 -70.27 -13.24 39.90
CA GLY A 69 -69.65 -13.18 38.58
C GLY A 69 -68.35 -13.98 38.58
N ASP A 70 -67.88 -14.38 37.40
CA ASP A 70 -66.65 -15.13 37.22
C ASP A 70 -66.01 -14.77 35.87
N LEU A 71 -64.89 -14.07 35.93
CA LEU A 71 -64.11 -13.62 34.78
C LEU A 71 -62.78 -14.37 34.77
N ARG A 72 -62.45 -15.02 33.66
CA ARG A 72 -61.23 -15.80 33.50
C ARG A 72 -60.54 -15.42 32.20
N GLY A 73 -59.24 -15.17 32.24
CA GLY A 73 -58.40 -15.04 31.05
C GLY A 73 -57.24 -16.02 31.16
N PHE A 74 -56.85 -16.64 30.05
CA PHE A 74 -55.72 -17.56 30.02
C PHE A 74 -54.89 -17.41 28.75
N ARG A 75 -53.60 -17.69 28.88
CA ARG A 75 -52.61 -17.71 27.78
C ARG A 75 -51.95 -19.07 27.71
N SER A 76 -51.74 -19.59 26.50
CA SER A 76 -50.99 -20.82 26.25
C SER A 76 -49.50 -20.57 26.06
N ASN A 77 -48.66 -21.61 26.10
CA ASN A 77 -47.22 -21.46 25.89
C ASN A 77 -46.85 -21.10 24.44
N SER A 78 -47.71 -21.44 23.47
CA SER A 78 -47.59 -21.11 22.05
C SER A 78 -48.13 -19.72 21.69
N ASP A 79 -48.23 -18.83 22.70
CA ASP A 79 -48.71 -17.45 22.58
C ASP A 79 -50.14 -17.29 22.02
N ARG A 80 -51.04 -18.22 22.37
CA ARG A 80 -52.48 -18.15 22.04
C ARG A 80 -53.30 -17.82 23.28
N TYR A 81 -54.48 -17.23 23.09
CA TYR A 81 -55.27 -16.64 24.18
C TYR A 81 -56.68 -17.23 24.26
N GLY A 82 -57.26 -17.19 25.46
CA GLY A 82 -58.67 -17.51 25.68
C GLY A 82 -59.23 -16.79 26.89
N ALA A 83 -60.56 -16.71 26.94
CA ALA A 83 -61.29 -16.06 28.01
C ALA A 83 -62.63 -16.75 28.27
N ASN A 84 -63.03 -16.78 29.54
CA ASN A 84 -64.35 -17.24 29.97
C ASN A 84 -65.01 -16.13 30.79
N VAL A 85 -66.23 -15.74 30.42
CA VAL A 85 -67.02 -14.74 31.14
C VAL A 85 -68.33 -15.37 31.55
N GLY A 86 -68.60 -15.44 32.85
CA GLY A 86 -69.81 -16.05 33.34
C GLY A 86 -70.22 -15.55 34.71
N GLY A 87 -71.22 -16.23 35.25
CA GLY A 87 -71.75 -15.97 36.58
C GLY A 87 -72.72 -17.06 36.99
N GLY A 88 -73.12 -17.02 38.25
CA GLY A 88 -74.03 -18.03 38.79
C GLY A 88 -74.59 -17.67 40.15
N ALA A 89 -75.35 -18.62 40.67
CA ALA A 89 -75.99 -18.55 41.97
C ALA A 89 -75.71 -19.84 42.75
N ARG A 90 -75.48 -19.71 44.06
CA ARG A 90 -75.35 -20.83 45.01
C ARG A 90 -76.29 -20.61 46.18
N TYR A 91 -76.93 -21.68 46.65
CA TYR A 91 -77.78 -21.68 47.83
C TYR A 91 -77.30 -22.74 48.83
N TYR A 92 -77.09 -22.33 50.08
CA TYR A 92 -76.68 -23.20 51.17
C TYR A 92 -77.90 -23.72 51.94
N LEU A 93 -78.10 -25.03 51.89
CA LEU A 93 -79.15 -25.75 52.60
C LEU A 93 -78.63 -26.16 53.99
N GLU A 94 -78.83 -25.31 54.99
CA GLU A 94 -78.34 -25.51 56.37
C GLU A 94 -78.71 -26.89 56.95
N ASN A 95 -79.98 -27.32 56.80
CA ASN A 95 -80.48 -28.59 57.33
C ASN A 95 -79.76 -29.83 56.78
N TYR A 96 -79.14 -29.71 55.60
CA TYR A 96 -78.47 -30.81 54.91
C TYR A 96 -76.95 -30.62 54.81
N ASP A 97 -76.44 -29.51 55.37
CA ASP A 97 -75.05 -29.07 55.24
C ASP A 97 -74.53 -29.21 53.78
N ARG A 98 -75.24 -28.58 52.84
CA ARG A 98 -75.02 -28.76 51.40
C ARG A 98 -75.29 -27.50 50.60
N ILE A 99 -74.47 -27.27 49.58
CA ILE A 99 -74.67 -26.21 48.58
C ILE A 99 -75.31 -26.82 47.34
N ILE A 100 -76.23 -26.09 46.72
CA ILE A 100 -76.69 -26.29 45.34
C ILE A 100 -76.40 -25.04 44.53
N GLY A 101 -75.98 -25.16 43.28
CA GLY A 101 -75.65 -24.01 42.44
C GLY A 101 -75.88 -24.24 40.96
N ALA A 102 -76.09 -23.15 40.25
CA ALA A 102 -76.20 -23.12 38.80
C ALA A 102 -75.39 -21.95 38.23
N ASN A 103 -74.81 -22.13 37.05
CA ASN A 103 -73.94 -21.15 36.40
C ASN A 103 -74.10 -21.15 34.87
N ALA A 104 -73.75 -20.04 34.25
CA ALA A 104 -73.70 -19.89 32.79
C ALA A 104 -72.44 -19.10 32.37
N TYR A 105 -71.87 -19.45 31.23
CA TYR A 105 -70.62 -18.88 30.70
C TYR A 105 -70.69 -18.64 29.20
N PHE A 106 -69.97 -17.64 28.75
CA PHE A 106 -69.55 -17.45 27.36
C PHE A 106 -68.04 -17.61 27.27
N ASP A 107 -67.58 -18.39 26.30
CA ASP A 107 -66.19 -18.80 26.14
C ASP A 107 -65.64 -18.37 24.78
N TYR A 108 -64.39 -17.95 24.77
CA TYR A 108 -63.59 -17.68 23.58
C TYR A 108 -62.24 -18.35 23.75
N ASP A 109 -61.77 -19.05 22.73
CA ASP A 109 -60.53 -19.81 22.79
C ASP A 109 -59.86 -19.94 21.42
N GLU A 110 -58.62 -19.47 21.32
CA GLU A 110 -57.77 -19.60 20.14
C GLU A 110 -56.64 -20.63 20.32
N THR A 111 -56.56 -21.31 21.47
CA THR A 111 -55.41 -22.16 21.81
C THR A 111 -55.20 -23.34 20.85
N SER A 112 -56.23 -23.73 20.10
CA SER A 112 -56.17 -24.75 19.05
C SER A 112 -55.67 -24.25 17.69
N GLY A 113 -55.41 -22.95 17.52
CA GLY A 113 -54.83 -22.34 16.32
C GLY A 113 -55.83 -21.57 15.44
N ALA A 114 -57.11 -21.60 15.79
CA ALA A 114 -58.17 -20.78 15.22
C ALA A 114 -59.17 -20.40 16.32
N PRO A 115 -59.91 -19.28 16.20
CA PRO A 115 -60.79 -18.79 17.26
C PRO A 115 -62.12 -19.56 17.33
N PHE A 116 -62.36 -20.30 18.40
CA PHE A 116 -63.63 -20.98 18.71
C PHE A 116 -64.36 -20.32 19.89
N ARG A 117 -65.69 -20.52 19.96
CA ARG A 117 -66.55 -19.89 20.98
C ARG A 117 -67.64 -20.84 21.41
N ASP A 118 -67.92 -20.90 22.72
CA ASP A 118 -68.98 -21.74 23.30
C ASP A 118 -69.84 -20.96 24.30
N VAL A 119 -71.06 -21.44 24.51
CA VAL A 119 -71.91 -21.08 25.66
C VAL A 119 -72.04 -22.30 26.57
N GLY A 120 -71.67 -22.14 27.84
CA GLY A 120 -71.68 -23.19 28.84
C GLY A 120 -72.78 -23.00 29.89
N PHE A 121 -73.38 -24.10 30.35
CA PHE A 121 -74.30 -24.12 31.49
C PHE A 121 -73.87 -25.19 32.48
N GLY A 122 -73.83 -24.87 33.77
CA GLY A 122 -73.41 -25.81 34.81
C GLY A 122 -74.41 -25.90 35.97
N PHE A 123 -74.50 -27.08 36.56
CA PHE A 123 -75.19 -27.33 37.82
C PHE A 123 -74.26 -28.07 38.76
N GLU A 124 -74.23 -27.68 40.03
CA GLU A 124 -73.40 -28.31 41.05
C GLU A 124 -74.13 -28.52 42.38
N THR A 125 -73.70 -29.54 43.10
CA THR A 125 -74.05 -29.71 44.51
C THR A 125 -72.82 -30.12 45.31
N LEU A 126 -72.54 -29.38 46.37
CA LEU A 126 -71.32 -29.54 47.19
C LEU A 126 -71.73 -29.93 48.60
N GLY A 127 -71.22 -31.05 49.09
CA GLY A 127 -71.63 -31.60 50.38
C GLY A 127 -70.46 -32.11 51.19
N ARG A 128 -70.73 -32.44 52.45
CA ARG A 128 -69.71 -32.97 53.35
C ARG A 128 -69.14 -34.31 52.89
N TYR A 129 -70.00 -35.22 52.41
CA TYR A 129 -69.60 -36.59 52.04
C TYR A 129 -69.41 -36.81 50.54
N TRP A 130 -70.07 -36.01 49.72
CA TRP A 130 -69.93 -36.10 48.27
C TRP A 130 -70.33 -34.80 47.59
N ASP A 131 -69.68 -34.54 46.46
CA ASP A 131 -69.95 -33.46 45.52
C ASP A 131 -70.42 -34.06 44.20
N ALA A 132 -71.30 -33.38 43.46
CA ALA A 132 -71.54 -33.70 42.05
C ALA A 132 -71.66 -32.43 41.23
N ARG A 133 -71.21 -32.52 39.97
CA ARG A 133 -71.26 -31.43 38.99
C ARG A 133 -71.62 -31.97 37.63
N VAL A 134 -72.33 -31.17 36.86
CA VAL A 134 -72.56 -31.40 35.43
C VAL A 134 -72.44 -30.07 34.70
N ASN A 135 -71.71 -30.04 33.58
CA ASN A 135 -71.61 -28.88 32.71
C ASN A 135 -71.93 -29.29 31.28
N ALA A 136 -72.70 -28.49 30.56
CA ALA A 136 -72.98 -28.65 29.15
C ALA A 136 -72.36 -27.47 28.37
N TYR A 137 -71.83 -27.75 27.18
CA TYR A 137 -71.11 -26.83 26.32
C TYR A 137 -71.73 -26.83 24.92
N PHE A 138 -72.06 -25.64 24.43
CA PHE A 138 -72.70 -25.43 23.14
C PHE A 138 -71.87 -24.45 22.31
N PRO A 139 -71.10 -24.94 21.32
CA PRO A 139 -70.39 -24.11 20.37
C PRO A 139 -71.30 -23.14 19.61
N VAL A 140 -70.82 -21.91 19.43
CA VAL A 140 -71.50 -20.81 18.75
C VAL A 140 -70.57 -20.17 17.73
N GLY A 141 -71.10 -19.82 16.55
CA GLY A 141 -70.27 -19.36 15.42
C GLY A 141 -69.70 -20.53 14.61
N PRO A 142 -68.54 -20.37 13.94
CA PRO A 142 -67.95 -21.43 13.12
C PRO A 142 -67.45 -22.60 13.98
N THR A 143 -68.11 -23.76 13.85
CA THR A 143 -67.77 -24.99 14.57
C THR A 143 -66.76 -25.86 13.82
N GLU A 144 -66.39 -25.48 12.60
CA GLU A 144 -65.37 -26.11 11.76
C GLU A 144 -64.50 -25.04 11.12
N GLN A 145 -63.17 -25.10 11.31
CA GLN A 145 -62.22 -24.11 10.81
C GLN A 145 -60.89 -24.75 10.40
N LEU A 146 -60.25 -24.22 9.34
CA LEU A 146 -58.93 -24.66 8.90
C LEU A 146 -57.84 -24.18 9.88
N LEU A 147 -56.98 -25.09 10.31
CA LEU A 147 -55.82 -24.80 11.17
C LEU A 147 -54.52 -24.71 10.37
N SER A 148 -54.33 -25.61 9.40
CA SER A 148 -53.16 -25.58 8.49
C SER A 148 -53.43 -26.36 7.20
N GLN A 149 -52.66 -26.08 6.15
CA GLN A 149 -52.68 -26.86 4.90
C GLN A 149 -51.28 -27.03 4.30
N SER A 150 -51.04 -28.12 3.58
CA SER A 150 -49.78 -28.41 2.88
C SER A 150 -49.98 -29.41 1.73
N VAL A 151 -48.99 -29.54 0.85
CA VAL A 151 -48.97 -30.57 -0.20
C VAL A 151 -48.38 -31.86 0.35
N VAL A 152 -49.01 -32.99 0.07
CA VAL A 152 -48.45 -34.31 0.34
C VAL A 152 -47.25 -34.52 -0.58
N THR A 153 -46.05 -34.60 -0.01
CA THR A 153 -44.81 -34.71 -0.79
C THR A 153 -44.82 -35.93 -1.71
N GLY A 154 -44.55 -35.72 -3.00
CA GLY A 154 -44.49 -36.79 -4.01
C GLY A 154 -45.84 -37.16 -4.62
N SER A 155 -46.95 -36.52 -4.22
CA SER A 155 -48.29 -36.75 -4.79
C SER A 155 -48.55 -36.02 -6.10
N GLN A 156 -47.65 -35.11 -6.50
CA GLN A 156 -47.80 -34.32 -7.71
C GLN A 156 -47.80 -35.21 -8.95
N ARG A 157 -48.73 -34.97 -9.87
CA ARG A 157 -48.84 -35.70 -11.13
C ARG A 157 -49.57 -34.87 -12.19
N PHE A 158 -49.35 -35.21 -13.45
CA PHE A 158 -50.16 -34.70 -14.55
C PHE A 158 -51.37 -35.60 -14.75
N GLN A 159 -52.50 -35.00 -15.12
CA GLN A 159 -53.68 -35.69 -15.62
C GLN A 159 -54.38 -34.76 -16.60
N ASP A 160 -54.70 -35.26 -17.79
CA ASP A 160 -55.17 -34.44 -18.90
C ASP A 160 -54.19 -33.26 -19.14
N THR A 161 -54.68 -32.01 -19.07
CA THR A 161 -53.87 -30.77 -19.15
C THR A 161 -53.68 -30.09 -17.78
N ARG A 162 -53.88 -30.81 -16.68
CA ARG A 162 -53.87 -30.26 -15.32
C ARG A 162 -52.71 -30.81 -14.51
N ILE A 163 -52.29 -30.02 -13.52
CA ILE A 163 -51.40 -30.48 -12.45
C ILE A 163 -52.30 -30.83 -11.26
N LEU A 164 -52.23 -32.08 -10.81
CA LEU A 164 -52.92 -32.56 -9.61
C LEU A 164 -51.90 -32.85 -8.51
N PHE A 165 -52.34 -32.71 -7.27
CA PHE A 165 -51.61 -33.13 -6.09
C PHE A 165 -52.59 -33.44 -4.96
N ASP A 166 -52.12 -34.15 -3.95
CA ASP A 166 -52.93 -34.41 -2.77
C ASP A 166 -52.63 -33.34 -1.74
N ARG A 167 -53.68 -32.70 -1.22
CA ARG A 167 -53.57 -31.63 -0.24
C ARG A 167 -53.97 -32.14 1.12
N GLU A 168 -53.08 -31.96 2.08
CA GLU A 168 -53.39 -32.21 3.47
C GLU A 168 -53.90 -30.94 4.14
N ARG A 169 -55.08 -31.01 4.75
CA ARG A 169 -55.67 -29.97 5.61
C ARG A 169 -55.87 -30.50 7.02
N ILE A 170 -55.46 -29.72 8.00
CA ILE A 170 -55.79 -29.94 9.40
C ILE A 170 -56.96 -29.01 9.73
N VAL A 171 -58.11 -29.60 10.07
CA VAL A 171 -59.34 -28.87 10.37
C VAL A 171 -59.69 -29.04 11.85
N GLY A 172 -59.94 -27.94 12.55
CA GLY A 172 -60.41 -27.92 13.92
C GLY A 172 -61.93 -27.99 13.97
N LEU A 173 -62.46 -28.88 14.79
CA LEU A 173 -63.89 -29.14 14.97
C LEU A 173 -64.27 -28.92 16.44
N ALA A 174 -65.20 -28.00 16.71
CA ALA A 174 -65.72 -27.73 18.05
C ALA A 174 -67.04 -28.50 18.29
N PRO A 175 -67.01 -29.67 18.97
CA PRO A 175 -68.23 -30.42 19.28
C PRO A 175 -69.01 -29.83 20.46
N LYS A 176 -70.35 -29.94 20.40
CA LYS A 176 -71.19 -29.74 21.58
C LYS A 176 -71.10 -30.95 22.50
N GLY A 177 -71.22 -30.74 23.80
CA GLY A 177 -71.11 -31.85 24.73
C GLY A 177 -71.45 -31.49 26.17
N PHE A 178 -71.17 -32.43 27.05
CA PHE A 178 -71.28 -32.22 28.48
C PHE A 178 -70.27 -33.09 29.23
N ASP A 179 -69.94 -32.68 30.44
CA ASP A 179 -69.20 -33.48 31.40
C ASP A 179 -69.96 -33.58 32.72
N ALA A 180 -69.81 -34.71 33.40
CA ALA A 180 -70.34 -34.92 34.73
C ALA A 180 -69.27 -35.55 35.62
N GLU A 181 -69.19 -35.12 36.87
CA GLU A 181 -68.29 -35.70 37.87
C GLU A 181 -68.98 -35.85 39.23
N VAL A 182 -68.66 -36.92 39.94
CA VAL A 182 -68.98 -37.11 41.36
C VAL A 182 -67.67 -37.22 42.13
N GLY A 183 -67.58 -36.52 43.25
CA GLY A 183 -66.39 -36.48 44.09
C GLY A 183 -66.70 -36.90 45.50
N MET A 184 -65.75 -37.55 46.15
CA MET A 184 -65.78 -37.80 47.57
C MET A 184 -64.46 -37.39 48.21
N PRO A 185 -64.49 -36.80 49.41
CA PRO A 185 -63.30 -36.61 50.22
C PRO A 185 -62.76 -37.95 50.73
N LEU A 186 -61.44 -38.05 50.85
CA LEU A 186 -60.76 -39.25 51.36
C LEU A 186 -60.46 -39.04 52.85
N PHE A 187 -61.06 -39.86 53.71
CA PHE A 187 -61.00 -39.69 55.17
C PHE A 187 -60.32 -40.85 55.90
N PHE A 188 -59.49 -41.63 55.20
CA PHE A 188 -58.90 -42.84 55.77
C PHE A 188 -57.74 -42.57 56.74
N ASN A 189 -57.22 -41.33 56.79
CA ASN A 189 -56.24 -40.87 57.77
C ASN A 189 -56.31 -39.34 58.00
N SER A 190 -55.65 -38.86 59.06
CA SER A 190 -55.62 -37.45 59.45
C SER A 190 -54.88 -36.54 58.45
N PHE A 191 -54.01 -37.09 57.59
CA PHE A 191 -53.32 -36.32 56.56
C PHE A 191 -54.30 -35.92 55.44
N PHE A 192 -55.14 -36.85 54.99
CA PHE A 192 -56.12 -36.58 53.94
C PHE A 192 -57.24 -35.65 54.40
N GLU A 193 -57.67 -35.76 55.66
CA GLU A 193 -58.62 -34.84 56.27
C GLU A 193 -58.06 -33.42 56.40
N ARG A 194 -56.79 -33.27 56.81
CA ARG A 194 -56.14 -31.96 56.99
C ARG A 194 -55.98 -31.18 55.67
N HIS A 195 -55.76 -31.88 54.56
CA HIS A 195 -55.50 -31.30 53.24
C HIS A 195 -56.71 -31.32 52.30
N ASP A 196 -57.93 -31.59 52.82
CA ASP A 196 -59.17 -31.77 52.05
C ASP A 196 -58.95 -32.59 50.76
N LEU A 197 -58.22 -33.70 50.85
CA LEU A 197 -57.91 -34.52 49.67
C LEU A 197 -59.21 -35.15 49.15
N ARG A 198 -59.54 -34.86 47.89
CA ARG A 198 -60.74 -35.35 47.22
C ARG A 198 -60.38 -36.10 45.95
N ALA A 199 -61.08 -37.22 45.74
CA ALA A 199 -61.07 -37.96 44.49
C ALA A 199 -62.40 -37.78 43.76
N PHE A 200 -62.30 -37.53 42.46
CA PHE A 200 -63.43 -37.33 41.57
C PHE A 200 -63.36 -38.37 40.44
N GLY A 201 -64.51 -38.97 40.13
CA GLY A 201 -64.70 -39.82 38.98
C GLY A 201 -65.85 -39.28 38.15
N GLY A 202 -65.69 -39.26 36.84
CA GLY A 202 -66.67 -38.68 35.93
C GLY A 202 -66.59 -39.26 34.54
N PHE A 203 -67.54 -38.82 33.72
CA PHE A 203 -67.57 -39.11 32.30
C PHE A 203 -67.90 -37.83 31.54
N TYR A 204 -67.60 -37.83 30.26
CA TYR A 204 -67.94 -36.76 29.35
C TYR A 204 -68.40 -37.32 28.02
N HIS A 205 -69.19 -36.52 27.33
CA HIS A 205 -69.74 -36.85 26.04
C HIS A 205 -69.69 -35.62 25.14
N TYR A 206 -69.14 -35.77 23.95
CA TYR A 206 -69.16 -34.73 22.92
C TYR A 206 -69.58 -35.31 21.57
N GLN A 207 -70.18 -34.48 20.74
CA GLN A 207 -70.61 -34.83 19.40
C GLN A 207 -70.50 -33.63 18.45
N SER A 208 -70.03 -33.89 17.24
CA SER A 208 -70.05 -32.97 16.10
C SER A 208 -70.43 -33.76 14.85
N GLU A 209 -70.85 -33.08 13.80
CA GLU A 209 -71.26 -33.69 12.53
C GLU A 209 -70.13 -34.50 11.88
N ASN A 210 -68.90 -33.99 11.96
CA ASN A 210 -67.71 -34.58 11.31
C ASN A 210 -66.76 -35.28 12.30
N LEU A 211 -67.26 -35.67 13.48
CA LEU A 211 -66.52 -36.47 14.46
C LEU A 211 -67.38 -37.63 14.95
N PRO A 212 -66.79 -38.84 15.13
CA PRO A 212 -67.46 -39.90 15.86
C PRO A 212 -67.92 -39.40 17.23
N THR A 213 -69.14 -39.77 17.62
CA THR A 213 -69.65 -39.51 18.96
C THR A 213 -68.65 -40.02 19.99
N LEU A 214 -68.20 -39.14 20.89
CA LEU A 214 -67.13 -39.47 21.82
C LEU A 214 -67.69 -39.56 23.24
N TRP A 215 -67.42 -40.69 23.88
CA TRP A 215 -67.61 -40.91 25.32
C TRP A 215 -66.23 -41.14 25.93
N GLY A 216 -65.94 -40.42 26.99
CA GLY A 216 -64.71 -40.60 27.76
C GLY A 216 -64.98 -40.64 29.24
N TRP A 217 -64.03 -41.22 29.96
CA TRP A 217 -64.02 -41.16 31.42
C TRP A 217 -62.93 -40.18 31.87
N LYS A 218 -63.15 -39.57 33.03
CA LYS A 218 -62.17 -38.69 33.68
C LYS A 218 -62.06 -39.00 35.16
N GLY A 219 -60.84 -38.91 35.67
CA GLY A 219 -60.52 -38.98 37.09
C GLY A 219 -59.76 -37.74 37.51
N ARG A 220 -60.02 -37.23 38.70
CA ARG A 220 -59.31 -36.08 39.25
C ARG A 220 -59.01 -36.28 40.73
N LEU A 221 -57.77 -36.01 41.11
CA LEU A 221 -57.34 -35.85 42.50
C LEU A 221 -57.13 -34.36 42.75
N SER A 222 -57.60 -33.85 43.88
CA SER A 222 -57.40 -32.45 44.26
C SER A 222 -57.18 -32.35 45.77
N ALA A 223 -56.21 -31.54 46.16
CA ALA A 223 -55.85 -31.32 47.56
C ALA A 223 -55.52 -29.85 47.81
N ASP A 224 -55.92 -29.36 48.97
CA ASP A 224 -55.49 -28.07 49.49
C ASP A 224 -54.24 -28.30 50.34
N VAL A 225 -53.07 -28.07 49.73
CA VAL A 225 -51.77 -28.22 50.43
C VAL A 225 -51.72 -27.27 51.63
N ILE A 226 -52.22 -26.05 51.42
CA ILE A 226 -52.61 -25.07 52.44
C ILE A 226 -53.94 -24.44 52.01
N PRO A 227 -54.70 -23.77 52.90
CA PRO A 227 -56.03 -23.24 52.58
C PRO A 227 -56.13 -22.25 51.40
N SER A 228 -55.02 -21.76 50.87
CA SER A 228 -54.95 -20.88 49.70
C SER A 228 -54.36 -21.54 48.44
N ILE A 229 -53.73 -22.71 48.53
CA ILE A 229 -53.06 -23.38 47.40
C ILE A 229 -53.69 -24.74 47.18
N ASN A 230 -54.39 -24.86 46.05
CA ASN A 230 -54.95 -26.11 45.55
C ASN A 230 -53.99 -26.71 44.53
N VAL A 231 -53.74 -28.01 44.63
CA VAL A 231 -53.06 -28.79 43.59
C VAL A 231 -54.01 -29.85 43.06
N GLY A 232 -53.88 -30.17 41.77
CA GLY A 232 -54.72 -31.13 41.10
C GLY A 232 -53.96 -31.99 40.11
N LEU A 233 -54.37 -33.26 40.02
CA LEU A 233 -53.97 -34.18 38.96
C LEU A 233 -55.24 -34.68 38.29
N GLU A 234 -55.32 -34.53 36.98
CA GLU A 234 -56.45 -34.95 36.17
C GLU A 234 -55.99 -35.93 35.10
N VAL A 235 -56.76 -37.00 34.91
CA VAL A 235 -56.55 -37.97 33.84
C VAL A 235 -57.87 -38.16 33.10
N ALA A 236 -57.80 -38.16 31.78
CA ALA A 236 -58.94 -38.42 30.92
C ALA A 236 -58.54 -39.37 29.81
N HIS A 237 -59.48 -40.20 29.35
CA HIS A 237 -59.25 -41.08 28.22
C HIS A 237 -60.51 -41.23 27.37
N ASP A 238 -60.33 -41.03 26.07
CA ASP A 238 -61.31 -41.34 25.03
C ASP A 238 -60.63 -41.74 23.71
N GLN A 239 -61.43 -42.09 22.71
CA GLN A 239 -60.96 -42.57 21.41
C GLN A 239 -60.38 -41.49 20.49
N VAL A 240 -60.75 -40.22 20.68
CA VAL A 240 -60.34 -39.05 19.87
C VAL A 240 -59.11 -38.39 20.50
N PHE A 241 -59.21 -37.88 21.73
CA PHE A 241 -58.15 -37.15 22.41
C PHE A 241 -57.12 -38.06 23.11
N LYS A 242 -57.31 -39.38 23.05
CA LYS A 242 -56.45 -40.39 23.69
C LYS A 242 -56.30 -40.14 25.20
N THR A 243 -55.26 -40.70 25.82
CA THR A 243 -55.00 -40.51 27.25
C THR A 243 -54.33 -39.15 27.47
N ASN A 244 -55.02 -38.27 28.20
CA ASN A 244 -54.49 -36.98 28.61
C ASN A 244 -54.26 -36.96 30.12
N VAL A 245 -53.14 -36.38 30.53
CA VAL A 245 -52.77 -36.20 31.94
C VAL A 245 -52.39 -34.74 32.12
N ALA A 246 -53.13 -34.05 32.98
CA ALA A 246 -52.89 -32.65 33.30
C ALA A 246 -52.61 -32.48 34.79
N PHE A 247 -51.61 -31.67 35.10
CA PHE A 247 -51.32 -31.22 36.45
C PHE A 247 -51.69 -29.75 36.59
N ASN A 248 -52.27 -29.38 37.72
CA ASN A 248 -52.55 -27.98 38.01
C ASN A 248 -52.13 -27.58 39.43
N VAL A 249 -51.67 -26.33 39.52
CA VAL A 249 -51.52 -25.60 40.78
C VAL A 249 -52.30 -24.31 40.66
N GLN A 250 -53.11 -24.00 41.67
CA GLN A 250 -53.91 -22.78 41.70
C GLN A 250 -53.80 -22.14 43.09
N TRP A 251 -53.43 -20.86 43.09
CA TRP A 251 -53.41 -20.03 44.27
C TRP A 251 -54.65 -19.14 44.30
N THR A 252 -55.43 -19.22 45.38
CA THR A 252 -56.60 -18.39 45.65
C THR A 252 -56.32 -17.35 46.73
N PHE A 253 -56.68 -16.11 46.44
CA PHE A 253 -56.66 -14.95 47.34
C PHE A 253 -58.09 -14.47 47.59
N GLY A 254 -58.42 -14.12 48.84
CA GLY A 254 -59.79 -13.73 49.22
C GLY A 254 -60.75 -14.92 49.25
N GLY A 255 -62.04 -14.66 49.04
CA GLY A 255 -63.11 -15.65 49.20
C GLY A 255 -63.72 -15.70 50.60
N PHE A 256 -64.87 -16.37 50.71
CA PHE A 256 -65.63 -16.47 51.94
C PHE A 256 -65.00 -17.50 52.87
N ARG A 257 -64.81 -17.11 54.13
CA ARG A 257 -64.33 -17.99 55.21
C ARG A 257 -65.18 -17.73 56.46
N GLN A 258 -65.69 -18.80 57.06
CA GLN A 258 -66.31 -18.79 58.38
C GLN A 258 -65.28 -18.40 59.44
N GLY A 259 -65.73 -17.70 60.48
CA GLY A 259 -64.86 -17.29 61.58
C GLY A 259 -64.29 -18.48 62.35
N GLU A 260 -63.10 -18.32 62.95
CA GLU A 260 -62.38 -19.39 63.67
C GLU A 260 -63.17 -19.98 64.86
N SER A 261 -64.20 -19.28 65.35
CA SER A 261 -65.07 -19.73 66.43
C SER A 261 -66.35 -20.45 65.97
N GLU A 262 -66.62 -20.52 64.67
CA GLU A 262 -67.81 -21.18 64.11
C GLU A 262 -67.54 -22.65 63.76
N ARG A 263 -68.55 -23.52 63.91
CA ARG A 263 -68.46 -24.91 63.46
C ARG A 263 -68.26 -24.92 61.94
N ILE A 264 -67.18 -25.55 61.46
CA ILE A 264 -66.90 -25.69 60.03
C ILE A 264 -68.07 -26.44 59.37
N THR A 265 -68.79 -25.76 58.48
CA THR A 265 -69.86 -26.34 57.64
C THR A 265 -69.54 -26.13 56.16
N GLN A 266 -70.30 -26.77 55.26
CA GLN A 266 -70.05 -26.68 53.82
C GLN A 266 -70.26 -25.26 53.25
N ILE A 267 -70.85 -24.33 53.99
CA ILE A 267 -70.98 -22.93 53.54
C ILE A 267 -69.60 -22.27 53.31
N ASN A 268 -68.53 -22.76 53.93
CA ASN A 268 -67.15 -22.34 53.61
C ASN A 268 -66.75 -22.55 52.15
N ARG A 269 -67.47 -23.43 51.44
CA ARG A 269 -67.18 -23.77 50.04
C ARG A 269 -68.01 -22.94 49.06
N MET A 270 -68.75 -21.94 49.55
CA MET A 270 -69.57 -21.05 48.72
C MET A 270 -68.75 -20.26 47.70
N THR A 271 -67.46 -20.00 47.94
CA THR A 271 -66.55 -19.34 46.98
C THR A 271 -65.55 -20.29 46.33
N THR A 272 -65.81 -21.61 46.33
CA THR A 272 -65.00 -22.58 45.57
C THR A 272 -65.07 -22.25 44.07
N PRO A 273 -63.97 -22.31 43.30
CA PRO A 273 -64.05 -22.06 41.85
C PRO A 273 -65.07 -22.99 41.18
N VAL A 274 -65.82 -22.47 40.21
CA VAL A 274 -66.69 -23.31 39.37
C VAL A 274 -65.81 -24.24 38.55
N ARG A 275 -66.03 -25.55 38.67
CA ARG A 275 -65.24 -26.57 37.97
C ARG A 275 -65.90 -26.90 36.62
N ARG A 276 -65.20 -26.54 35.55
CA ARG A 276 -65.58 -26.69 34.14
C ARG A 276 -64.32 -26.66 33.27
N SER A 277 -64.44 -26.98 31.98
CA SER A 277 -63.36 -26.75 31.00
C SER A 277 -63.06 -25.25 30.83
N TYR A 278 -61.78 -24.89 30.71
CA TYR A 278 -61.33 -23.52 30.38
C TYR A 278 -61.31 -23.29 28.87
N ASN A 279 -60.77 -24.26 28.13
CA ASN A 279 -60.72 -24.24 26.68
C ASN A 279 -62.06 -24.68 26.09
N VAL A 280 -62.34 -24.18 24.90
CA VAL A 280 -63.34 -24.80 24.02
C VAL A 280 -62.75 -26.12 23.57
N VAL A 281 -63.54 -27.19 23.61
CA VAL A 281 -63.04 -28.48 23.16
C VAL A 281 -62.97 -28.43 21.64
N VAL A 282 -61.77 -28.61 21.08
CA VAL A 282 -61.55 -28.68 19.62
C VAL A 282 -60.83 -29.98 19.30
N ALA A 283 -61.43 -30.82 18.46
CA ALA A 283 -60.74 -31.97 17.90
C ALA A 283 -60.12 -31.61 16.55
N GLN A 284 -58.92 -32.10 16.28
CA GLN A 284 -58.30 -31.96 14.97
C GLN A 284 -58.70 -33.14 14.09
N ASN A 285 -59.15 -32.84 12.88
CA ASN A 285 -59.40 -33.82 11.83
C ASN A 285 -58.42 -33.58 10.68
N ARG A 286 -57.65 -34.62 10.33
CA ARG A 286 -56.73 -34.58 9.20
C ARG A 286 -57.49 -35.05 7.97
N VAL A 287 -57.65 -34.15 7.01
CA VAL A 287 -58.34 -34.43 5.75
C VAL A 287 -57.32 -34.36 4.64
N VAL A 288 -57.19 -35.43 3.87
CA VAL A 288 -56.46 -35.42 2.62
C VAL A 288 -57.49 -35.23 1.52
N ASP A 289 -57.45 -34.09 0.86
CA ASP A 289 -58.17 -33.90 -0.39
C ASP A 289 -57.29 -34.51 -1.49
N GLU A 290 -57.75 -35.58 -2.11
CA GLU A 290 -57.12 -36.17 -3.28
C GLU A 290 -57.44 -35.33 -4.53
N ASP A 291 -56.57 -35.39 -5.53
CA ASP A 291 -56.81 -34.84 -6.88
C ASP A 291 -57.07 -33.32 -6.89
N VAL A 292 -56.40 -32.57 -5.99
CA VAL A 292 -56.53 -31.12 -5.95
C VAL A 292 -55.82 -30.51 -7.16
N VAL A 293 -56.59 -29.77 -7.94
CA VAL A 293 -56.10 -29.04 -9.11
C VAL A 293 -55.22 -27.87 -8.66
N ALA A 294 -54.03 -27.77 -9.21
CA ALA A 294 -53.16 -26.61 -9.01
C ALA A 294 -53.73 -25.36 -9.67
N ILE A 295 -54.00 -24.34 -8.86
CA ILE A 295 -54.50 -23.05 -9.31
C ILE A 295 -53.34 -22.06 -9.40
N ASN A 296 -53.21 -21.45 -10.57
CA ASN A 296 -52.26 -20.38 -10.82
C ASN A 296 -52.73 -19.12 -10.06
N PRO A 297 -51.94 -18.61 -9.09
CA PRO A 297 -52.34 -17.46 -8.29
C PRO A 297 -52.40 -16.15 -9.10
N ALA A 298 -51.74 -16.08 -10.27
CA ALA A 298 -51.77 -14.88 -11.12
C ALA A 298 -53.10 -14.74 -11.87
N THR A 299 -53.68 -15.86 -12.31
CA THR A 299 -54.92 -15.86 -13.13
C THR A 299 -56.15 -16.27 -12.33
N GLY A 300 -55.98 -16.94 -11.19
CA GLY A 300 -57.08 -17.57 -10.43
C GLY A 300 -57.67 -18.81 -11.10
N ASN A 301 -57.09 -19.23 -12.23
CA ASN A 301 -57.53 -20.40 -12.99
C ASN A 301 -56.59 -21.59 -12.76
N PRO A 302 -57.06 -22.83 -12.98
CA PRO A 302 -56.21 -24.00 -13.07
C PRO A 302 -55.06 -23.79 -14.04
N TYR A 303 -53.88 -24.31 -13.70
CA TYR A 303 -52.78 -24.44 -14.64
C TYR A 303 -53.22 -25.27 -15.86
N ASN A 304 -52.99 -24.73 -17.06
CA ASN A 304 -53.16 -25.41 -18.34
C ASN A 304 -51.78 -25.85 -18.86
N VAL A 305 -51.51 -27.14 -18.78
CA VAL A 305 -50.26 -27.75 -19.24
C VAL A 305 -50.51 -28.48 -20.55
N GLN A 306 -49.91 -27.99 -21.63
CA GLN A 306 -49.92 -28.68 -22.92
C GLN A 306 -48.68 -29.57 -23.02
N HIS A 307 -48.88 -30.88 -23.18
CA HIS A 307 -47.80 -31.85 -23.28
C HIS A 307 -47.36 -32.05 -24.73
N VAL A 308 -46.05 -32.21 -24.93
CA VAL A 308 -45.45 -32.44 -26.26
C VAL A 308 -44.46 -33.60 -26.18
N ALA A 309 -44.51 -34.52 -27.14
CA ALA A 309 -43.53 -35.59 -27.31
C ALA A 309 -43.32 -35.89 -28.80
N SER A 310 -42.07 -35.85 -29.29
CA SER A 310 -41.79 -36.05 -30.73
C SER A 310 -42.04 -37.48 -31.22
N TYR A 311 -42.25 -38.41 -30.29
CA TYR A 311 -42.57 -39.81 -30.54
C TYR A 311 -44.05 -40.12 -30.27
N ALA A 312 -44.89 -39.10 -30.03
CA ALA A 312 -46.32 -39.26 -29.86
C ALA A 312 -46.93 -39.92 -31.10
N THR A 313 -47.82 -40.89 -30.88
CA THR A 313 -48.56 -41.57 -31.96
C THR A 313 -50.04 -41.63 -31.59
N GLY A 314 -50.95 -41.13 -32.42
CA GLY A 314 -52.39 -41.25 -32.18
C GLY A 314 -53.17 -39.95 -32.35
N LEU A 315 -54.24 -39.79 -31.56
CA LEU A 315 -54.96 -38.52 -31.44
C LEU A 315 -54.07 -37.56 -30.64
N GLU A 316 -53.81 -36.37 -31.17
CA GLU A 316 -52.96 -35.35 -30.55
C GLU A 316 -53.90 -34.27 -29.97
N ASP A 317 -54.11 -34.26 -28.65
CA ASP A 317 -55.02 -33.30 -27.98
C ASP A 317 -54.35 -32.48 -26.87
N GLY A 318 -53.04 -32.70 -26.64
CA GLY A 318 -52.22 -31.92 -25.72
C GLY A 318 -52.26 -32.35 -24.27
N THR A 319 -52.99 -33.41 -23.95
CA THR A 319 -52.98 -34.05 -22.63
C THR A 319 -51.69 -34.85 -22.40
N VAL A 320 -51.35 -35.16 -21.15
CA VAL A 320 -50.19 -36.02 -20.84
C VAL A 320 -50.34 -37.42 -21.46
N GLU A 321 -51.57 -37.90 -21.61
CA GLU A 321 -51.93 -39.18 -22.24
C GLU A 321 -51.82 -39.15 -23.77
N ASN A 322 -52.11 -38.00 -24.40
CA ASN A 322 -52.12 -37.78 -25.85
C ASN A 322 -51.38 -36.47 -26.21
N PRO A 323 -50.05 -36.42 -26.00
CA PRO A 323 -49.27 -35.21 -26.22
C PRO A 323 -49.24 -34.77 -27.70
N TRP A 324 -49.05 -33.48 -27.93
CA TRP A 324 -48.77 -32.94 -29.27
C TRP A 324 -47.44 -33.48 -29.81
N ASN A 325 -47.32 -33.56 -31.14
CA ASN A 325 -46.09 -34.03 -31.78
C ASN A 325 -45.06 -32.91 -31.94
N THR A 326 -45.51 -31.66 -32.00
CA THR A 326 -44.64 -30.47 -32.13
C THR A 326 -44.93 -29.42 -31.08
N ILE A 327 -43.94 -28.58 -30.80
CA ILE A 327 -44.08 -27.46 -29.85
C ILE A 327 -45.04 -26.39 -30.41
N GLN A 328 -45.02 -26.15 -31.72
CA GLN A 328 -45.87 -25.15 -32.38
C GLN A 328 -47.36 -25.46 -32.26
N GLU A 329 -47.75 -26.73 -32.31
CA GLU A 329 -49.16 -27.12 -32.14
C GLU A 329 -49.67 -26.78 -30.74
N ALA A 330 -48.84 -26.97 -29.72
CA ALA A 330 -49.18 -26.65 -28.34
C ALA A 330 -49.34 -25.14 -28.09
N GLN A 331 -48.54 -24.30 -28.76
CA GLN A 331 -48.54 -22.85 -28.54
C GLN A 331 -49.88 -22.20 -28.87
N GLY A 332 -50.51 -22.57 -29.99
CA GLY A 332 -51.80 -21.98 -30.39
C GLY A 332 -52.98 -22.31 -29.45
N ILE A 333 -52.77 -23.15 -28.43
CA ILE A 333 -53.79 -23.66 -27.50
C ILE A 333 -53.50 -23.28 -26.04
N VAL A 334 -52.22 -23.26 -25.62
CA VAL A 334 -51.84 -23.14 -24.21
C VAL A 334 -52.26 -21.82 -23.54
N GLY A 335 -52.16 -20.69 -24.27
CA GLY A 335 -52.28 -19.35 -23.69
C GLY A 335 -51.07 -19.01 -22.79
N GLU A 336 -51.19 -18.03 -21.89
CA GLU A 336 -50.08 -17.60 -20.99
C GLU A 336 -49.82 -18.62 -19.84
N ASP A 337 -49.45 -19.86 -20.19
CA ASP A 337 -49.24 -20.95 -19.25
C ASP A 337 -48.05 -21.87 -19.61
N ILE A 338 -48.16 -23.21 -19.48
CA ILE A 338 -47.02 -24.14 -19.57
C ILE A 338 -47.14 -25.10 -20.76
N ILE A 339 -46.07 -25.18 -21.56
CA ILE A 339 -45.83 -26.29 -22.48
C ILE A 339 -44.77 -27.19 -21.87
N PHE A 340 -45.11 -28.47 -21.65
CA PHE A 340 -44.22 -29.44 -21.03
C PHE A 340 -43.78 -30.50 -22.04
N VAL A 341 -42.50 -30.45 -22.44
CA VAL A 341 -41.93 -31.33 -23.46
C VAL A 341 -41.28 -32.54 -22.80
N HIS A 342 -41.73 -33.73 -23.15
CA HIS A 342 -41.30 -34.99 -22.54
C HIS A 342 -39.84 -35.32 -22.85
N ALA A 343 -39.17 -35.97 -21.90
CA ALA A 343 -37.77 -36.39 -22.04
C ALA A 343 -37.58 -37.33 -23.24
N ASP A 344 -36.35 -37.39 -23.75
CA ASP A 344 -35.95 -38.17 -24.92
C ASP A 344 -36.64 -37.79 -26.25
N SER A 345 -37.44 -36.71 -26.28
CA SER A 345 -37.98 -36.15 -27.53
C SER A 345 -36.85 -35.61 -28.42
N VAL A 346 -36.90 -35.91 -29.73
CA VAL A 346 -35.96 -35.45 -30.75
C VAL A 346 -36.74 -34.80 -31.91
N PHE A 347 -36.64 -33.48 -32.01
CA PHE A 347 -37.18 -32.69 -33.11
C PHE A 347 -36.07 -32.51 -34.15
N ASN A 348 -36.06 -33.36 -35.17
CA ASN A 348 -35.05 -33.33 -36.22
C ASN A 348 -35.54 -32.57 -37.46
N ASN A 349 -34.77 -31.57 -37.89
CA ASN A 349 -35.11 -30.68 -38.99
C ASN A 349 -36.47 -29.95 -38.83
N PRO A 350 -36.77 -29.37 -37.63
CA PRO A 350 -37.95 -28.53 -37.48
C PRO A 350 -37.76 -27.19 -38.19
N GLY A 351 -38.86 -26.45 -38.38
CA GLY A 351 -38.79 -25.01 -38.63
C GLY A 351 -38.52 -24.24 -37.33
N THR A 352 -38.29 -22.93 -37.44
CA THR A 352 -38.04 -22.05 -36.29
C THR A 352 -39.15 -22.09 -35.23
N ILE A 353 -38.76 -22.27 -33.96
CA ILE A 353 -39.65 -22.26 -32.80
C ILE A 353 -39.82 -20.83 -32.27
N ASN A 354 -40.89 -20.17 -32.73
CA ASN A 354 -41.23 -18.82 -32.27
C ASN A 354 -42.11 -18.90 -31.02
N LEU A 355 -41.60 -18.47 -29.86
CA LEU A 355 -42.33 -18.54 -28.61
C LEU A 355 -43.51 -17.55 -28.57
N GLU A 356 -44.59 -17.91 -27.88
CA GLU A 356 -45.69 -16.99 -27.58
C GLU A 356 -45.43 -16.22 -26.27
N SER A 357 -45.91 -14.98 -26.18
CA SER A 357 -45.72 -14.14 -24.99
C SER A 357 -46.36 -14.78 -23.75
N GLY A 358 -45.67 -14.72 -22.60
CA GLY A 358 -46.15 -15.27 -21.34
C GLY A 358 -46.01 -16.79 -21.18
N VAL A 359 -45.58 -17.51 -22.22
CA VAL A 359 -45.52 -18.98 -22.20
C VAL A 359 -44.22 -19.48 -21.56
N ARG A 360 -44.36 -20.54 -20.75
CA ARG A 360 -43.25 -21.31 -20.19
C ARG A 360 -43.10 -22.62 -20.96
N VAL A 361 -42.07 -22.74 -21.79
CA VAL A 361 -41.73 -23.97 -22.51
C VAL A 361 -40.64 -24.71 -21.73
N LEU A 362 -41.03 -25.83 -21.13
CA LEU A 362 -40.24 -26.57 -20.14
C LEU A 362 -39.97 -28.00 -20.62
N GLY A 363 -38.71 -28.34 -20.81
CA GLY A 363 -38.24 -29.66 -21.19
C GLY A 363 -37.96 -30.52 -19.96
N GLU A 364 -38.43 -31.77 -19.99
CA GLU A 364 -38.16 -32.78 -18.99
C GLU A 364 -36.77 -33.41 -19.22
N GLY A 365 -35.99 -33.61 -18.16
CA GLY A 365 -34.73 -34.32 -18.24
C GLY A 365 -34.17 -34.67 -16.87
N ASN A 366 -33.21 -35.59 -16.83
CA ASN A 366 -32.58 -35.96 -15.57
C ASN A 366 -31.83 -34.76 -14.97
N GLY A 367 -32.06 -34.46 -13.69
CA GLY A 367 -31.46 -33.33 -12.99
C GLY A 367 -32.08 -31.96 -13.31
N VAL A 368 -33.09 -31.88 -14.17
CA VAL A 368 -33.82 -30.62 -14.47
C VAL A 368 -35.11 -30.58 -13.64
N ASN A 369 -35.19 -29.62 -12.73
CA ASN A 369 -36.36 -29.41 -11.87
C ASN A 369 -37.07 -28.11 -12.22
N HIS A 370 -38.38 -28.18 -12.45
CA HIS A 370 -39.22 -27.02 -12.72
C HIS A 370 -40.16 -26.77 -11.54
N LEU A 371 -40.35 -25.49 -11.18
CA LEU A 371 -41.26 -25.11 -10.09
C LEU A 371 -42.48 -24.35 -10.64
N VAL A 372 -43.63 -24.54 -9.99
CA VAL A 372 -44.86 -23.78 -10.23
C VAL A 372 -45.41 -23.25 -8.90
N ASN A 373 -45.95 -22.04 -8.92
CA ASN A 373 -46.52 -21.41 -7.72
C ASN A 373 -48.01 -21.74 -7.61
N VAL A 374 -48.45 -22.33 -6.51
CA VAL A 374 -49.83 -22.75 -6.31
C VAL A 374 -50.52 -21.90 -5.26
N GLN A 375 -51.71 -21.41 -5.59
CA GLN A 375 -52.51 -20.55 -4.72
C GLN A 375 -52.68 -21.15 -3.32
N GLY A 376 -52.23 -20.43 -2.29
CA GLY A 376 -52.34 -20.82 -0.89
C GLY A 376 -51.32 -21.87 -0.41
N LEU A 377 -50.41 -22.34 -1.28
CA LEU A 377 -49.41 -23.38 -0.98
C LEU A 377 -47.97 -22.99 -1.36
N GLY A 378 -47.78 -21.97 -2.21
CA GLY A 378 -46.46 -21.52 -2.64
C GLY A 378 -45.87 -22.39 -3.75
N ASN A 379 -44.54 -22.41 -3.89
CA ASN A 379 -43.88 -23.14 -4.98
C ASN A 379 -43.89 -24.66 -4.72
N ILE A 380 -44.31 -25.43 -5.71
CA ILE A 380 -44.25 -26.88 -5.73
C ILE A 380 -43.42 -27.35 -6.92
N LEU A 381 -42.81 -28.53 -6.78
CA LEU A 381 -42.09 -29.19 -7.88
C LEU A 381 -43.10 -29.70 -8.92
N LEU A 382 -42.85 -29.35 -10.18
CA LEU A 382 -43.60 -29.89 -11.31
C LEU A 382 -43.29 -31.39 -11.43
N PRO A 383 -44.31 -32.25 -11.58
CA PRO A 383 -44.08 -33.68 -11.68
C PRO A 383 -43.34 -34.05 -12.97
N ARG A 384 -42.87 -35.29 -13.01
CA ARG A 384 -42.30 -35.90 -14.20
C ARG A 384 -43.41 -36.49 -15.06
N ALA A 385 -43.36 -36.31 -16.38
CA ALA A 385 -44.31 -36.91 -17.31
C ALA A 385 -43.85 -38.31 -17.73
N THR A 386 -42.54 -38.56 -17.77
CA THR A 386 -41.97 -39.81 -18.25
C THR A 386 -40.83 -40.31 -17.34
N ALA A 387 -40.36 -41.53 -17.61
CA ALA A 387 -39.14 -42.07 -16.99
C ALA A 387 -37.87 -41.74 -17.79
N GLY A 388 -37.98 -40.97 -18.88
CA GLY A 388 -36.87 -40.67 -19.79
C GLY A 388 -35.74 -39.89 -19.14
N THR A 389 -34.55 -39.89 -19.72
CA THR A 389 -33.37 -39.28 -19.04
C THR A 389 -32.79 -38.09 -19.78
N ASN A 390 -32.84 -38.08 -21.10
CA ASN A 390 -32.24 -37.00 -21.88
C ASN A 390 -33.21 -35.83 -21.98
N ARG A 391 -32.66 -34.60 -21.88
CA ARG A 391 -33.39 -33.37 -22.20
C ARG A 391 -33.89 -33.43 -23.65
N PRO A 392 -35.04 -32.80 -23.99
CA PRO A 392 -35.51 -32.78 -25.37
C PRO A 392 -34.48 -32.10 -26.28
N LEU A 393 -34.26 -32.71 -27.44
CA LEU A 393 -33.26 -32.29 -28.43
C LEU A 393 -33.97 -31.65 -29.63
N ILE A 394 -33.66 -30.39 -29.89
CA ILE A 394 -34.01 -29.66 -31.12
C ILE A 394 -32.76 -29.69 -31.98
N GLN A 395 -32.77 -30.44 -33.08
CA GLN A 395 -31.59 -30.60 -33.92
C GLN A 395 -31.83 -30.29 -35.40
N ASN A 396 -30.80 -29.78 -36.09
CA ASN A 396 -30.82 -29.51 -37.53
C ASN A 396 -31.91 -28.53 -37.98
N THR A 397 -32.31 -27.57 -37.13
CA THR A 397 -33.37 -26.60 -37.44
C THR A 397 -33.06 -25.82 -38.72
N VAL A 398 -34.04 -25.68 -39.61
CA VAL A 398 -33.92 -24.81 -40.80
C VAL A 398 -34.25 -23.38 -40.39
N GLY A 399 -33.22 -22.54 -40.27
CA GLY A 399 -33.29 -21.18 -39.74
C GLY A 399 -32.86 -21.11 -38.27
N ASP A 400 -33.48 -20.20 -37.52
CA ASP A 400 -33.20 -20.02 -36.10
C ASP A 400 -33.77 -21.18 -35.29
N GLY A 401 -33.07 -21.64 -34.25
CA GLY A 401 -33.53 -22.69 -33.35
C GLY A 401 -34.79 -22.27 -32.60
N VAL A 402 -34.64 -21.29 -31.70
CA VAL A 402 -35.74 -20.74 -30.88
C VAL A 402 -35.72 -19.22 -30.91
N VAL A 403 -36.89 -18.59 -31.09
CA VAL A 403 -37.06 -17.13 -30.99
C VAL A 403 -37.91 -16.83 -29.75
N LEU A 404 -37.36 -16.08 -28.81
CA LEU A 404 -38.03 -15.68 -27.57
C LEU A 404 -39.11 -14.63 -27.83
N ALA A 405 -40.16 -14.65 -27.01
CA ALA A 405 -41.14 -13.59 -26.88
C ALA A 405 -41.09 -12.94 -25.48
N ALA A 406 -41.93 -11.93 -25.26
CA ALA A 406 -42.01 -11.24 -23.98
C ALA A 406 -42.49 -12.16 -22.85
N ASN A 407 -41.88 -12.05 -21.67
CA ASN A 407 -42.26 -12.79 -20.46
C ASN A 407 -42.26 -14.32 -20.64
N THR A 408 -41.30 -14.86 -21.39
CA THR A 408 -41.21 -16.29 -21.69
C THR A 408 -40.16 -17.00 -20.82
N GLU A 409 -40.37 -18.28 -20.56
CA GLU A 409 -39.34 -19.16 -19.99
C GLU A 409 -39.06 -20.30 -20.97
N PHE A 410 -37.80 -20.44 -21.38
CA PHE A 410 -37.33 -21.58 -22.16
C PHE A 410 -36.32 -22.38 -21.33
N SER A 411 -36.70 -23.59 -20.89
CA SER A 411 -35.85 -24.34 -19.97
C SER A 411 -35.76 -25.82 -20.24
N GLY A 412 -34.57 -26.42 -20.09
CA GLY A 412 -34.39 -27.87 -20.05
C GLY A 412 -34.17 -28.52 -21.41
N PHE A 413 -33.61 -27.80 -22.39
CA PHE A 413 -33.44 -28.28 -23.77
C PHE A 413 -31.98 -28.43 -24.19
N VAL A 414 -31.75 -29.23 -25.23
CA VAL A 414 -30.54 -29.17 -26.08
C VAL A 414 -30.96 -28.64 -27.44
N VAL A 415 -30.31 -27.59 -27.93
CA VAL A 415 -30.49 -27.00 -29.26
C VAL A 415 -29.20 -27.22 -30.03
N ASP A 416 -29.23 -28.05 -31.07
CA ASP A 416 -28.03 -28.51 -31.77
C ASP A 416 -28.13 -28.28 -33.29
N ASN A 417 -27.05 -27.78 -33.89
CA ASN A 417 -26.95 -27.57 -35.33
C ASN A 417 -28.11 -26.80 -36.02
N PRO A 418 -28.65 -25.69 -35.47
CA PRO A 418 -29.56 -24.83 -36.22
C PRO A 418 -28.82 -24.14 -37.37
N SER A 419 -29.44 -24.01 -38.55
CA SER A 419 -28.74 -23.45 -39.73
C SER A 419 -28.50 -21.94 -39.66
N ALA A 420 -29.10 -21.24 -38.69
CA ALA A 420 -28.85 -19.82 -38.38
C ALA A 420 -28.55 -19.67 -36.88
N PHE A 421 -29.28 -18.84 -36.14
CA PHE A 421 -29.00 -18.60 -34.71
C PHE A 421 -29.54 -19.73 -33.83
N GLY A 422 -28.90 -19.98 -32.67
CA GLY A 422 -29.40 -20.97 -31.71
C GLY A 422 -30.66 -20.50 -30.98
N ILE A 423 -30.52 -19.42 -30.21
CA ILE A 423 -31.64 -18.73 -29.55
C ILE A 423 -31.59 -17.25 -29.91
N VAL A 424 -32.72 -16.67 -30.32
CA VAL A 424 -32.85 -15.28 -30.72
C VAL A 424 -33.79 -14.53 -29.77
N GLY A 425 -33.39 -13.34 -29.34
CA GLY A 425 -34.26 -12.39 -28.65
C GLY A 425 -34.31 -11.06 -29.42
N THR A 426 -35.50 -10.52 -29.66
CA THR A 426 -35.67 -9.21 -30.29
C THR A 426 -36.73 -8.36 -29.60
N GLY A 427 -36.55 -7.03 -29.61
CA GLY A 427 -37.54 -6.10 -29.04
C GLY A 427 -37.71 -6.23 -27.53
N ASP A 428 -38.90 -5.94 -27.02
CA ASP A 428 -39.16 -6.04 -25.58
C ASP A 428 -39.37 -7.50 -25.15
N LEU A 429 -38.45 -8.01 -24.32
CA LEU A 429 -38.53 -9.35 -23.77
C LEU A 429 -39.28 -9.40 -22.44
N GLY A 430 -39.71 -8.28 -21.85
CA GLY A 430 -40.35 -8.29 -20.52
C GLY A 430 -39.43 -8.92 -19.47
N GLN A 431 -39.92 -9.87 -18.66
CA GLN A 431 -39.09 -10.70 -17.77
C GLN A 431 -38.98 -12.13 -18.32
N SER A 432 -37.94 -12.40 -19.10
CA SER A 432 -37.74 -13.70 -19.74
C SER A 432 -36.58 -14.49 -19.15
N PHE A 433 -36.62 -15.82 -19.33
CA PHE A 433 -35.68 -16.76 -18.73
C PHE A 433 -35.22 -17.83 -19.73
N ILE A 434 -33.90 -18.08 -19.77
CA ILE A 434 -33.32 -19.29 -20.37
C ILE A 434 -32.69 -20.08 -19.22
N ARG A 435 -33.07 -21.34 -19.01
CA ARG A 435 -32.54 -22.13 -17.88
C ARG A 435 -32.21 -23.56 -18.26
N ASN A 436 -31.09 -24.10 -17.79
CA ASN A 436 -30.75 -25.52 -18.00
C ASN A 436 -30.75 -25.89 -19.49
N THR A 437 -30.28 -24.99 -20.36
CA THR A 437 -30.32 -25.15 -21.82
C THR A 437 -28.91 -25.24 -22.38
N SER A 438 -28.66 -26.17 -23.29
CA SER A 438 -27.39 -26.26 -24.00
C SER A 438 -27.60 -25.94 -25.47
N VAL A 439 -26.82 -25.02 -26.02
CA VAL A 439 -26.85 -24.62 -27.43
C VAL A 439 -25.52 -25.00 -28.08
N SER A 440 -25.53 -25.76 -29.18
CA SER A 440 -24.33 -26.22 -29.87
C SER A 440 -24.41 -26.10 -31.40
N SER A 441 -23.26 -25.89 -32.03
CA SER A 441 -23.07 -26.00 -33.49
C SER A 441 -24.02 -25.13 -34.34
N SER A 442 -24.45 -23.97 -33.83
CA SER A 442 -25.27 -23.03 -34.59
C SER A 442 -24.55 -22.50 -35.83
N GLY A 443 -25.22 -22.43 -36.98
CA GLY A 443 -24.70 -21.87 -38.23
C GLY A 443 -24.36 -20.38 -38.17
N SER A 444 -24.92 -19.68 -37.18
CA SER A 444 -24.63 -18.29 -36.78
C SER A 444 -24.47 -18.25 -35.25
N ALA A 445 -24.72 -17.10 -34.61
CA ALA A 445 -24.47 -16.99 -33.18
C ALA A 445 -25.29 -17.98 -32.32
N GLY A 446 -24.68 -18.50 -31.26
CA GLY A 446 -25.32 -19.42 -30.32
C GLY A 446 -26.54 -18.77 -29.66
N ILE A 447 -26.36 -17.60 -29.05
CA ILE A 447 -27.45 -16.74 -28.59
C ILE A 447 -27.26 -15.34 -29.17
N SER A 448 -28.30 -14.82 -29.83
CA SER A 448 -28.32 -13.48 -30.45
C SER A 448 -29.44 -12.62 -29.88
N LEU A 449 -29.07 -11.49 -29.26
CA LEU A 449 -30.01 -10.55 -28.64
C LEU A 449 -29.94 -9.21 -29.39
N ASN A 450 -30.93 -8.93 -30.23
CA ASN A 450 -30.94 -7.75 -31.11
C ASN A 450 -32.00 -6.73 -30.70
N ASN A 451 -31.57 -5.50 -30.39
CA ASN A 451 -32.41 -4.38 -29.96
C ASN A 451 -33.35 -4.73 -28.80
N THR A 452 -32.82 -5.47 -27.81
CA THR A 452 -33.64 -6.00 -26.72
C THR A 452 -33.92 -4.96 -25.63
N GLN A 453 -35.11 -5.02 -25.03
CA GLN A 453 -35.53 -4.28 -23.83
C GLN A 453 -36.03 -5.27 -22.77
N GLY A 454 -36.25 -4.79 -21.54
CA GLY A 454 -36.66 -5.64 -20.42
C GLY A 454 -35.47 -6.36 -19.76
N ALA A 455 -35.72 -7.52 -19.18
CA ALA A 455 -34.75 -8.34 -18.47
C ALA A 455 -34.74 -9.77 -19.00
N LEU A 456 -33.54 -10.29 -19.26
CA LEU A 456 -33.31 -11.69 -19.62
C LEU A 456 -32.33 -12.32 -18.62
N SER A 457 -32.72 -13.42 -17.98
CA SER A 457 -31.81 -14.21 -17.15
C SER A 457 -31.52 -15.56 -17.79
N ILE A 458 -30.24 -15.84 -17.98
CA ILE A 458 -29.69 -17.08 -18.49
C ILE A 458 -29.01 -17.79 -17.34
N GLN A 459 -29.47 -19.00 -16.98
CA GLN A 459 -28.99 -19.72 -15.80
C GLN A 459 -28.67 -21.17 -16.14
N ASN A 460 -27.57 -21.71 -15.62
CA ASN A 460 -27.15 -23.10 -15.83
C ASN A 460 -27.20 -23.54 -17.30
N SER A 461 -26.87 -22.63 -18.21
CA SER A 461 -26.96 -22.86 -19.65
C SER A 461 -25.57 -22.79 -20.27
N THR A 462 -25.36 -23.54 -21.34
CA THR A 462 -24.07 -23.58 -22.05
C THR A 462 -24.27 -23.19 -23.50
N ILE A 463 -23.32 -22.43 -24.04
CA ILE A 463 -23.23 -22.11 -25.46
C ILE A 463 -21.89 -22.68 -25.94
N SER A 464 -21.91 -23.61 -26.88
CA SER A 464 -20.69 -24.28 -27.33
C SER A 464 -20.54 -24.32 -28.84
N ASP A 465 -19.44 -23.75 -29.32
CA ASP A 465 -18.87 -23.98 -30.66
C ASP A 465 -19.86 -23.77 -31.82
N PRO A 466 -20.39 -22.54 -32.01
CA PRO A 466 -21.09 -22.20 -33.24
C PRO A 466 -20.14 -22.31 -34.46
N ASP A 467 -20.70 -22.58 -35.64
CA ASP A 467 -19.96 -22.88 -36.88
C ASP A 467 -18.99 -21.77 -37.31
N GLY A 468 -17.94 -22.20 -38.03
CA GLY A 468 -16.73 -21.45 -38.40
C GLY A 468 -16.89 -19.96 -38.68
N ASN A 469 -16.65 -19.16 -37.63
CA ASN A 469 -16.58 -17.68 -37.51
C ASN A 469 -17.77 -16.99 -36.83
N ALA A 470 -18.76 -17.73 -36.33
CA ALA A 470 -19.90 -17.15 -35.60
C ALA A 470 -19.59 -16.84 -34.13
N ASN A 471 -20.31 -15.87 -33.56
CA ASN A 471 -20.16 -15.47 -32.15
C ASN A 471 -20.88 -16.44 -31.21
N ALA A 472 -20.36 -16.75 -30.02
CA ALA A 472 -21.11 -17.58 -29.07
C ALA A 472 -22.30 -16.81 -28.48
N LEU A 473 -22.04 -15.69 -27.81
CA LEU A 473 -23.07 -14.78 -27.31
C LEU A 473 -22.90 -13.39 -27.94
N GLU A 474 -23.94 -12.91 -28.61
CA GLU A 474 -23.98 -11.53 -29.12
C GLU A 474 -25.17 -10.73 -28.58
N VAL A 475 -24.89 -9.50 -28.17
CA VAL A 475 -25.85 -8.53 -27.66
C VAL A 475 -25.67 -7.23 -28.45
N ILE A 476 -26.61 -6.95 -29.35
CA ILE A 476 -26.50 -5.86 -30.32
C ILE A 476 -27.68 -4.90 -30.15
N GLY A 477 -27.40 -3.65 -29.77
CA GLY A 477 -28.42 -2.62 -29.59
C GLY A 477 -29.31 -2.80 -28.34
N GLY A 478 -30.31 -1.94 -28.20
CA GLY A 478 -31.28 -2.00 -27.09
C GLY A 478 -30.73 -1.46 -25.76
N ASN A 479 -31.46 -1.74 -24.67
CA ASN A 479 -31.16 -1.28 -23.31
C ASN A 479 -31.56 -2.29 -22.22
N SER A 480 -31.63 -3.58 -22.57
CA SER A 480 -32.03 -4.65 -21.68
C SER A 480 -31.04 -4.89 -20.52
N THR A 481 -31.54 -5.53 -19.48
CA THR A 481 -30.72 -6.10 -18.40
C THR A 481 -30.56 -7.59 -18.63
N ILE A 482 -29.36 -8.00 -19.04
CA ILE A 482 -29.02 -9.39 -19.33
C ILE A 482 -28.14 -9.92 -18.20
N THR A 483 -28.58 -10.99 -17.56
CA THR A 483 -27.79 -11.68 -16.53
C THR A 483 -27.54 -13.11 -16.96
N PHE A 484 -26.27 -13.46 -17.19
CA PHE A 484 -25.82 -14.82 -17.40
C PHE A 484 -25.14 -15.30 -16.13
N THR A 485 -25.70 -16.30 -15.47
CA THR A 485 -25.11 -16.95 -14.30
C THR A 485 -24.68 -18.36 -14.67
N GLY A 486 -23.36 -18.54 -14.79
CA GLY A 486 -22.75 -19.84 -15.07
C GLY A 486 -23.00 -20.86 -13.96
N ASN A 487 -22.74 -22.12 -14.27
CA ASN A 487 -22.91 -23.20 -13.30
C ASN A 487 -21.75 -23.22 -12.31
N SER A 488 -21.91 -22.51 -11.18
CA SER A 488 -20.93 -22.44 -10.07
C SER A 488 -20.48 -23.79 -9.48
N SER A 489 -21.10 -24.92 -9.86
CA SER A 489 -20.67 -26.27 -9.47
C SER A 489 -19.82 -27.00 -10.53
N SER A 490 -19.55 -26.38 -11.68
CA SER A 490 -18.85 -26.95 -12.83
C SER A 490 -17.54 -26.20 -13.11
N THR A 491 -16.50 -26.93 -13.52
CA THR A 491 -15.26 -26.35 -14.08
C THR A 491 -15.32 -26.20 -15.61
N ALA A 492 -16.43 -26.59 -16.24
CA ALA A 492 -16.62 -26.46 -17.67
C ALA A 492 -16.88 -25.00 -18.06
N PHE A 493 -16.45 -24.62 -19.26
CA PHE A 493 -16.75 -23.31 -19.82
C PHE A 493 -18.24 -23.20 -20.16
N ASP A 494 -18.88 -22.11 -19.75
CA ASP A 494 -20.29 -21.85 -20.05
C ASP A 494 -20.47 -21.30 -21.47
N ILE A 495 -19.48 -20.56 -21.97
CA ILE A 495 -19.50 -19.93 -23.29
C ILE A 495 -18.21 -20.29 -24.02
N THR A 496 -18.30 -21.10 -25.08
CA THR A 496 -17.17 -21.46 -25.94
C THR A 496 -17.39 -21.03 -27.38
N SER A 497 -16.35 -20.47 -28.00
CA SER A 497 -16.30 -20.15 -29.43
C SER A 497 -14.97 -20.59 -30.01
N THR A 498 -14.99 -21.24 -31.18
CA THR A 498 -13.78 -21.62 -31.93
C THR A 498 -13.56 -20.80 -33.21
N GLY A 499 -14.30 -19.71 -33.41
CA GLY A 499 -14.29 -18.98 -34.69
C GLY A 499 -14.61 -17.49 -34.59
N GLY A 500 -15.77 -17.10 -34.06
CA GLY A 500 -16.12 -15.69 -33.86
C GLY A 500 -15.73 -15.19 -32.46
N ALA A 501 -16.34 -14.10 -32.00
CA ALA A 501 -16.17 -13.65 -30.61
C ALA A 501 -16.91 -14.61 -29.65
N ALA A 502 -16.32 -14.98 -28.53
CA ALA A 502 -17.07 -15.67 -27.47
C ALA A 502 -18.13 -14.74 -26.85
N LEU A 503 -17.81 -13.44 -26.76
CA LEU A 503 -18.76 -12.41 -26.34
C LEU A 503 -18.64 -11.19 -27.24
N LEU A 504 -19.75 -10.79 -27.86
CA LEU A 504 -19.89 -9.52 -28.55
C LEU A 504 -20.98 -8.68 -27.86
N VAL A 505 -20.62 -7.51 -27.33
CA VAL A 505 -21.57 -6.50 -26.85
C VAL A 505 -21.38 -5.24 -27.69
N GLN A 506 -22.39 -4.87 -28.47
CA GLN A 506 -22.27 -3.79 -29.43
C GLN A 506 -23.49 -2.86 -29.43
N GLY A 507 -23.26 -1.54 -29.47
CA GLY A 507 -24.33 -0.58 -29.81
C GLY A 507 -25.46 -0.44 -28.78
N MET A 508 -25.32 -1.00 -27.57
CA MET A 508 -26.35 -0.82 -26.53
C MET A 508 -26.44 0.65 -26.12
N THR A 509 -27.66 1.15 -25.94
CA THR A 509 -27.94 2.55 -25.56
C THR A 509 -28.10 2.73 -24.05
N GLY A 510 -28.09 1.64 -23.28
CA GLY A 510 -28.23 1.61 -21.82
C GLY A 510 -28.27 0.17 -21.31
N GLY A 511 -28.83 -0.05 -20.11
CA GLY A 511 -28.97 -1.39 -19.55
C GLY A 511 -27.67 -1.98 -19.01
N SER A 512 -27.60 -3.32 -18.95
CA SER A 512 -26.39 -4.03 -18.50
C SER A 512 -26.31 -5.45 -19.05
N VAL A 513 -25.08 -5.94 -19.22
CA VAL A 513 -24.75 -7.33 -19.54
C VAL A 513 -23.83 -7.86 -18.45
N ASN A 514 -24.35 -8.75 -17.60
CA ASN A 514 -23.63 -9.26 -16.44
C ASN A 514 -23.44 -10.77 -16.56
N LEU A 515 -22.18 -11.20 -16.74
CA LEU A 515 -21.78 -12.60 -16.84
C LEU A 515 -21.13 -13.12 -15.54
N THR A 516 -21.53 -12.59 -14.38
CA THR A 516 -20.99 -13.03 -13.08
C THR A 516 -21.26 -14.52 -12.84
N GLY A 517 -20.22 -15.27 -12.46
CA GLY A 517 -20.26 -16.72 -12.26
C GLY A 517 -20.01 -17.52 -13.52
N SER A 518 -19.73 -16.88 -14.66
CA SER A 518 -19.54 -17.53 -15.95
C SER A 518 -18.08 -17.69 -16.35
N GLN A 519 -17.77 -18.80 -17.01
CA GLN A 519 -16.45 -19.14 -17.55
C GLN A 519 -16.47 -19.05 -19.08
N ILE A 520 -15.71 -18.13 -19.66
CA ILE A 520 -15.59 -17.96 -21.12
C ILE A 520 -14.33 -18.67 -21.62
N SER A 521 -14.47 -19.41 -22.72
CA SER A 521 -13.33 -19.89 -23.52
C SER A 521 -13.47 -19.43 -24.96
N ASN A 522 -12.38 -18.96 -25.55
CA ASN A 522 -12.29 -18.72 -26.97
C ASN A 522 -10.98 -19.31 -27.49
N ASP A 523 -11.06 -20.14 -28.52
CA ASP A 523 -9.89 -20.67 -29.20
C ASP A 523 -9.98 -20.38 -30.69
N ALA A 524 -9.12 -19.51 -31.22
CA ALA A 524 -9.33 -18.82 -32.49
C ALA A 524 -10.50 -17.82 -32.47
N GLY A 525 -10.51 -16.89 -33.44
CA GLY A 525 -11.54 -15.85 -33.55
C GLY A 525 -11.23 -14.54 -32.84
N LEU A 526 -12.25 -13.84 -32.34
CA LEU A 526 -12.13 -12.45 -31.87
C LEU A 526 -12.18 -12.29 -30.34
N GLY A 527 -12.17 -13.35 -29.54
CA GLY A 527 -12.16 -13.24 -28.08
C GLY A 527 -13.39 -12.51 -27.51
N VAL A 528 -13.16 -11.46 -26.70
CA VAL A 528 -14.20 -10.64 -26.07
C VAL A 528 -14.21 -9.23 -26.67
N GLN A 529 -15.36 -8.84 -27.22
CA GLN A 529 -15.52 -7.62 -28.00
C GLN A 529 -16.64 -6.75 -27.40
N ILE A 530 -16.30 -5.55 -26.92
CA ILE A 530 -17.24 -4.58 -26.35
C ILE A 530 -17.07 -3.25 -27.09
N GLN A 531 -18.05 -2.88 -27.90
CA GLN A 531 -17.89 -1.80 -28.88
C GLN A 531 -19.10 -0.86 -28.93
N ASN A 532 -18.89 0.45 -29.07
CA ASN A 532 -19.96 1.45 -29.23
C ASN A 532 -21.05 1.29 -28.14
N ASN A 533 -20.64 1.03 -26.89
CA ASN A 533 -21.51 0.49 -25.86
C ASN A 533 -21.76 1.51 -24.72
N ALA A 534 -23.04 1.79 -24.47
CA ALA A 534 -23.49 2.63 -23.36
C ALA A 534 -24.16 1.82 -22.22
N SER A 535 -23.94 0.51 -22.17
CA SER A 535 -24.37 -0.37 -21.07
C SER A 535 -23.24 -0.66 -20.07
N ILE A 536 -23.58 -1.12 -18.87
CA ILE A 536 -22.56 -1.69 -17.96
C ILE A 536 -22.29 -3.13 -18.39
N VAL A 537 -21.02 -3.50 -18.58
CA VAL A 537 -20.64 -4.88 -18.93
C VAL A 537 -19.78 -5.47 -17.82
N THR A 538 -20.11 -6.69 -17.39
CA THR A 538 -19.31 -7.44 -16.41
C THR A 538 -19.01 -8.82 -16.97
N VAL A 539 -17.72 -9.12 -17.13
CA VAL A 539 -17.18 -10.43 -17.49
C VAL A 539 -16.54 -11.01 -16.24
N ASP A 540 -16.82 -12.27 -15.90
CA ASP A 540 -16.20 -12.89 -14.73
C ASP A 540 -14.81 -13.40 -15.08
N SER A 541 -14.70 -14.55 -15.74
CA SER A 541 -13.41 -15.13 -16.13
C SER A 541 -13.39 -15.52 -17.60
N ALA A 542 -12.22 -15.39 -18.23
CA ALA A 542 -12.06 -15.70 -19.64
C ALA A 542 -10.68 -16.30 -19.93
N THR A 543 -10.65 -17.33 -20.76
CA THR A 543 -9.44 -17.89 -21.37
C THR A 543 -9.54 -17.72 -22.88
N ILE A 544 -8.60 -16.99 -23.48
CA ILE A 544 -8.62 -16.63 -24.90
C ILE A 544 -7.30 -17.08 -25.53
N SER A 545 -7.37 -18.08 -26.39
CA SER A 545 -6.23 -18.62 -27.13
C SER A 545 -6.34 -18.35 -28.62
N ASN A 546 -5.21 -18.07 -29.27
CA ASN A 546 -5.08 -18.00 -30.73
C ASN A 546 -6.04 -17.00 -31.41
N ALA A 547 -6.48 -15.95 -30.70
CA ALA A 547 -7.37 -14.93 -31.28
C ALA A 547 -6.74 -14.35 -32.56
N THR A 548 -7.51 -14.21 -33.64
CA THR A 548 -7.02 -13.72 -34.94
C THR A 548 -6.79 -12.21 -34.98
N GLY A 549 -7.23 -11.48 -33.96
CA GLY A 549 -7.02 -10.05 -33.77
C GLY A 549 -6.89 -9.74 -32.28
N ASN A 550 -7.49 -8.63 -31.83
CA ASN A 550 -7.48 -8.24 -30.42
C ASN A 550 -8.22 -9.27 -29.56
N ALA A 551 -7.55 -9.88 -28.58
CA ALA A 551 -8.19 -10.88 -27.71
C ALA A 551 -9.25 -10.25 -26.80
N VAL A 552 -8.99 -9.05 -26.28
CA VAL A 552 -9.99 -8.20 -25.63
C VAL A 552 -10.01 -6.83 -26.30
N LEU A 553 -11.17 -6.43 -26.82
CA LEU A 553 -11.40 -5.09 -27.34
C LEU A 553 -12.47 -4.37 -26.53
N VAL A 554 -12.11 -3.22 -25.96
CA VAL A 554 -13.06 -2.25 -25.40
C VAL A 554 -12.92 -0.96 -26.18
N ASN A 555 -13.90 -0.66 -27.03
CA ASN A 555 -13.85 0.50 -27.93
C ASN A 555 -15.11 1.34 -27.83
N ASN A 556 -14.96 2.66 -27.67
CA ASN A 556 -16.06 3.61 -27.69
C ASN A 556 -17.17 3.26 -26.68
N THR A 557 -16.79 3.14 -25.40
CA THR A 557 -17.72 2.82 -24.32
C THR A 557 -17.95 4.01 -23.40
N SER A 558 -19.21 4.28 -23.05
CA SER A 558 -19.56 5.42 -22.18
C SER A 558 -19.88 5.04 -20.73
N ARG A 559 -19.87 3.75 -20.42
CA ARG A 559 -20.11 3.19 -19.08
C ARG A 559 -19.12 2.10 -18.74
N ASN A 560 -19.19 1.61 -17.50
CA ASN A 560 -18.17 0.74 -16.93
C ASN A 560 -18.13 -0.64 -17.59
N VAL A 561 -16.91 -1.12 -17.80
CA VAL A 561 -16.60 -2.49 -18.19
C VAL A 561 -15.73 -3.11 -17.10
N THR A 562 -16.12 -4.27 -16.58
CA THR A 562 -15.41 -4.92 -15.46
C THR A 562 -15.11 -6.37 -15.80
N PHE A 563 -13.85 -6.76 -15.67
CA PHE A 563 -13.38 -8.14 -15.63
C PHE A 563 -13.13 -8.51 -14.16
N ARG A 564 -13.89 -9.45 -13.59
CA ARG A 564 -13.92 -9.72 -12.13
C ARG A 564 -13.13 -10.96 -11.67
N GLY A 565 -12.65 -11.75 -12.60
CA GLY A 565 -11.90 -12.98 -12.38
C GLY A 565 -10.66 -13.05 -13.28
N PRO A 566 -9.95 -14.19 -13.28
CA PRO A 566 -8.75 -14.37 -14.08
C PRO A 566 -9.02 -14.20 -15.58
N LEU A 567 -8.12 -13.47 -16.25
CA LEU A 567 -8.08 -13.32 -17.70
C LEU A 567 -6.77 -13.90 -18.24
N ASN A 568 -6.86 -15.02 -18.96
CA ASN A 568 -5.71 -15.69 -19.56
C ASN A 568 -5.75 -15.50 -21.08
N ILE A 569 -4.72 -14.90 -21.64
CA ILE A 569 -4.59 -14.66 -23.08
C ILE A 569 -3.31 -15.33 -23.59
N SER A 570 -3.42 -16.10 -24.66
CA SER A 570 -2.26 -16.73 -25.31
C SER A 570 -2.36 -16.62 -26.82
N ASN A 571 -1.27 -16.21 -27.47
CA ASN A 571 -1.15 -16.09 -28.93
C ASN A 571 -2.23 -15.21 -29.57
N ALA A 572 -2.49 -14.02 -29.02
CA ALA A 572 -3.31 -13.03 -29.72
C ALA A 572 -2.63 -12.65 -31.05
N GLY A 573 -3.41 -12.47 -32.13
CA GLY A 573 -2.91 -12.14 -33.46
C GLY A 573 -2.57 -10.66 -33.64
N ASP A 574 -3.09 -9.81 -32.75
CA ASP A 574 -2.84 -8.36 -32.66
C ASP A 574 -2.59 -8.00 -31.17
N ASP A 575 -3.05 -6.85 -30.68
CA ASP A 575 -2.97 -6.50 -29.27
C ASP A 575 -3.69 -7.54 -28.39
N SER A 576 -3.10 -7.91 -27.25
CA SER A 576 -3.81 -8.81 -26.32
C SER A 576 -5.01 -8.11 -25.69
N ILE A 577 -4.84 -6.86 -25.26
CA ILE A 577 -5.90 -6.01 -24.74
C ILE A 577 -5.79 -4.63 -25.39
N LEU A 578 -6.83 -4.24 -26.14
CA LEU A 578 -6.98 -2.88 -26.68
C LEU A 578 -8.15 -2.17 -26.00
N ILE A 579 -7.86 -1.05 -25.34
CA ILE A 579 -8.85 -0.19 -24.69
C ILE A 579 -8.73 1.21 -25.28
N GLN A 580 -9.79 1.66 -25.95
CA GLN A 580 -9.78 2.95 -26.63
C GLN A 580 -11.11 3.68 -26.68
N ASN A 581 -11.04 5.00 -26.79
CA ASN A 581 -12.19 5.89 -26.96
C ASN A 581 -13.23 5.79 -25.83
N THR A 582 -12.82 5.48 -24.60
CA THR A 582 -13.74 5.43 -23.45
C THR A 582 -14.13 6.84 -23.00
N ALA A 583 -15.40 7.05 -22.62
CA ALA A 583 -15.91 8.37 -22.26
C ALA A 583 -15.51 8.78 -20.83
N ALA A 584 -15.43 10.08 -20.58
CA ALA A 584 -15.18 10.63 -19.24
C ALA A 584 -16.19 10.11 -18.21
N GLY A 585 -15.70 9.71 -17.03
CA GLY A 585 -16.51 9.12 -15.96
C GLY A 585 -16.80 7.62 -16.09
N SER A 586 -16.44 6.99 -17.22
CA SER A 586 -16.42 5.52 -17.34
C SER A 586 -15.15 4.92 -16.76
N THR A 587 -15.18 3.62 -16.49
CA THR A 587 -13.99 2.87 -16.05
C THR A 587 -13.97 1.49 -16.68
N VAL A 588 -12.81 1.10 -17.23
CA VAL A 588 -12.47 -0.28 -17.56
C VAL A 588 -11.63 -0.84 -16.43
N SER A 589 -12.03 -1.96 -15.82
CA SER A 589 -11.32 -2.50 -14.67
C SER A 589 -11.11 -4.00 -14.75
N PHE A 590 -9.94 -4.44 -14.27
CA PHE A 590 -9.54 -5.84 -14.11
C PHE A 590 -9.31 -6.07 -12.61
N SER A 591 -10.24 -6.79 -11.99
CA SER A 591 -10.38 -6.92 -10.54
C SER A 591 -10.59 -8.38 -10.16
N ASP A 592 -9.64 -9.26 -10.51
CA ASP A 592 -9.66 -10.67 -10.12
C ASP A 592 -9.82 -10.78 -8.60
N LEU A 593 -11.02 -11.18 -8.18
CA LEU A 593 -11.41 -11.25 -6.76
C LEU A 593 -10.67 -12.32 -5.98
N SER A 594 -10.00 -13.27 -6.65
CA SER A 594 -9.07 -14.18 -5.99
C SER A 594 -7.77 -13.48 -5.59
N GLY A 595 -7.43 -12.39 -6.29
CA GLY A 595 -6.25 -11.56 -6.04
C GLY A 595 -4.91 -12.16 -6.48
N THR A 596 -4.88 -13.41 -6.97
CA THR A 596 -3.62 -14.14 -7.17
C THR A 596 -3.12 -14.19 -8.60
N THR A 597 -4.02 -14.18 -9.60
CA THR A 597 -3.63 -14.40 -11.01
C THR A 597 -3.77 -13.14 -11.85
N GLY A 598 -4.87 -12.40 -11.67
CA GLY A 598 -5.14 -11.17 -12.42
C GLY A 598 -5.22 -11.40 -13.92
N VAL A 599 -4.37 -10.72 -14.68
CA VAL A 599 -4.29 -10.81 -16.14
C VAL A 599 -2.96 -11.44 -16.54
N THR A 600 -3.00 -12.53 -17.31
CA THR A 600 -1.81 -13.22 -17.84
C THR A 600 -1.85 -13.24 -19.36
N ILE A 601 -0.80 -12.74 -20.00
CA ILE A 601 -0.59 -12.74 -21.45
C ILE A 601 0.69 -13.55 -21.72
N SER A 602 0.63 -14.62 -22.51
CA SER A 602 1.80 -15.49 -22.77
C SER A 602 2.29 -15.50 -24.22
N GLY A 603 1.60 -14.79 -25.12
CA GLY A 603 1.98 -14.63 -26.53
C GLY A 603 1.05 -13.65 -27.23
N ARG A 604 1.59 -12.80 -28.11
CA ARG A 604 0.87 -11.68 -28.74
C ARG A 604 1.48 -11.31 -30.09
N GLY A 605 0.67 -10.72 -30.97
CA GLY A 605 1.07 -10.25 -32.29
C GLY A 605 1.37 -8.74 -32.32
N GLY A 606 0.73 -7.97 -31.43
CA GLY A 606 0.92 -6.53 -31.24
C GLY A 606 1.39 -6.18 -29.82
N GLN A 607 0.82 -5.13 -29.23
CA GLN A 607 1.08 -4.74 -27.84
C GLN A 607 0.42 -5.70 -26.83
N GLY A 608 0.97 -5.77 -25.62
CA GLY A 608 0.34 -6.57 -24.55
C GLY A 608 -0.94 -5.89 -24.07
N VAL A 609 -0.80 -4.63 -23.65
CA VAL A 609 -1.92 -3.77 -23.25
C VAL A 609 -1.76 -2.43 -23.94
N ASN A 610 -2.69 -2.08 -24.81
CA ASN A 610 -2.76 -0.81 -25.51
C ASN A 610 -3.91 0.04 -24.96
N ILE A 611 -3.58 1.18 -24.35
CA ILE A 611 -4.53 2.12 -23.75
C ILE A 611 -4.42 3.43 -24.53
N ASN A 612 -5.37 3.65 -25.44
CA ASN A 612 -5.29 4.76 -26.39
C ASN A 612 -6.54 5.65 -26.42
N ASN A 613 -6.38 6.96 -26.33
CA ASN A 613 -7.46 7.95 -26.50
C ASN A 613 -8.63 7.74 -25.51
N ASN A 614 -8.33 7.48 -24.24
CA ASN A 614 -9.34 7.28 -23.20
C ASN A 614 -9.52 8.54 -22.35
N ALA A 615 -10.78 8.97 -22.22
CA ALA A 615 -11.19 9.93 -21.20
C ALA A 615 -11.69 9.23 -19.92
N GLY A 616 -12.06 7.95 -20.01
CA GLY A 616 -12.35 7.08 -18.86
C GLY A 616 -11.08 6.49 -18.25
N ASN A 617 -11.18 5.99 -17.01
CA ASN A 617 -10.05 5.38 -16.31
C ASN A 617 -9.87 3.90 -16.69
N VAL A 618 -8.64 3.40 -16.63
CA VAL A 618 -8.29 1.99 -16.85
C VAL A 618 -7.53 1.44 -15.65
N ASN A 619 -8.11 0.47 -14.94
CA ASN A 619 -7.56 0.02 -13.66
C ASN A 619 -7.29 -1.49 -13.65
N PHE A 620 -6.04 -1.89 -13.44
CA PHE A 620 -5.61 -3.25 -13.14
C PHE A 620 -5.42 -3.38 -11.63
N PHE A 621 -6.50 -3.74 -10.93
CA PHE A 621 -6.52 -3.96 -9.48
C PHE A 621 -5.97 -5.33 -9.06
N SER A 622 -5.49 -6.13 -10.01
CA SER A 622 -4.83 -7.42 -9.79
C SER A 622 -3.52 -7.45 -10.59
N PRO A 623 -2.60 -8.39 -10.33
CA PRO A 623 -1.33 -8.46 -11.08
C PRO A 623 -1.53 -8.56 -12.60
N LEU A 624 -0.68 -7.88 -13.36
CA LEU A 624 -0.57 -7.98 -14.80
C LEU A 624 0.76 -8.66 -15.15
N SER A 625 0.69 -9.82 -15.81
CA SER A 625 1.86 -10.55 -16.31
C SER A 625 1.81 -10.64 -17.82
N ILE A 626 2.85 -10.15 -18.50
CA ILE A 626 2.98 -10.15 -19.95
C ILE A 626 4.25 -10.89 -20.34
N ALA A 627 4.14 -11.86 -21.23
CA ALA A 627 5.25 -12.64 -21.76
C ALA A 627 5.20 -12.77 -23.29
N GLY A 628 6.35 -13.08 -23.90
CA GLY A 628 6.51 -13.27 -25.33
C GLY A 628 6.84 -11.98 -26.08
N LEU A 629 7.31 -12.10 -27.32
CA LEU A 629 7.56 -10.94 -28.19
C LEU A 629 6.29 -10.56 -28.95
N GLY A 630 5.96 -9.28 -28.99
CA GLY A 630 4.94 -8.72 -29.90
C GLY A 630 5.51 -8.41 -31.28
N GLY A 631 4.80 -7.60 -32.05
CA GLY A 631 5.27 -7.06 -33.32
C GLY A 631 6.49 -6.15 -33.16
N VAL A 632 7.29 -6.00 -34.21
CA VAL A 632 8.53 -5.22 -34.16
C VAL A 632 8.22 -3.77 -33.78
N GLY A 633 8.78 -3.31 -32.65
CA GLY A 633 8.53 -1.97 -32.13
C GLY A 633 7.34 -1.86 -31.17
N ASP A 634 6.54 -2.91 -30.99
CA ASP A 634 5.37 -2.88 -30.12
C ASP A 634 5.76 -3.04 -28.65
N ALA A 635 5.26 -2.13 -27.80
CA ALA A 635 5.53 -2.18 -26.38
C ALA A 635 4.74 -3.29 -25.68
N ALA A 636 5.18 -3.74 -24.51
CA ALA A 636 4.36 -4.64 -23.70
C ALA A 636 3.15 -3.88 -23.11
N ILE A 637 3.36 -2.65 -22.65
CA ILE A 637 2.29 -1.72 -22.25
C ILE A 637 2.49 -0.40 -23.01
N ASP A 638 1.44 0.08 -23.67
CA ASP A 638 1.44 1.34 -24.40
C ASP A 638 0.31 2.25 -23.89
N PHE A 639 0.65 3.48 -23.49
CA PHE A 639 -0.27 4.46 -22.91
C PHE A 639 -0.20 5.79 -23.66
N GLN A 640 -1.19 6.02 -24.52
CA GLN A 640 -1.19 7.10 -25.51
C GLN A 640 -2.50 7.91 -25.50
N ASN A 641 -2.41 9.24 -25.61
CA ASN A 641 -3.56 10.13 -25.83
C ASN A 641 -4.64 10.12 -24.74
N ASN A 642 -4.32 9.74 -23.51
CA ASN A 642 -5.31 9.56 -22.46
C ASN A 642 -5.46 10.80 -21.57
N SER A 643 -6.70 11.26 -21.40
CA SER A 643 -7.06 12.23 -20.36
C SER A 643 -7.58 11.54 -19.08
N GLY A 644 -8.03 10.28 -19.21
CA GLY A 644 -8.27 9.38 -18.09
C GLY A 644 -6.97 8.80 -17.53
N SER A 645 -7.03 8.26 -16.32
CA SER A 645 -5.87 7.67 -15.64
C SER A 645 -5.77 6.16 -15.82
N ALA A 646 -4.56 5.63 -15.83
CA ALA A 646 -4.26 4.21 -15.73
C ALA A 646 -3.65 3.87 -14.36
N LEU A 647 -4.20 2.85 -13.68
CA LEU A 647 -3.70 2.35 -12.39
C LEU A 647 -3.36 0.87 -12.51
N PHE A 648 -2.18 0.48 -12.04
CA PHE A 648 -1.71 -0.90 -11.96
C PHE A 648 -1.32 -1.25 -10.52
N GLN A 649 -1.60 -2.47 -10.08
CA GLN A 649 -1.01 -3.02 -8.85
C GLN A 649 0.42 -3.47 -9.11
N ASN A 650 0.61 -4.68 -9.64
CA ASN A 650 1.92 -5.22 -9.99
C ASN A 650 2.01 -5.41 -11.51
N ILE A 651 3.17 -5.13 -12.08
CA ILE A 651 3.49 -5.37 -13.49
C ILE A 651 4.66 -6.34 -13.56
N THR A 652 4.50 -7.42 -14.31
CA THR A 652 5.59 -8.33 -14.70
C THR A 652 5.63 -8.40 -16.21
N ILE A 653 6.77 -8.05 -16.81
CA ILE A 653 7.02 -8.12 -18.24
C ILE A 653 8.22 -9.04 -18.47
N GLN A 654 8.03 -10.04 -19.32
CA GLN A 654 9.05 -10.95 -19.81
C GLN A 654 9.08 -10.87 -21.33
N ASP A 655 10.11 -10.22 -21.87
CA ASP A 655 10.28 -9.96 -23.31
C ASP A 655 9.33 -8.89 -23.91
N SER A 656 9.88 -8.07 -24.80
CA SER A 656 9.16 -7.09 -25.60
C SER A 656 9.93 -6.76 -26.87
N ALA A 657 9.23 -6.67 -28.01
CA ALA A 657 9.83 -6.32 -29.29
C ALA A 657 9.96 -4.79 -29.50
N GLY A 658 9.38 -4.00 -28.60
CA GLY A 658 9.58 -2.55 -28.44
C GLY A 658 10.05 -2.23 -27.02
N ASP A 659 9.48 -1.18 -26.43
CA ASP A 659 9.73 -0.84 -25.02
C ASP A 659 9.02 -1.84 -24.08
N GLY A 660 9.48 -1.97 -22.84
CA GLY A 660 8.69 -2.66 -21.81
C GLY A 660 7.40 -1.89 -21.55
N ILE A 661 7.53 -0.63 -21.15
CA ILE A 661 6.42 0.31 -20.95
C ILE A 661 6.70 1.58 -21.75
N ARG A 662 5.73 2.01 -22.55
CA ARG A 662 5.77 3.26 -23.32
C ARG A 662 4.65 4.19 -22.87
N ILE A 663 5.00 5.44 -22.56
CA ILE A 663 4.09 6.49 -22.10
C ILE A 663 4.37 7.76 -22.91
N GLY A 664 3.36 8.26 -23.63
CA GLY A 664 3.48 9.46 -24.48
C GLY A 664 4.02 9.16 -25.89
N GLU A 665 3.80 10.10 -26.81
CA GLU A 665 4.01 9.90 -28.25
C GLU A 665 5.35 10.48 -28.73
N THR A 666 5.91 9.88 -29.78
CA THR A 666 7.03 10.44 -30.56
C THR A 666 6.60 11.46 -31.63
N ALA A 667 5.31 11.79 -31.75
CA ALA A 667 4.77 12.73 -32.75
C ALA A 667 4.04 13.90 -32.06
N LEU A 668 4.45 15.13 -32.42
CA LEU A 668 4.04 16.37 -31.77
C LEU A 668 2.52 16.57 -31.72
N GLY A 669 1.97 16.74 -30.51
CA GLY A 669 0.62 17.29 -30.28
C GLY A 669 -0.43 16.33 -29.69
N SER A 670 -0.04 15.12 -29.33
CA SER A 670 -0.94 14.13 -28.71
C SER A 670 -0.35 13.61 -27.39
N ASN A 671 -0.66 14.29 -26.28
CA ASN A 671 -0.03 14.03 -24.98
C ASN A 671 -1.06 13.43 -24.01
N ASN A 672 -0.65 12.50 -23.14
CA ASN A 672 -1.53 12.11 -22.04
C ASN A 672 -1.63 13.28 -21.05
N THR A 673 -2.80 13.46 -20.44
CA THR A 673 -3.08 14.51 -19.43
C THR A 673 -3.64 13.96 -18.13
N GLY A 674 -3.94 12.65 -18.09
CA GLY A 674 -4.36 11.95 -16.88
C GLY A 674 -3.19 11.60 -15.96
N ALA A 675 -3.15 10.34 -15.50
CA ALA A 675 -2.04 9.81 -14.71
C ALA A 675 -1.73 8.37 -15.14
N PHE A 676 -0.46 7.97 -15.04
CA PHE A 676 -0.03 6.58 -15.14
C PHE A 676 0.58 6.18 -13.80
N THR A 677 -0.06 5.27 -13.06
CA THR A 677 0.38 4.88 -11.71
C THR A 677 0.54 3.38 -11.59
N VAL A 678 1.71 2.94 -11.14
CA VAL A 678 1.93 1.58 -10.64
C VAL A 678 2.09 1.66 -9.13
N SER A 679 1.23 0.99 -8.37
CA SER A 679 1.20 1.09 -6.90
C SER A 679 2.07 0.04 -6.19
N GLY A 680 2.34 -1.07 -6.85
CA GLY A 680 3.14 -2.20 -6.38
C GLY A 680 4.47 -2.33 -7.12
N ILE A 681 4.91 -3.57 -7.37
CA ILE A 681 6.21 -3.89 -7.99
C ILE A 681 6.10 -3.85 -9.51
N THR A 682 7.13 -3.30 -10.15
CA THR A 682 7.37 -3.42 -11.60
C THR A 682 8.59 -4.30 -11.82
N SER A 683 8.45 -5.39 -12.58
CA SER A 683 9.54 -6.29 -12.95
C SER A 683 9.61 -6.47 -14.46
N ILE A 684 10.68 -5.97 -15.08
CA ILE A 684 10.93 -6.06 -16.52
C ILE A 684 12.18 -6.92 -16.74
N THR A 685 12.03 -8.04 -17.43
CA THR A 685 13.08 -9.06 -17.61
C THR A 685 13.06 -9.64 -19.02
N GLY A 686 14.07 -10.45 -19.35
CA GLY A 686 14.17 -11.10 -20.66
C GLY A 686 14.71 -10.15 -21.73
N ASN A 687 14.29 -10.37 -22.97
CA ASN A 687 14.71 -9.61 -24.14
C ASN A 687 13.75 -8.45 -24.43
N ILE A 688 14.08 -7.26 -23.92
CA ILE A 688 13.41 -6.01 -24.30
C ILE A 688 14.23 -5.36 -25.41
N ALA A 689 13.64 -5.18 -26.60
CA ALA A 689 14.37 -4.69 -27.77
C ALA A 689 14.71 -3.19 -27.70
N GLN A 690 13.89 -2.38 -27.01
CA GLN A 690 14.11 -0.95 -26.81
C GLN A 690 14.34 -0.62 -25.33
N ASN A 691 13.68 0.41 -24.79
CA ASN A 691 13.87 0.82 -23.41
C ASN A 691 13.06 -0.08 -22.45
N GLY A 692 13.52 -0.22 -21.20
CA GLY A 692 12.69 -0.83 -20.17
C GLY A 692 11.41 -0.01 -19.96
N ILE A 693 11.58 1.28 -19.72
CA ILE A 693 10.51 2.28 -19.59
C ILE A 693 10.88 3.50 -20.42
N ALA A 694 10.00 3.93 -21.32
CA ALA A 694 10.12 5.15 -22.11
C ALA A 694 8.96 6.10 -21.78
N ILE A 695 9.29 7.35 -21.44
CA ILE A 695 8.37 8.44 -21.19
C ILE A 695 8.80 9.61 -22.07
N THR A 696 7.99 9.98 -23.06
CA THR A 696 8.38 10.99 -24.07
C THR A 696 7.22 11.93 -24.38
N ASP A 697 7.48 13.24 -24.36
CA ASP A 697 6.48 14.31 -24.66
C ASP A 697 5.15 14.09 -23.90
N ASP A 698 5.21 13.68 -22.63
CA ASP A 698 4.03 13.32 -21.86
C ASP A 698 3.63 14.41 -20.85
N SER A 699 2.34 14.62 -20.67
CA SER A 699 1.78 15.58 -19.70
C SER A 699 0.96 14.90 -18.60
N ALA A 700 1.01 13.57 -18.48
CA ALA A 700 0.40 12.85 -17.38
C ALA A 700 1.38 12.75 -16.20
N VAL A 701 0.84 12.74 -14.99
CA VAL A 701 1.66 12.43 -13.82
C VAL A 701 1.99 10.95 -13.85
N VAL A 702 3.28 10.61 -13.93
CA VAL A 702 3.76 9.23 -13.96
C VAL A 702 4.33 8.87 -12.59
N THR A 703 3.87 7.76 -12.00
CA THR A 703 4.34 7.30 -10.69
C THR A 703 4.54 5.78 -10.69
N PHE A 704 5.74 5.36 -10.29
CA PHE A 704 6.09 3.97 -10.08
C PHE A 704 6.38 3.71 -8.61
N GLY A 705 5.58 2.81 -8.05
CA GLY A 705 5.74 2.26 -6.71
C GLY A 705 5.44 3.24 -5.58
N ASN A 706 5.81 2.79 -4.39
CA ASN A 706 5.94 3.57 -3.16
C ASN A 706 7.32 3.26 -2.52
N ALA A 707 7.63 3.88 -1.38
CA ALA A 707 8.91 3.72 -0.70
C ALA A 707 9.33 2.26 -0.38
N ALA A 708 8.38 1.31 -0.33
CA ALA A 708 8.63 -0.10 0.00
C ALA A 708 8.67 -1.04 -1.23
N THR A 709 8.50 -0.52 -2.45
CA THR A 709 8.41 -1.33 -3.68
C THR A 709 9.65 -1.17 -4.56
N THR A 710 9.80 -2.05 -5.54
CA THR A 710 10.92 -2.01 -6.49
C THR A 710 10.43 -1.88 -7.93
N THR A 711 11.08 -1.01 -8.70
CA THR A 711 11.05 -0.99 -10.16
C THR A 711 12.33 -1.66 -10.65
N GLY A 712 12.26 -2.95 -10.97
CA GLY A 712 13.38 -3.78 -11.40
C GLY A 712 13.40 -3.97 -12.91
N ILE A 713 14.53 -3.65 -13.54
CA ILE A 713 14.75 -3.80 -14.98
C ILE A 713 16.04 -4.60 -15.17
N ASN A 714 15.93 -5.85 -15.61
CA ASN A 714 17.06 -6.77 -15.81
C ASN A 714 17.02 -7.42 -17.20
N GLY A 715 16.75 -6.60 -18.21
CA GLY A 715 16.57 -6.97 -19.60
C GLY A 715 16.23 -5.71 -20.39
N ARG A 716 17.21 -5.12 -21.07
CA ARG A 716 17.10 -3.85 -21.79
C ARG A 716 17.93 -3.89 -23.07
N GLY A 717 17.39 -3.35 -24.17
CA GLY A 717 18.08 -3.21 -25.45
C GLY A 717 18.69 -1.83 -25.60
N LEU A 718 17.96 -0.81 -25.17
CA LEU A 718 18.39 0.59 -25.06
C LEU A 718 18.48 1.02 -23.59
N ALA A 719 17.90 2.15 -23.20
CA ALA A 719 17.96 2.60 -21.82
C ALA A 719 17.13 1.72 -20.89
N GLY A 720 17.50 1.65 -19.61
CA GLY A 720 16.60 1.07 -18.61
C GLY A 720 15.37 1.95 -18.46
N ILE A 721 15.61 3.24 -18.17
CA ILE A 721 14.60 4.27 -18.08
C ILE A 721 15.01 5.45 -18.96
N SER A 722 14.10 5.92 -19.82
CA SER A 722 14.27 7.10 -20.66
C SER A 722 13.12 8.08 -20.38
N VAL A 723 13.43 9.33 -20.03
CA VAL A 723 12.47 10.42 -19.81
C VAL A 723 12.92 11.63 -20.62
N ILE A 724 12.20 11.96 -21.69
CA ILE A 724 12.60 12.96 -22.68
C ILE A 724 11.46 13.94 -22.95
N ASP A 725 11.75 15.25 -22.97
CA ASP A 725 10.78 16.31 -23.29
C ASP A 725 9.49 16.25 -22.44
N ASN A 726 9.58 15.74 -21.20
CA ASN A 726 8.40 15.51 -20.38
C ASN A 726 7.86 16.80 -19.75
N ASN A 727 6.54 16.90 -19.67
CA ASN A 727 5.84 18.12 -19.28
C ASN A 727 5.04 18.01 -17.97
N ALA A 728 5.09 16.85 -17.30
CA ALA A 728 4.51 16.60 -15.97
C ALA A 728 5.44 15.78 -15.07
N ASN A 729 5.19 15.74 -13.75
CA ASN A 729 6.12 15.07 -12.84
C ASN A 729 6.20 13.55 -13.08
N VAL A 730 7.43 13.02 -13.02
CA VAL A 730 7.73 11.57 -13.08
C VAL A 730 8.38 11.14 -11.77
N ASN A 731 7.79 10.17 -11.09
CA ASN A 731 8.21 9.74 -9.76
C ASN A 731 8.48 8.23 -9.71
N PHE A 732 9.69 7.85 -9.30
CA PHE A 732 10.06 6.48 -8.94
C PHE A 732 10.32 6.43 -7.44
N LEU A 733 9.30 6.14 -6.64
CA LEU A 733 9.31 6.43 -5.19
C LEU A 733 10.07 5.39 -4.34
N GLY A 734 10.24 4.17 -4.85
CA GLY A 734 10.89 3.06 -4.17
C GLY A 734 12.35 2.88 -4.58
N THR A 735 12.78 1.61 -4.66
CA THR A 735 14.09 1.26 -5.25
C THR A 735 13.93 1.05 -6.75
N THR A 736 14.74 1.72 -7.56
CA THR A 736 14.91 1.47 -8.99
C THR A 736 16.19 0.67 -9.19
N SER A 737 16.08 -0.57 -9.65
CA SER A 737 17.22 -1.46 -9.90
C SER A 737 17.34 -1.73 -11.39
N ILE A 738 18.47 -1.39 -11.99
CA ILE A 738 18.71 -1.57 -13.43
C ILE A 738 19.98 -2.40 -13.64
N GLY A 739 19.82 -3.59 -14.21
CA GLY A 739 20.91 -4.46 -14.64
C GLY A 739 21.11 -4.42 -16.15
N ASN A 740 22.31 -4.80 -16.60
CA ASN A 740 22.68 -4.82 -18.01
C ASN A 740 23.14 -6.21 -18.52
N PRO A 741 22.42 -7.31 -18.26
CA PRO A 741 22.87 -8.66 -18.63
C PRO A 741 22.98 -8.87 -20.16
N GLY A 742 22.30 -8.03 -20.95
CA GLY A 742 22.34 -8.03 -22.42
C GLY A 742 23.46 -7.19 -23.03
N GLY A 743 24.24 -6.44 -22.23
CA GLY A 743 25.32 -5.59 -22.72
C GLY A 743 24.85 -4.41 -23.59
N SER A 744 23.72 -3.79 -23.23
CA SER A 744 23.23 -2.58 -23.92
C SER A 744 24.21 -1.44 -23.78
N THR A 745 24.53 -0.75 -24.88
CA THR A 745 25.46 0.38 -24.92
C THR A 745 24.77 1.74 -24.74
N SER A 746 23.52 1.77 -24.30
CA SER A 746 22.78 3.00 -23.97
C SER A 746 22.91 3.33 -22.48
N PRO A 747 22.54 4.55 -22.03
CA PRO A 747 22.50 4.88 -20.60
C PRO A 747 21.55 3.95 -19.82
N ALA A 748 21.83 3.62 -18.56
CA ALA A 748 20.85 2.91 -17.73
C ALA A 748 19.65 3.82 -17.40
N ILE A 749 19.91 5.09 -17.12
CA ILE A 749 18.91 6.15 -16.97
C ILE A 749 19.27 7.31 -17.90
N ASP A 750 18.33 7.75 -18.72
CA ASP A 750 18.49 8.85 -19.67
C ASP A 750 17.40 9.91 -19.44
N LEU A 751 17.80 11.14 -19.07
CA LEU A 751 16.92 12.25 -18.70
C LEU A 751 17.27 13.48 -19.54
N GLN A 752 16.44 13.83 -20.52
CA GLN A 752 16.73 14.92 -21.45
C GLN A 752 15.58 15.93 -21.55
N ASP A 753 15.90 17.22 -21.53
CA ASP A 753 14.99 18.32 -21.89
C ASP A 753 13.64 18.33 -21.12
N ASN A 754 13.62 17.82 -19.88
CA ASN A 754 12.42 17.76 -19.04
C ASN A 754 12.14 19.12 -18.37
N ASP A 755 11.88 20.15 -19.17
CA ASP A 755 11.85 21.54 -18.70
C ASP A 755 10.67 21.86 -17.77
N ASN A 756 9.56 21.15 -17.89
CA ASN A 756 8.34 21.39 -17.12
C ASN A 756 7.98 20.22 -16.17
N ALA A 757 8.90 19.27 -15.99
CA ALA A 757 8.69 18.04 -15.25
C ALA A 757 9.78 17.82 -14.20
N ASN A 758 9.40 17.70 -12.93
CA ASN A 758 10.35 17.16 -11.96
C ASN A 758 10.48 15.65 -12.16
N VAL A 759 11.71 15.15 -12.17
CA VAL A 759 11.99 13.71 -12.19
C VAL A 759 12.64 13.32 -10.87
N VAL A 760 11.93 12.48 -10.10
CA VAL A 760 12.30 12.13 -8.73
C VAL A 760 12.50 10.63 -8.60
N PHE A 761 13.65 10.23 -8.07
CA PHE A 761 13.98 8.85 -7.72
C PHE A 761 14.19 8.72 -6.21
N GLY A 762 13.69 7.62 -5.65
CA GLY A 762 14.07 7.13 -4.33
C GLY A 762 15.52 6.62 -4.35
N SER A 763 15.72 5.32 -4.15
CA SER A 763 17.04 4.71 -4.26
C SER A 763 17.25 4.19 -5.67
N VAL A 764 18.39 4.48 -6.28
CA VAL A 764 18.78 3.92 -7.60
C VAL A 764 19.97 3.00 -7.43
N ILE A 765 19.90 1.82 -8.05
CA ILE A 765 20.99 0.85 -8.14
C ILE A 765 21.17 0.49 -9.62
N VAL A 766 22.31 0.84 -10.20
CA VAL A 766 22.70 0.49 -11.57
C VAL A 766 23.87 -0.49 -11.54
N THR A 767 23.72 -1.62 -12.23
CA THR A 767 24.73 -2.69 -12.30
C THR A 767 25.24 -2.92 -13.71
N ASP A 768 26.56 -2.90 -13.88
CA ASP A 768 27.30 -3.22 -15.11
C ASP A 768 26.86 -2.43 -16.36
N ALA A 769 26.47 -1.17 -16.19
CA ALA A 769 25.98 -0.37 -17.31
C ALA A 769 27.12 0.00 -18.28
N THR A 770 26.93 -0.26 -19.57
CA THR A 770 27.85 0.13 -20.64
C THR A 770 27.23 1.25 -21.46
N GLY A 771 28.01 2.23 -21.90
CA GLY A 771 27.48 3.41 -22.60
C GLY A 771 28.27 3.79 -23.84
N PRO A 772 27.76 4.76 -24.62
CA PRO A 772 28.48 5.29 -25.77
C PRO A 772 29.70 6.08 -25.30
N ALA A 773 30.75 6.07 -26.11
CA ALA A 773 31.95 6.86 -25.86
C ALA A 773 31.59 8.36 -25.68
N GLY A 774 31.83 8.92 -24.49
CA GLY A 774 31.66 10.35 -24.20
C GLY A 774 30.25 10.77 -23.74
N GLN A 775 29.39 9.82 -23.37
CA GLN A 775 28.09 10.06 -22.73
C GLN A 775 27.96 9.25 -21.43
N GLY A 776 26.90 9.51 -20.66
CA GLY A 776 26.59 8.74 -19.44
C GLY A 776 26.19 7.31 -19.77
N ALA A 777 26.91 6.33 -19.22
CA ALA A 777 26.55 4.92 -19.26
C ALA A 777 25.61 4.56 -18.10
N GLY A 778 25.87 5.09 -16.91
CA GLY A 778 25.01 4.91 -15.76
C GLY A 778 23.80 5.84 -15.85
N VAL A 779 24.03 7.11 -15.54
CA VAL A 779 23.00 8.17 -15.59
C VAL A 779 23.44 9.29 -16.51
N ASN A 780 22.58 9.60 -17.49
CA ASN A 780 22.75 10.68 -18.46
C ASN A 780 21.69 11.75 -18.23
N ILE A 781 22.10 13.00 -17.97
CA ILE A 781 21.20 14.13 -17.67
C ILE A 781 21.60 15.33 -18.55
N ILE A 782 20.72 15.76 -19.46
CA ILE A 782 21.03 16.82 -20.44
C ILE A 782 19.88 17.81 -20.54
N GLY A 783 20.15 19.12 -20.47
CA GLY A 783 19.19 20.16 -20.86
C GLY A 783 17.95 20.30 -19.97
N ASN A 784 17.96 19.81 -18.72
CA ASN A 784 16.76 19.83 -17.88
C ASN A 784 16.64 21.15 -17.10
N ALA A 785 15.60 21.95 -17.34
CA ALA A 785 15.31 23.15 -16.54
C ALA A 785 14.61 22.86 -15.20
N SER A 786 13.82 21.78 -15.10
CA SER A 786 13.16 21.36 -13.86
C SER A 786 14.05 20.48 -12.97
N ASN A 787 13.59 20.18 -11.75
CA ASN A 787 14.40 19.48 -10.76
C ASN A 787 14.52 17.98 -11.06
N ILE A 788 15.76 17.51 -11.10
CA ILE A 788 16.13 16.08 -11.08
C ILE A 788 16.65 15.75 -9.69
N SER A 789 16.14 14.69 -9.06
CA SER A 789 16.59 14.31 -7.72
C SER A 789 16.67 12.81 -7.48
N PHE A 790 17.68 12.42 -6.70
CA PHE A 790 17.94 11.06 -6.25
C PHE A 790 18.14 11.06 -4.73
N ASN A 791 17.39 10.25 -3.98
CA ASN A 791 17.65 10.07 -2.55
C ASN A 791 18.93 9.27 -2.30
N SER A 792 19.20 8.26 -3.13
CA SER A 792 20.49 7.57 -3.20
C SER A 792 20.76 7.17 -4.66
N LEU A 793 22.01 7.26 -5.08
CA LEU A 793 22.47 6.88 -6.41
C LEU A 793 23.71 5.98 -6.36
N ASP A 794 23.50 4.67 -6.44
CA ASP A 794 24.55 3.67 -6.56
C ASP A 794 24.69 3.21 -8.01
N VAL A 795 25.86 3.43 -8.61
CA VAL A 795 26.10 3.16 -10.03
C VAL A 795 27.41 2.42 -10.22
N THR A 796 27.35 1.30 -10.95
CA THR A 796 28.54 0.64 -11.50
C THR A 796 28.47 0.65 -13.04
N THR A 797 29.51 1.16 -13.69
CA THR A 797 29.63 1.17 -15.16
C THR A 797 30.82 0.38 -15.64
N ILE A 798 30.77 -0.06 -16.90
CA ILE A 798 31.89 -0.70 -17.61
C ILE A 798 32.22 0.14 -18.85
N ASP A 799 33.47 0.59 -18.96
CA ASP A 799 34.00 1.38 -20.09
C ASP A 799 33.14 2.63 -20.45
N GLY A 800 32.44 3.23 -19.48
CA GLY A 800 31.46 4.31 -19.68
C GLY A 800 31.32 5.24 -18.46
N ILE A 801 30.86 6.48 -18.67
CA ILE A 801 30.77 7.48 -17.58
C ILE A 801 29.66 7.09 -16.59
N GLY A 802 29.95 7.10 -15.29
CA GLY A 802 28.97 6.79 -14.23
C GLY A 802 27.82 7.78 -14.18
N LEU A 803 28.13 9.05 -13.90
CA LEU A 803 27.20 10.17 -13.87
C LEU A 803 27.64 11.26 -14.86
N PHE A 804 26.82 11.52 -15.88
CA PHE A 804 27.04 12.55 -16.88
C PHE A 804 25.94 13.59 -16.85
N VAL A 805 26.30 14.86 -16.70
CA VAL A 805 25.34 15.96 -16.56
C VAL A 805 25.77 17.16 -17.41
N ARG A 806 24.87 17.70 -18.24
CA ARG A 806 25.08 18.89 -19.08
C ARG A 806 23.88 19.82 -19.06
N ASP A 807 24.15 21.13 -19.08
CA ASP A 807 23.14 22.19 -19.29
C ASP A 807 21.86 22.04 -18.45
N SER A 808 21.96 21.50 -17.22
CA SER A 808 20.79 21.17 -16.38
C SER A 808 20.74 22.07 -15.14
N GLN A 809 19.59 22.66 -14.83
CA GLN A 809 19.51 23.76 -13.86
C GLN A 809 19.42 23.33 -12.39
N SER A 810 18.92 22.12 -12.10
CA SER A 810 18.68 21.66 -10.74
C SER A 810 18.83 20.15 -10.60
N LEU A 811 20.01 19.70 -10.14
CA LEU A 811 20.28 18.31 -9.76
C LEU A 811 20.54 18.19 -8.26
N THR A 812 19.80 17.33 -7.56
CA THR A 812 20.06 16.97 -6.16
C THR A 812 20.37 15.49 -6.01
N ILE A 813 21.48 15.15 -5.36
CA ILE A 813 21.82 13.79 -4.94
C ILE A 813 22.16 13.83 -3.45
N ALA A 814 21.44 13.07 -2.63
CA ALA A 814 21.61 13.10 -1.19
C ALA A 814 22.62 12.07 -0.65
N ASP A 815 22.82 10.97 -1.37
CA ASP A 815 23.70 9.85 -0.99
C ASP A 815 24.05 8.97 -2.21
N GLY A 816 24.99 8.04 -2.05
CA GLY A 816 25.29 6.97 -3.02
C GLY A 816 26.77 6.86 -3.40
N PHE A 817 27.13 5.80 -4.14
CA PHE A 817 28.48 5.54 -4.63
C PHE A 817 28.54 5.38 -6.15
N ILE A 818 29.50 6.04 -6.80
CA ILE A 818 29.68 5.97 -8.27
C ILE A 818 30.99 5.27 -8.62
N ASP A 819 30.91 4.07 -9.18
CA ASP A 819 32.06 3.27 -9.62
C ASP A 819 32.08 3.12 -11.14
N SER A 820 33.16 3.57 -11.77
CA SER A 820 33.47 3.33 -13.18
C SER A 820 34.51 2.23 -13.28
N THR A 821 34.03 0.98 -13.35
CA THR A 821 34.85 -0.23 -13.37
C THR A 821 35.38 -0.54 -14.78
N PHE A 822 36.52 -1.22 -14.85
CA PHE A 822 37.34 -1.28 -16.05
C PHE A 822 37.53 -2.67 -16.69
N VAL A 823 37.45 -2.76 -18.04
CA VAL A 823 37.90 -3.94 -18.82
C VAL A 823 38.81 -3.58 -20.02
N THR A 824 38.59 -2.47 -20.77
CA THR A 824 39.39 -2.16 -22.00
C THR A 824 39.82 -0.69 -22.32
N THR A 825 38.97 0.35 -22.18
CA THR A 825 39.40 1.75 -21.84
C THR A 825 38.50 2.45 -20.79
N GLY A 826 39.04 2.90 -19.65
CA GLY A 826 38.26 3.47 -18.54
C GLY A 826 37.72 4.87 -18.83
N ARG A 827 36.67 5.29 -18.09
CA ARG A 827 36.03 6.62 -18.22
C ARG A 827 35.86 7.29 -16.87
N SER A 828 35.62 8.60 -16.88
CA SER A 828 35.29 9.39 -15.70
C SER A 828 34.17 8.73 -14.90
N ALA A 829 34.29 8.71 -13.57
CA ALA A 829 33.16 8.36 -12.70
C ALA A 829 32.06 9.42 -12.84
N ILE A 830 32.46 10.70 -12.81
CA ILE A 830 31.54 11.84 -12.76
C ILE A 830 32.02 12.92 -13.73
N ASP A 831 31.13 13.41 -14.58
CA ASP A 831 31.38 14.52 -15.48
C ASP A 831 30.17 15.45 -15.57
N ILE A 832 30.29 16.63 -14.95
CA ILE A 832 29.22 17.62 -14.80
C ILE A 832 29.69 18.97 -15.31
N GLU A 833 29.02 19.48 -16.34
CA GLU A 833 29.34 20.78 -16.95
C GLU A 833 28.10 21.67 -17.13
N ASP A 834 28.32 22.99 -17.00
CA ASP A 834 27.32 24.03 -17.26
C ASP A 834 25.98 23.81 -16.54
N SER A 835 26.03 23.23 -15.34
CA SER A 835 24.84 22.74 -14.62
C SER A 835 24.70 23.29 -13.20
N GLY A 836 23.48 23.30 -12.66
CA GLY A 836 23.15 23.65 -11.29
C GLY A 836 22.95 22.41 -10.41
N TYR A 837 23.73 22.26 -9.33
CA TYR A 837 23.62 21.06 -8.50
C TYR A 837 23.92 21.25 -6.99
N VAL A 838 23.41 20.29 -6.21
CA VAL A 838 23.81 19.98 -4.83
C VAL A 838 23.96 18.46 -4.73
N ILE A 839 25.20 17.98 -4.58
CA ILE A 839 25.54 16.55 -4.62
C ILE A 839 26.31 16.17 -3.37
N THR A 840 25.81 15.16 -2.66
CA THR A 840 26.52 14.43 -1.60
C THR A 840 26.56 12.96 -2.01
N LEU A 841 27.76 12.38 -1.95
CA LEU A 841 28.04 10.98 -2.27
C LEU A 841 28.95 10.39 -1.19
N ASP A 842 28.85 9.09 -0.97
CA ASP A 842 29.75 8.33 -0.10
C ASP A 842 31.16 8.24 -0.72
N GLY A 843 31.24 8.02 -2.04
CA GLY A 843 32.50 7.89 -2.76
C GLY A 843 32.34 7.83 -4.28
N ALA A 844 33.48 7.98 -4.97
CA ALA A 844 33.55 7.84 -6.41
C ALA A 844 34.89 7.19 -6.84
N SER A 845 34.83 6.23 -7.76
CA SER A 845 36.02 5.51 -8.25
C SER A 845 36.10 5.43 -9.77
N ALA A 846 37.31 5.57 -10.31
CA ALA A 846 37.61 5.42 -11.73
C ALA A 846 39.07 4.95 -11.92
N ASP A 847 39.25 3.93 -12.77
CA ASP A 847 40.56 3.42 -13.17
C ASP A 847 40.81 3.65 -14.66
N THR A 848 41.97 4.20 -15.01
CA THR A 848 42.35 4.58 -16.39
C THR A 848 41.38 5.54 -17.11
N PRO A 849 40.81 6.57 -16.45
CA PRO A 849 39.88 7.47 -17.12
C PRO A 849 40.55 8.21 -18.29
N THR A 850 39.87 8.24 -19.44
CA THR A 850 40.18 9.19 -20.53
C THR A 850 39.58 10.56 -20.18
N GLY A 851 40.39 11.52 -19.77
CA GLY A 851 39.98 12.76 -19.13
C GLY A 851 40.09 12.70 -17.60
N ALA A 852 39.45 13.63 -16.91
CA ALA A 852 39.51 13.65 -15.46
C ALA A 852 38.60 12.59 -14.84
N GLY A 853 39.01 11.95 -13.74
CA GLY A 853 38.20 10.95 -13.04
C GLY A 853 36.90 11.54 -12.47
N ILE A 854 37.01 12.73 -11.88
CA ILE A 854 35.88 13.60 -11.53
C ILE A 854 36.06 14.95 -12.24
N ARG A 855 35.07 15.36 -13.01
CA ARG A 855 35.08 16.60 -13.79
C ARG A 855 33.89 17.49 -13.44
N LEU A 856 34.16 18.70 -12.99
CA LEU A 856 33.18 19.71 -12.56
C LEU A 856 33.54 21.06 -13.20
N VAL A 857 32.84 21.48 -14.27
CA VAL A 857 33.18 22.69 -15.03
C VAL A 857 31.99 23.64 -15.18
N ASN A 858 32.16 24.93 -14.87
CA ASN A 858 31.16 25.98 -15.08
C ASN A 858 29.80 25.75 -14.38
N ASN A 859 29.82 25.14 -13.21
CA ASN A 859 28.60 24.79 -12.50
C ASN A 859 28.15 25.88 -11.50
N THR A 860 26.84 25.96 -11.31
CA THR A 860 26.19 26.96 -10.46
C THR A 860 25.40 26.30 -9.32
N GLY A 861 24.93 27.07 -8.33
CA GLY A 861 24.05 26.55 -7.29
C GLY A 861 22.60 26.52 -7.76
N ILE A 862 21.78 25.65 -7.15
CA ILE A 862 20.34 25.56 -7.43
C ILE A 862 19.67 26.86 -6.98
N SER A 863 18.88 27.49 -7.87
CA SER A 863 17.97 28.63 -7.68
C SER A 863 17.79 29.17 -6.23
N GLY A 864 18.78 29.93 -5.74
CA GLY A 864 18.73 30.64 -4.45
C GLY A 864 19.59 30.07 -3.32
N THR A 865 20.25 28.92 -3.50
CA THR A 865 21.19 28.34 -2.52
C THR A 865 22.61 28.91 -2.58
N GLY A 866 22.91 29.73 -3.60
CA GLY A 866 24.24 30.31 -3.79
C GLY A 866 25.08 29.53 -4.80
N ASN A 867 26.19 28.94 -4.36
CA ASN A 867 27.15 28.24 -5.21
C ASN A 867 26.87 26.74 -5.29
N ALA A 868 27.29 26.06 -6.36
CA ALA A 868 27.22 24.60 -6.47
C ALA A 868 27.94 23.95 -5.27
N GLN A 869 27.44 22.79 -4.80
CA GLN A 869 28.05 22.06 -3.69
C GLN A 869 28.25 20.60 -4.07
N PHE A 870 29.51 20.16 -4.11
CA PHE A 870 29.91 18.76 -4.35
C PHE A 870 30.64 18.22 -3.13
N VAL A 871 30.14 17.14 -2.53
CA VAL A 871 30.68 16.55 -1.31
C VAL A 871 30.86 15.05 -1.49
N ILE A 872 32.08 14.58 -1.22
CA ILE A 872 32.40 13.17 -0.93
C ILE A 872 32.62 13.06 0.58
N THR A 873 31.83 12.22 1.25
CA THR A 873 31.83 12.07 2.71
C THR A 873 32.82 11.02 3.21
N GLY A 874 33.08 9.96 2.42
CA GLY A 874 33.89 8.82 2.87
C GLY A 874 33.29 8.15 4.11
N THR A 875 31.97 7.95 4.15
CA THR A 875 31.23 7.38 5.30
C THR A 875 30.97 5.88 5.22
N ASP A 876 31.44 5.22 4.18
CA ASP A 876 31.28 3.77 4.01
C ASP A 876 31.96 2.95 5.13
N VAL A 877 31.75 1.63 5.13
CA VAL A 877 32.26 0.74 6.19
C VAL A 877 33.80 0.75 6.31
N ALA A 878 34.51 1.31 5.32
CA ALA A 878 35.96 1.47 5.26
C ALA A 878 36.46 2.92 5.44
N ARG A 879 35.54 3.90 5.46
CA ARG A 879 35.79 5.34 5.31
C ARG A 879 36.64 5.70 4.08
N ASP A 880 36.41 4.99 2.97
CA ASP A 880 37.10 5.18 1.70
C ASP A 880 36.20 6.01 0.78
N GLY A 881 36.64 7.23 0.44
CA GLY A 881 35.96 8.11 -0.51
C GLY A 881 36.05 7.64 -1.96
N GLY A 882 36.70 6.49 -2.20
CA GLY A 882 36.93 5.90 -3.51
C GLY A 882 38.33 6.23 -4.06
N THR A 883 38.66 5.57 -5.16
CA THR A 883 39.99 5.65 -5.80
C THR A 883 39.90 6.20 -7.22
N ILE A 884 40.66 7.25 -7.52
CA ILE A 884 40.85 7.80 -8.88
C ILE A 884 42.29 7.59 -9.33
N GLN A 885 42.50 6.73 -10.33
CA GLN A 885 43.85 6.32 -10.68
C GLN A 885 44.12 6.08 -12.16
N ASN A 886 45.41 6.14 -12.52
CA ASN A 886 45.94 5.80 -13.86
C ASN A 886 45.34 6.63 -15.02
N GLY A 887 44.75 7.80 -14.74
CA GLY A 887 44.13 8.65 -15.75
C GLY A 887 45.13 9.35 -16.67
N ASP A 888 44.70 9.71 -17.88
CA ASP A 888 45.52 10.48 -18.82
C ASP A 888 45.49 12.01 -18.59
N SER A 889 44.73 12.45 -17.57
CA SER A 889 44.50 13.86 -17.21
C SER A 889 44.59 14.08 -15.69
N ASP A 890 43.93 15.11 -15.15
CA ASP A 890 43.84 15.36 -13.71
C ASP A 890 42.95 14.31 -13.02
N GLY A 891 43.23 13.90 -11.78
CA GLY A 891 42.34 13.02 -11.03
C GLY A 891 40.98 13.68 -10.78
N VAL A 892 41.01 14.87 -10.18
CA VAL A 892 39.83 15.74 -10.00
C VAL A 892 40.08 17.08 -10.67
N LEU A 893 39.18 17.48 -11.57
CA LEU A 893 39.16 18.78 -12.22
C LEU A 893 37.91 19.56 -11.81
N ALA A 894 38.09 20.63 -11.04
CA ALA A 894 37.01 21.54 -10.67
C ALA A 894 37.30 22.98 -11.12
N THR A 895 36.48 23.55 -12.00
CA THR A 895 36.63 24.92 -12.48
C THR A 895 35.28 25.63 -12.48
N ASN A 896 35.24 26.86 -11.95
CA ASN A 896 34.01 27.68 -11.90
C ASN A 896 32.80 26.93 -11.32
N SER A 897 32.99 26.11 -10.27
CA SER A 897 32.02 25.09 -9.84
C SER A 897 31.65 25.16 -8.35
N GLY A 898 31.69 26.35 -7.75
CA GLY A 898 31.22 26.54 -6.37
C GLY A 898 32.13 25.98 -5.28
N GLY A 899 31.61 25.12 -4.40
CA GLY A 899 32.32 24.49 -3.28
C GLY A 899 32.48 22.98 -3.50
N VAL A 900 33.70 22.48 -3.29
CA VAL A 900 34.06 21.07 -3.46
C VAL A 900 34.72 20.56 -2.18
N SER A 901 34.24 19.43 -1.66
CA SER A 901 34.80 18.78 -0.46
C SER A 901 35.06 17.30 -0.75
N LEU A 902 36.30 16.88 -0.62
CA LEU A 902 36.75 15.51 -0.89
C LEU A 902 37.30 14.92 0.40
N THR A 903 36.69 13.84 0.90
CA THR A 903 37.08 13.19 2.16
C THR A 903 37.44 11.74 1.91
N GLY A 904 38.62 11.31 2.33
CA GLY A 904 39.07 9.92 2.31
C GLY A 904 39.32 9.33 0.92
N MET A 905 39.52 10.17 -0.11
CA MET A 905 39.81 9.70 -1.47
C MET A 905 41.29 9.33 -1.66
N THR A 906 41.56 8.26 -2.41
CA THR A 906 42.88 7.94 -2.95
C THR A 906 43.01 8.46 -4.39
N ILE A 907 44.01 9.29 -4.69
CA ILE A 907 44.24 9.82 -6.04
C ILE A 907 45.68 9.60 -6.49
N ASN A 908 45.91 8.67 -7.42
CA ASN A 908 47.26 8.25 -7.79
C ASN A 908 47.51 8.00 -9.28
N ASP A 909 48.78 8.13 -9.67
CA ASP A 909 49.27 7.74 -11.00
C ASP A 909 48.53 8.40 -12.18
N ASN A 910 47.88 9.55 -11.98
CA ASN A 910 47.25 10.31 -13.07
C ASN A 910 48.31 11.16 -13.78
N LEU A 911 48.29 11.23 -15.12
CA LEU A 911 49.29 11.99 -15.89
C LEU A 911 49.24 13.51 -15.65
N GLY A 912 48.10 14.03 -15.18
CA GLY A 912 47.91 15.43 -14.77
C GLY A 912 48.18 15.68 -13.28
N ARG A 913 47.39 16.55 -12.67
CA ARG A 913 47.40 16.87 -11.22
C ARG A 913 46.52 15.88 -10.47
N GLY A 914 46.77 15.67 -9.18
CA GLY A 914 45.84 14.91 -8.35
C GLY A 914 44.49 15.63 -8.26
N VAL A 915 44.50 16.86 -7.75
CA VAL A 915 43.34 17.76 -7.69
C VAL A 915 43.70 19.11 -8.28
N PHE A 916 42.94 19.57 -9.28
CA PHE A 916 42.98 20.93 -9.77
C PHE A 916 41.68 21.67 -9.49
N ALA A 917 41.79 22.81 -8.82
CA ALA A 917 40.65 23.67 -8.49
C ALA A 917 40.90 25.11 -8.95
N SER A 918 40.02 25.68 -9.78
CA SER A 918 40.10 27.10 -10.16
C SER A 918 38.79 27.86 -10.08
N ASN A 919 38.87 29.10 -9.60
CA ASN A 919 37.73 30.00 -9.42
C ASN A 919 36.59 29.36 -8.58
N LEU A 920 36.95 28.66 -7.51
CA LEU A 920 36.01 28.09 -6.54
C LEU A 920 35.85 28.99 -5.32
N ARG A 921 34.72 28.84 -4.63
CA ARG A 921 34.52 29.44 -3.30
C ARG A 921 35.27 28.65 -2.24
N GLN A 922 35.24 27.32 -2.33
CA GLN A 922 35.84 26.47 -1.32
C GLN A 922 36.35 25.18 -1.94
N LEU A 923 37.54 24.77 -1.52
CA LEU A 923 38.07 23.44 -1.72
C LEU A 923 38.48 22.86 -0.35
N ASN A 924 37.93 21.70 0.00
CA ASN A 924 38.41 20.90 1.10
C ASN A 924 38.95 19.57 0.58
N VAL A 925 40.12 19.18 1.05
CA VAL A 925 40.73 17.88 0.76
C VAL A 925 41.19 17.29 2.11
N PHE A 926 40.52 16.22 2.52
CA PHE A 926 40.74 15.58 3.82
C PHE A 926 41.08 14.11 3.63
N GLY A 927 42.12 13.63 4.30
CA GLY A 927 42.50 12.22 4.25
C GLY A 927 41.63 11.36 5.16
N SER A 928 41.81 10.04 5.07
CA SER A 928 41.20 9.09 6.01
C SER A 928 42.26 8.41 6.88
N THR A 929 41.83 7.73 7.95
CA THR A 929 42.74 6.94 8.78
C THR A 929 43.20 5.64 8.11
N THR A 930 42.74 5.36 6.88
CA THR A 930 42.85 4.04 6.22
C THR A 930 43.40 4.08 4.78
N ALA A 931 43.53 5.25 4.13
CA ALA A 931 43.89 5.39 2.72
C ALA A 931 45.24 6.12 2.47
N GLY A 932 45.84 5.92 1.28
CA GLY A 932 47.11 6.52 0.86
C GLY A 932 46.88 7.68 -0.12
N ASP A 933 46.82 8.90 0.39
CA ASP A 933 45.83 9.85 -0.13
C ASP A 933 46.11 10.51 -1.50
N ILE A 934 47.30 11.07 -1.80
CA ILE A 934 47.60 11.61 -3.15
C ILE A 934 49.07 11.37 -3.53
N PHE A 935 49.34 10.54 -4.54
CA PHE A 935 50.73 10.20 -4.90
C PHE A 935 50.97 9.91 -6.38
N ALA A 936 52.23 10.08 -6.81
CA ALA A 936 52.70 9.73 -8.16
C ALA A 936 51.95 10.36 -9.35
N ASN A 937 51.22 11.46 -9.14
CA ASN A 937 50.60 12.19 -10.23
C ASN A 937 51.67 12.96 -11.05
N GLY A 938 51.45 13.15 -12.35
CA GLY A 938 52.45 13.73 -13.27
C GLY A 938 52.78 15.21 -13.00
N LEU A 939 51.86 15.92 -12.34
CA LEU A 939 51.99 17.31 -11.87
C LEU A 939 51.71 17.38 -10.35
N SER A 940 51.42 18.57 -9.81
CA SER A 940 51.17 18.79 -8.37
C SER A 940 50.08 17.86 -7.82
N GLY A 941 50.21 17.45 -6.56
CA GLY A 941 49.19 16.65 -5.88
C GLY A 941 47.90 17.44 -5.71
N VAL A 942 47.98 18.64 -5.14
CA VAL A 942 46.89 19.62 -5.14
C VAL A 942 47.36 20.93 -5.76
N GLU A 943 46.61 21.45 -6.72
CA GLU A 943 46.85 22.75 -7.32
C GLU A 943 45.58 23.60 -7.34
N THR A 944 45.70 24.86 -6.92
CA THR A 944 44.59 25.81 -6.94
C THR A 944 44.94 27.12 -7.67
N LEU A 945 43.92 27.75 -8.27
CA LEU A 945 43.98 29.10 -8.82
C LEU A 945 42.72 29.90 -8.46
N ASN A 946 42.86 31.00 -7.72
CA ASN A 946 41.74 31.87 -7.32
C ASN A 946 40.63 31.13 -6.54
N VAL A 947 41.01 30.33 -5.54
CA VAL A 947 40.07 29.65 -4.63
C VAL A 947 40.00 30.38 -3.29
N ASP A 948 38.83 30.90 -2.92
CA ASP A 948 38.69 31.79 -1.74
C ASP A 948 39.07 31.07 -0.43
N VAL A 949 38.56 29.86 -0.21
CA VAL A 949 38.83 29.04 0.98
C VAL A 949 39.45 27.72 0.56
N VAL A 950 40.62 27.38 1.11
CA VAL A 950 41.29 26.09 0.87
C VAL A 950 41.62 25.45 2.21
N GLN A 951 41.19 24.21 2.41
CA GLN A 951 41.53 23.39 3.57
C GLN A 951 42.13 22.07 3.10
N ILE A 952 43.38 21.81 3.46
CA ILE A 952 44.07 20.55 3.18
C ILE A 952 44.55 19.99 4.51
N ALA A 953 43.98 18.86 4.94
CA ALA A 953 44.32 18.27 6.22
C ALA A 953 44.33 16.76 6.23
N ASP A 954 45.18 16.20 7.09
CA ASP A 954 45.25 14.76 7.35
C ASP A 954 45.60 13.92 6.11
N MET A 955 46.31 14.52 5.14
CA MET A 955 46.68 13.88 3.86
C MET A 955 48.13 13.39 3.83
N THR A 956 48.38 12.32 3.08
CA THR A 956 49.72 11.91 2.65
C THR A 956 50.00 12.30 1.19
N PHE A 957 51.08 13.07 0.95
CA PHE A 957 51.55 13.52 -0.35
C PHE A 957 52.94 12.95 -0.66
N THR A 958 53.12 12.29 -1.81
CA THR A 958 54.43 11.76 -2.21
C THR A 958 54.56 11.60 -3.73
N ASN A 959 55.71 11.98 -4.28
CA ASN A 959 56.08 11.80 -5.69
C ASN A 959 55.15 12.48 -6.71
N ASN A 960 54.35 13.47 -6.31
CA ASN A 960 53.57 14.23 -7.28
C ASN A 960 54.49 15.24 -7.98
N GLY A 961 54.40 15.31 -9.32
CA GLY A 961 55.26 16.18 -10.11
C GLY A 961 56.69 15.65 -10.29
N ALA A 962 57.00 14.41 -9.87
CA ALA A 962 58.36 13.86 -9.85
C ALA A 962 59.08 13.86 -11.23
N VAL A 963 58.33 13.89 -12.34
CA VAL A 963 58.87 13.94 -13.71
C VAL A 963 59.17 15.37 -14.19
N ASN A 964 58.60 16.39 -13.54
CA ASN A 964 58.72 17.81 -13.90
C ASN A 964 59.17 18.64 -12.70
N THR A 965 60.41 19.12 -12.74
CA THR A 965 61.08 19.82 -11.64
C THR A 965 60.56 21.24 -11.39
N ASN A 966 59.26 21.53 -11.58
CA ASN A 966 58.65 22.81 -11.20
C ASN A 966 57.29 22.68 -10.50
N ASN A 967 56.75 21.47 -10.35
CA ASN A 967 55.46 21.27 -9.68
C ASN A 967 55.69 20.75 -8.26
N PRO A 968 55.26 21.49 -7.24
CA PRO A 968 55.35 21.05 -5.85
C PRO A 968 54.24 20.03 -5.53
N GLU A 969 54.36 19.31 -4.42
CA GLU A 969 53.26 18.50 -3.87
C GLU A 969 51.96 19.32 -3.70
N ILE A 970 52.07 20.55 -3.17
CA ILE A 970 50.95 21.50 -3.02
C ILE A 970 51.28 22.86 -3.66
N LEU A 971 50.47 23.29 -4.63
CA LEU A 971 50.59 24.59 -5.31
C LEU A 971 49.31 25.44 -5.16
N LEU A 972 49.33 26.48 -4.33
CA LEU A 972 48.20 27.39 -4.17
C LEU A 972 48.49 28.75 -4.82
N ARG A 973 47.60 29.21 -5.72
CA ARG A 973 47.83 30.41 -6.52
C ARG A 973 46.66 31.38 -6.53
N ALA A 974 46.98 32.67 -6.64
CA ALA A 974 46.01 33.72 -6.89
C ALA A 974 46.53 34.75 -7.90
N ASN A 975 45.65 35.24 -8.76
CA ASN A 975 45.94 36.31 -9.71
C ASN A 975 44.77 37.31 -9.88
N ALA A 976 43.71 37.15 -9.09
CA ALA A 976 42.55 38.04 -9.07
C ALA A 976 42.17 38.40 -7.62
N LEU A 977 41.18 39.28 -7.47
CA LEU A 977 40.55 39.53 -6.17
C LEU A 977 39.65 38.35 -5.79
N SER A 978 39.53 38.09 -4.48
CA SER A 978 38.61 37.08 -3.94
C SER A 978 37.16 37.39 -4.35
N GLN A 979 36.37 36.35 -4.64
CA GLN A 979 35.05 36.52 -5.23
C GLN A 979 34.04 37.15 -4.24
N THR A 980 33.14 38.00 -4.76
CA THR A 980 31.98 38.50 -4.00
C THR A 980 30.98 37.36 -3.76
N THR A 981 30.57 37.15 -2.50
CA THR A 981 29.52 36.18 -2.19
C THR A 981 28.16 36.61 -2.80
N PRO A 982 27.27 35.66 -3.16
CA PRO A 982 25.89 35.95 -3.56
C PRO A 982 25.09 36.74 -2.51
N THR A 983 25.50 36.70 -1.24
CA THR A 983 24.93 37.48 -0.14
C THR A 983 25.43 38.94 -0.08
N GLY A 984 26.22 39.38 -1.06
CA GLY A 984 26.78 40.73 -1.10
C GLY A 984 27.91 40.97 -0.10
N GLN A 985 28.42 39.92 0.57
CA GLN A 985 29.65 40.03 1.36
C GLN A 985 30.85 39.89 0.43
N THR A 986 31.62 40.96 0.28
CA THR A 986 32.98 40.90 -0.27
C THR A 986 33.83 40.08 0.69
N SER A 987 34.36 38.94 0.25
CA SER A 987 35.46 38.30 0.97
C SER A 987 36.62 39.31 1.01
N THR A 988 37.18 39.54 2.20
CA THR A 988 38.28 40.50 2.40
C THR A 988 39.65 39.91 2.06
N GLY A 989 39.71 38.65 1.61
CA GLY A 989 40.96 37.94 1.30
C GLY A 989 40.80 36.43 1.07
N TYR A 990 41.91 35.76 0.78
CA TYR A 990 42.02 34.30 0.69
C TYR A 990 42.24 33.68 2.08
N GLN A 991 41.60 32.55 2.37
CA GLN A 991 41.74 31.82 3.64
C GLN A 991 42.23 30.40 3.39
N TRP A 992 43.52 30.16 3.60
CA TRP A 992 44.17 28.89 3.27
C TRP A 992 44.74 28.23 4.53
N LEU A 993 44.40 26.95 4.71
CA LEU A 993 44.79 26.12 5.85
C LEU A 993 45.42 24.82 5.34
N ILE A 994 46.65 24.55 5.78
CA ILE A 994 47.39 23.32 5.49
C ILE A 994 47.89 22.76 6.82
N GLN A 995 47.33 21.66 7.31
CA GLN A 995 47.63 21.13 8.64
C GLN A 995 47.65 19.60 8.69
N ARG A 996 48.48 19.01 9.56
CA ARG A 996 48.54 17.55 9.80
C ARG A 996 48.78 16.70 8.54
N ASN A 997 49.48 17.23 7.55
CA ASN A 997 49.83 16.49 6.35
C ASN A 997 51.22 15.85 6.48
N VAL A 998 51.42 14.72 5.82
CA VAL A 998 52.73 14.08 5.62
C VAL A 998 53.14 14.31 4.17
N ILE A 999 54.19 15.08 3.93
CA ILE A 999 54.60 15.54 2.59
C ILE A 999 56.04 15.10 2.32
N THR A 1000 56.27 14.39 1.22
CA THR A 1000 57.62 14.01 0.76
C THR A 1000 57.86 14.55 -0.65
N GLU A 1001 58.74 15.56 -0.76
CA GLU A 1001 59.03 16.27 -2.02
C GLU A 1001 60.48 16.01 -2.47
N ASN A 1002 60.67 15.64 -3.74
CA ASN A 1002 61.97 15.24 -4.29
C ASN A 1002 62.54 16.18 -5.36
N GLY A 1003 61.72 17.09 -5.90
CA GLY A 1003 62.01 17.95 -7.03
C GLY A 1003 62.18 19.42 -6.64
N VAL A 1004 61.14 20.07 -6.10
CA VAL A 1004 61.11 21.53 -5.86
C VAL A 1004 60.65 21.90 -4.46
N ASP A 1005 59.87 22.97 -4.31
CA ASP A 1005 59.25 23.33 -3.04
C ASP A 1005 58.23 22.25 -2.67
N ALA A 1006 58.07 21.89 -1.40
CA ALA A 1006 57.04 20.92 -1.02
C ALA A 1006 55.65 21.59 -1.00
N VAL A 1007 55.58 22.80 -0.45
CA VAL A 1007 54.39 23.65 -0.48
C VAL A 1007 54.75 25.00 -1.08
N ARG A 1008 54.11 25.38 -2.18
CA ARG A 1008 54.26 26.70 -2.81
C ARG A 1008 52.96 27.47 -2.79
N ILE A 1009 53.03 28.68 -2.28
CA ILE A 1009 51.91 29.62 -2.13
C ILE A 1009 52.31 30.91 -2.81
N GLN A 1010 51.62 31.31 -3.88
CA GLN A 1010 52.04 32.47 -4.65
C GLN A 1010 50.90 33.33 -5.19
N SER A 1011 51.15 34.64 -5.24
CA SER A 1011 50.36 35.57 -6.05
C SER A 1011 51.08 35.86 -7.38
N GLU A 1012 50.40 35.71 -8.51
CA GLU A 1012 51.01 35.92 -9.84
C GLU A 1012 51.11 37.41 -10.22
N ASN A 1013 50.41 38.29 -9.49
CA ASN A 1013 50.46 39.74 -9.67
C ASN A 1013 50.13 40.46 -8.35
N THR A 1014 50.08 41.80 -8.36
CA THR A 1014 49.76 42.63 -7.19
C THR A 1014 48.25 42.85 -6.97
N ASN A 1015 47.40 42.47 -7.94
CA ASN A 1015 45.95 42.66 -7.93
C ASN A 1015 45.23 41.46 -7.28
N VAL A 1016 45.69 41.07 -6.10
CA VAL A 1016 45.13 40.00 -5.27
C VAL A 1016 44.69 40.54 -3.91
N GLY A 1017 43.78 39.85 -3.21
CA GLY A 1017 43.35 40.22 -1.85
C GLY A 1017 44.40 39.93 -0.76
N THR A 1018 44.04 40.18 0.50
CA THR A 1018 44.85 39.75 1.65
C THR A 1018 44.91 38.21 1.70
N LEU A 1019 46.06 37.62 2.04
CA LEU A 1019 46.12 36.18 2.34
C LEU A 1019 46.13 35.95 3.86
N PHE A 1020 45.16 35.19 4.35
CA PHE A 1020 45.12 34.61 5.68
C PHE A 1020 45.57 33.15 5.59
N LEU A 1021 46.81 32.90 5.99
CA LEU A 1021 47.46 31.59 5.85
C LEU A 1021 47.71 30.97 7.22
N THR A 1022 47.34 29.69 7.37
CA THR A 1022 47.76 28.84 8.48
C THR A 1022 48.46 27.59 7.93
N VAL A 1023 49.71 27.37 8.34
CA VAL A 1023 50.49 26.16 8.03
C VAL A 1023 50.88 25.48 9.33
N GLY A 1024 50.24 24.35 9.64
CA GLY A 1024 50.35 23.64 10.91
C GLY A 1024 49.52 24.28 12.04
N GLY A 1025 49.82 23.95 13.30
CA GLY A 1025 49.13 24.46 14.50
C GLY A 1025 48.01 23.56 15.07
N PRO A 1026 47.43 23.92 16.24
CA PRO A 1026 46.30 23.19 16.84
C PRO A 1026 45.03 23.46 16.05
N ASN A 1027 44.01 22.60 16.20
CA ASN A 1027 42.66 22.84 15.68
C ASN A 1027 42.23 24.30 15.94
N ASN A 1028 42.21 25.13 14.91
CA ASN A 1028 41.62 26.45 14.99
C ASN A 1028 40.10 26.27 15.06
N THR A 1029 39.55 26.30 16.26
CA THR A 1029 38.11 26.10 16.51
C THR A 1029 37.22 27.19 15.89
N ASP A 1030 37.79 28.31 15.42
CA ASP A 1030 37.03 29.39 14.78
C ASP A 1030 36.83 29.19 13.25
N LEU A 1031 37.44 28.15 12.64
CA LEU A 1031 37.36 27.88 11.19
C LEU A 1031 36.90 26.46 10.82
N VAL A 1032 36.47 25.65 11.80
CA VAL A 1032 36.11 24.23 11.59
C VAL A 1032 34.85 23.87 12.37
N THR A 1033 33.70 23.75 11.68
CA THR A 1033 32.43 23.24 12.25
C THR A 1033 32.03 21.86 11.73
N PHE A 1034 32.97 21.05 11.22
CA PHE A 1034 32.70 19.63 10.90
C PHE A 1034 33.95 18.77 11.12
N LEU A 1035 34.16 18.26 12.34
CA LEU A 1035 34.68 16.90 12.68
C LEU A 1035 35.11 16.82 14.17
N PRO A 1036 34.88 15.68 14.86
CA PRO A 1036 35.26 15.47 16.26
C PRO A 1036 36.58 14.69 16.43
N GLY A 1037 37.42 15.14 17.36
CA GLY A 1037 38.27 14.26 18.18
C GLY A 1037 39.63 13.85 17.63
N ALA A 1038 40.66 14.67 17.87
CA ALA A 1038 42.00 14.22 18.28
C ALA A 1038 42.73 15.40 18.94
N ALA A 1039 43.24 15.19 20.16
CA ALA A 1039 44.05 16.14 20.90
C ALA A 1039 45.50 15.69 20.84
N THR A 1040 46.21 16.04 19.77
CA THR A 1040 47.68 15.94 19.70
C THR A 1040 48.24 17.22 19.07
N SER A 1041 49.42 17.62 19.55
CA SER A 1041 50.18 18.79 19.12
C SER A 1041 50.91 18.54 17.80
N ASP A 1042 50.20 18.12 16.75
CA ASP A 1042 50.81 17.68 15.50
C ASP A 1042 50.56 18.70 14.37
N GLY A 1043 51.63 19.29 13.83
CA GLY A 1043 51.60 20.10 12.60
C GLY A 1043 51.92 19.26 11.35
N ASN A 1044 52.33 19.90 10.25
CA ASN A 1044 52.74 19.14 9.04
C ASN A 1044 54.12 18.50 9.24
N THR A 1045 54.30 17.30 8.70
CA THR A 1045 55.60 16.63 8.59
C THR A 1045 56.07 16.68 7.14
N ILE A 1046 57.12 17.43 6.85
CA ILE A 1046 57.63 17.66 5.50
C ILE A 1046 59.04 17.09 5.37
N THR A 1047 59.25 16.19 4.43
CA THR A 1047 60.57 15.71 4.02
C THR A 1047 60.92 16.35 2.67
N LEU A 1048 61.95 17.20 2.66
CA LEU A 1048 62.44 17.89 1.47
C LEU A 1048 63.74 17.24 0.98
N ASN A 1049 63.65 16.44 -0.08
CA ASN A 1049 64.75 15.75 -0.76
C ASN A 1049 65.26 16.49 -2.01
N SER A 1050 64.73 17.69 -2.27
CA SER A 1050 64.97 18.44 -3.51
C SER A 1050 66.45 18.62 -3.84
N ILE A 1051 66.79 18.49 -5.13
CA ILE A 1051 68.11 18.86 -5.68
C ILE A 1051 68.13 20.27 -6.31
N THR A 1052 66.98 20.95 -6.36
CA THR A 1052 66.81 22.26 -7.01
C THR A 1052 67.31 23.39 -6.11
N PRO A 1053 68.25 24.23 -6.58
CA PRO A 1053 68.71 25.40 -5.82
C PRO A 1053 67.56 26.31 -5.40
N GLY A 1054 67.51 26.67 -4.11
CA GLY A 1054 66.52 27.56 -3.53
C GLY A 1054 65.17 26.93 -3.23
N ALA A 1055 65.01 25.60 -3.38
CA ALA A 1055 63.80 24.88 -3.01
C ALA A 1055 63.53 24.96 -1.49
N ALA A 1056 62.27 25.14 -1.11
CA ALA A 1056 61.85 25.26 0.27
C ALA A 1056 60.81 24.22 0.70
N GLY A 1057 60.83 23.82 1.97
CA GLY A 1057 59.74 23.00 2.53
C GLY A 1057 58.40 23.75 2.44
N VAL A 1058 58.39 25.04 2.80
CA VAL A 1058 57.26 25.94 2.58
C VAL A 1058 57.76 27.23 1.93
N ASN A 1059 57.22 27.59 0.76
CA ASN A 1059 57.57 28.80 0.02
C ASN A 1059 56.34 29.69 -0.14
N VAL A 1060 56.29 30.82 0.58
CA VAL A 1060 55.22 31.81 0.49
C VAL A 1060 55.72 33.05 -0.23
N GLN A 1061 55.12 33.37 -1.38
CA GLN A 1061 55.45 34.52 -2.23
C GLN A 1061 54.20 35.37 -2.47
N TRP A 1062 53.96 36.39 -1.65
CA TRP A 1062 52.73 37.17 -1.71
C TRP A 1062 52.97 38.66 -1.97
N ASN A 1063 52.35 39.19 -3.02
CA ASN A 1063 52.56 40.55 -3.52
C ASN A 1063 51.52 41.57 -2.98
N ASN A 1064 50.74 41.19 -1.95
CA ASN A 1064 49.81 42.07 -1.23
C ASN A 1064 49.91 41.81 0.29
N ALA A 1065 48.95 42.29 1.10
CA ALA A 1065 48.91 42.04 2.55
C ALA A 1065 48.92 40.54 2.86
N LEU A 1066 49.74 40.14 3.82
CA LEU A 1066 49.94 38.75 4.24
C LEU A 1066 49.74 38.67 5.75
N SER A 1067 48.86 37.78 6.19
CA SER A 1067 48.68 37.39 7.59
C SER A 1067 48.92 35.88 7.68
N ALA A 1068 50.11 35.47 8.10
CA ALA A 1068 50.52 34.07 8.13
C ALA A 1068 50.82 33.60 9.57
N ALA A 1069 50.39 32.38 9.88
CA ALA A 1069 50.80 31.63 11.05
C ALA A 1069 51.41 30.29 10.60
N ALA A 1070 52.65 30.01 11.01
CA ALA A 1070 53.32 28.73 10.78
C ALA A 1070 53.71 28.13 12.13
N GLN A 1071 53.11 26.99 12.49
CA GLN A 1071 53.25 26.42 13.84
C GLN A 1071 53.39 24.90 13.85
N TRP A 1072 54.21 24.36 14.75
CA TRP A 1072 54.38 22.92 15.00
C TRP A 1072 54.73 22.06 13.78
N ASN A 1073 55.29 22.66 12.73
CA ASN A 1073 55.73 21.91 11.57
C ASN A 1073 57.07 21.25 11.88
N LEU A 1074 57.24 20.01 11.42
CA LEU A 1074 58.50 19.31 11.35
C LEU A 1074 58.96 19.28 9.90
N ILE A 1075 60.03 20.01 9.58
CA ILE A 1075 60.63 20.00 8.24
C ILE A 1075 61.99 19.34 8.32
N THR A 1076 62.21 18.31 7.51
CA THR A 1076 63.47 17.57 7.42
C THR A 1076 64.04 17.73 6.01
N ILE A 1077 65.15 18.47 5.90
CA ILE A 1077 65.87 18.75 4.66
C ILE A 1077 66.95 17.68 4.49
N THR A 1078 66.85 16.86 3.46
CA THR A 1078 67.76 15.72 3.21
C THR A 1078 68.07 15.53 1.72
N GLY A 1079 68.95 14.58 1.36
CA GLY A 1079 69.39 14.31 -0.02
C GLY A 1079 70.87 14.66 -0.30
N ALA A 1080 71.30 14.57 -1.56
CA ALA A 1080 72.72 14.63 -1.95
C ALA A 1080 73.35 16.04 -1.93
N ASN A 1081 74.44 16.24 -1.17
CA ASN A 1081 75.26 17.46 -1.12
C ASN A 1081 75.73 17.91 -2.53
N ASN A 1082 75.37 19.13 -2.93
CA ASN A 1082 75.64 19.68 -4.27
C ASN A 1082 75.94 21.20 -4.29
N GLY A 1083 76.20 21.79 -3.13
CA GLY A 1083 76.51 23.21 -2.92
C GLY A 1083 75.32 24.17 -3.09
N ALA A 1084 74.13 23.69 -3.45
CA ALA A 1084 72.98 24.53 -3.72
C ALA A 1084 72.08 24.74 -2.48
N GLU A 1085 71.61 25.97 -2.28
CA GLU A 1085 70.85 26.34 -1.07
C GLU A 1085 69.50 25.61 -0.94
N ARG A 1086 69.15 25.14 0.26
CA ARG A 1086 67.79 24.65 0.59
C ARG A 1086 67.22 25.40 1.75
N ILE A 1087 65.89 25.58 1.75
CA ILE A 1087 65.23 26.37 2.78
C ILE A 1087 64.18 25.54 3.51
N GLY A 1088 64.08 25.68 4.84
CA GLY A 1088 62.98 25.08 5.58
C GLY A 1088 61.68 25.82 5.27
N MET A 1089 61.61 27.09 5.64
CA MET A 1089 60.48 27.97 5.33
C MET A 1089 60.92 29.32 4.78
N ARG A 1090 60.31 29.76 3.69
CA ARG A 1090 60.50 31.08 3.08
C ARG A 1090 59.21 31.87 3.14
N PHE A 1091 59.30 33.11 3.62
CA PHE A 1091 58.27 34.12 3.49
C PHE A 1091 58.82 35.32 2.73
N ALA A 1092 58.33 35.51 1.51
CA ALA A 1092 58.74 36.58 0.62
C ALA A 1092 57.55 37.46 0.20
N THR A 1093 57.74 38.78 0.30
CA THR A 1093 56.77 39.78 -0.18
C THR A 1093 57.49 40.90 -0.94
N THR A 1094 56.89 41.36 -2.04
CA THR A 1094 57.47 42.42 -2.88
C THR A 1094 56.77 43.77 -2.73
N ASN A 1095 55.66 43.82 -1.98
CA ASN A 1095 54.86 45.02 -1.80
C ASN A 1095 55.42 45.89 -0.67
N THR A 1096 55.73 47.15 -0.95
CA THR A 1096 56.30 48.09 0.03
C THR A 1096 55.24 48.89 0.80
N LEU A 1097 53.97 48.83 0.39
CA LEU A 1097 52.90 49.69 0.90
C LEU A 1097 51.99 49.01 1.93
N GLN A 1098 51.96 47.68 1.97
CA GLN A 1098 51.07 46.92 2.84
C GLN A 1098 51.84 46.38 4.05
N PRO A 1099 51.21 46.33 5.25
CA PRO A 1099 51.78 45.63 6.38
C PRO A 1099 51.62 44.11 6.22
N HIS A 1100 52.60 43.36 6.73
CA HIS A 1100 52.58 41.90 6.80
C HIS A 1100 52.65 41.47 8.27
N VAL A 1101 51.84 40.49 8.65
CA VAL A 1101 51.85 39.87 9.97
C VAL A 1101 52.27 38.41 9.80
N ILE A 1102 53.42 38.02 10.37
CA ILE A 1102 53.95 36.67 10.20
C ILE A 1102 54.38 36.10 11.55
N ASN A 1103 53.65 35.08 12.02
CA ASN A 1103 53.96 34.39 13.27
C ASN A 1103 54.51 33.00 12.97
N VAL A 1104 55.74 32.72 13.40
CA VAL A 1104 56.43 31.43 13.21
C VAL A 1104 56.79 30.88 14.58
N LEU A 1105 56.02 29.92 15.08
CA LEU A 1105 56.12 29.45 16.46
C LEU A 1105 56.31 27.93 16.54
N ASP A 1106 57.19 27.47 17.43
CA ASP A 1106 57.25 26.05 17.81
C ASP A 1106 57.49 25.09 16.62
N ASN A 1107 58.16 25.53 15.54
CA ASN A 1107 58.53 24.68 14.41
C ASN A 1107 59.89 24.03 14.62
N THR A 1108 60.09 22.83 14.08
CA THR A 1108 61.39 22.15 14.05
C THR A 1108 61.87 21.98 12.61
N ILE A 1109 63.07 22.46 12.32
CA ILE A 1109 63.75 22.26 11.05
C ILE A 1109 65.01 21.44 11.33
N ASN A 1110 65.11 20.28 10.68
CA ASN A 1110 66.31 19.47 10.69
C ASN A 1110 66.92 19.49 9.29
N SER A 1111 68.22 19.69 9.16
CA SER A 1111 68.93 19.48 7.91
C SER A 1111 70.15 18.61 8.11
N THR A 1112 70.35 17.68 7.19
CA THR A 1112 71.58 16.87 7.09
C THR A 1112 72.41 17.24 5.86
N ARG A 1113 72.21 18.44 5.32
CA ARG A 1113 72.80 18.92 4.06
C ARG A 1113 73.56 20.22 4.23
N GLU A 1114 74.61 20.36 3.42
CA GLU A 1114 75.32 21.63 3.24
C GLU A 1114 74.38 22.72 2.67
N ASN A 1115 74.72 23.96 2.96
CA ASN A 1115 74.13 25.21 2.46
C ASN A 1115 72.61 25.29 2.72
N SER A 1116 72.19 24.99 3.94
CA SER A 1116 70.79 24.99 4.32
C SER A 1116 70.42 26.26 5.10
N THR A 1117 69.31 26.89 4.74
CA THR A 1117 68.69 27.99 5.49
C THR A 1117 67.47 27.47 6.25
N GLY A 1118 67.38 27.68 7.56
CA GLY A 1118 66.19 27.30 8.35
C GLY A 1118 64.98 28.12 7.93
N PHE A 1119 64.99 29.40 8.31
CA PHE A 1119 63.92 30.35 7.98
C PHE A 1119 64.46 31.52 7.14
N GLU A 1120 63.76 31.87 6.06
CA GLU A 1120 64.05 33.05 5.24
C GLU A 1120 62.87 34.03 5.27
N PHE A 1121 63.15 35.29 5.61
CA PHE A 1121 62.18 36.39 5.58
C PHE A 1121 62.68 37.49 4.64
N SER A 1122 62.08 37.57 3.45
CA SER A 1122 62.37 38.59 2.43
C SER A 1122 61.17 39.53 2.25
N GLN A 1123 61.09 40.60 3.04
CA GLN A 1123 59.91 41.46 3.16
C GLN A 1123 60.21 42.87 2.67
N ALA A 1124 59.59 43.28 1.55
CA ALA A 1124 59.76 44.64 1.02
C ALA A 1124 58.97 45.70 1.83
N GLY A 1125 57.81 45.33 2.38
CA GLY A 1125 56.94 46.18 3.19
C GLY A 1125 57.25 46.14 4.69
N VAL A 1126 56.32 46.65 5.51
CA VAL A 1126 56.43 46.62 6.97
C VAL A 1126 56.13 45.20 7.46
N LEU A 1127 57.12 44.54 8.06
CA LEU A 1127 56.93 43.25 8.72
C LEU A 1127 56.62 43.46 10.21
N ASN A 1128 55.53 42.86 10.68
CA ASN A 1128 55.26 42.63 12.10
C ASN A 1128 55.31 41.12 12.35
N ALA A 1129 56.34 40.65 13.05
CA ALA A 1129 56.55 39.20 13.21
C ALA A 1129 56.84 38.79 14.64
N ILE A 1130 56.36 37.61 15.02
CA ILE A 1130 56.78 36.87 16.22
C ILE A 1130 57.37 35.56 15.75
N ILE A 1131 58.67 35.37 15.99
CA ILE A 1131 59.43 34.17 15.64
C ILE A 1131 59.99 33.64 16.96
N ALA A 1132 59.34 32.61 17.50
CA ALA A 1132 59.69 32.13 18.83
C ALA A 1132 59.56 30.62 19.02
N ARG A 1133 60.40 30.07 19.90
CA ARG A 1133 60.43 28.62 20.24
C ARG A 1133 60.65 27.70 19.05
N ASN A 1134 61.26 28.20 17.98
CA ASN A 1134 61.62 27.34 16.85
C ASN A 1134 62.95 26.64 17.11
N ASN A 1135 63.08 25.42 16.61
CA ASN A 1135 64.31 24.64 16.68
C ASN A 1135 64.88 24.44 15.28
N VAL A 1136 66.14 24.82 15.05
CA VAL A 1136 66.86 24.60 13.79
C VAL A 1136 68.10 23.77 14.08
N ASN A 1137 68.16 22.56 13.53
CA ASN A 1137 69.28 21.63 13.71
C ASN A 1137 69.98 21.38 12.38
N PHE A 1138 71.26 21.71 12.30
CA PHE A 1138 72.15 21.37 11.18
C PHE A 1138 73.13 20.28 11.65
N ASN A 1139 73.18 19.18 10.91
CA ASN A 1139 74.03 18.03 11.22
C ASN A 1139 74.36 17.26 9.94
N THR A 1140 75.27 17.81 9.14
CA THR A 1140 75.82 17.17 7.94
C THR A 1140 76.77 16.04 8.33
N PRO A 1141 76.66 14.87 7.68
CA PRO A 1141 77.62 13.78 7.90
C PRO A 1141 79.01 14.01 7.27
N ASP A 1142 79.22 15.11 6.54
CA ASP A 1142 80.39 15.37 5.68
C ASP A 1142 81.36 16.40 6.31
N VAL A 1143 82.61 16.44 5.88
CA VAL A 1143 83.73 17.05 6.65
C VAL A 1143 84.27 18.36 6.02
N PHE A 1144 83.47 19.09 5.22
CA PHE A 1144 83.92 20.32 4.54
C PHE A 1144 82.81 21.39 4.38
N VAL A 1145 83.19 22.66 4.57
CA VAL A 1145 82.42 23.94 4.49
C VAL A 1145 80.95 23.85 4.06
N ASP A 1146 80.06 24.05 5.01
CA ASP A 1146 78.63 23.85 4.80
C ASP A 1146 77.85 25.16 4.66
N PHE A 1147 78.28 26.30 5.21
CA PHE A 1147 77.61 27.61 5.02
C PHE A 1147 76.11 27.65 5.38
N ASN A 1148 75.68 26.92 6.41
CA ASN A 1148 74.27 26.92 6.82
C ASN A 1148 73.86 28.27 7.45
N ARG A 1149 72.56 28.57 7.45
CA ARG A 1149 71.97 29.78 8.04
C ARG A 1149 70.74 29.42 8.86
N ALA A 1150 70.73 29.61 10.17
CA ALA A 1150 69.52 29.31 10.94
C ALA A 1150 68.35 30.22 10.56
N MET A 1151 68.59 31.53 10.48
CA MET A 1151 67.59 32.50 10.04
C MET A 1151 68.22 33.58 9.16
N ARG A 1152 67.54 33.92 8.07
CA ARG A 1152 67.96 34.92 7.08
C ARG A 1152 66.91 36.01 6.94
N PHE A 1153 67.33 37.28 7.01
CA PHE A 1153 66.45 38.44 7.01
C PHE A 1153 66.87 39.47 5.96
N ASN A 1154 65.92 39.83 5.09
CA ASN A 1154 65.95 40.97 4.18
C ASN A 1154 64.65 41.76 4.42
N ILE A 1155 64.72 42.83 5.22
CA ILE A 1155 63.56 43.44 5.85
C ILE A 1155 63.46 44.92 5.48
N GLY A 1156 62.26 45.35 5.05
CA GLY A 1156 61.91 46.73 4.74
C GLY A 1156 61.90 47.67 5.95
N ASN A 1157 61.63 48.94 5.69
CA ASN A 1157 61.63 50.00 6.70
C ASN A 1157 60.51 49.81 7.74
N ASN A 1158 60.72 50.34 8.95
CA ASN A 1158 59.74 50.41 10.05
C ASN A 1158 59.15 49.06 10.51
N SER A 1159 59.87 47.96 10.31
CA SER A 1159 59.42 46.61 10.70
C SER A 1159 59.63 46.36 12.20
N VAL A 1160 58.78 45.53 12.80
CA VAL A 1160 58.87 45.10 14.20
C VAL A 1160 58.94 43.57 14.24
N VAL A 1161 60.03 43.02 14.75
CA VAL A 1161 60.24 41.56 14.81
C VAL A 1161 60.63 41.13 16.21
N ASP A 1162 59.88 40.21 16.79
CA ASP A 1162 60.21 39.53 18.04
C ASP A 1162 60.90 38.19 17.73
N LEU A 1163 62.17 38.06 18.12
CA LEU A 1163 63.01 36.88 18.00
C LEU A 1163 63.33 36.36 19.39
N THR A 1164 62.52 35.44 19.91
CA THR A 1164 62.65 34.97 21.31
C THR A 1164 62.63 33.47 21.46
N ASP A 1165 63.43 32.95 22.40
CA ASP A 1165 63.39 31.53 22.78
C ASP A 1165 63.65 30.54 21.61
N ASN A 1166 64.32 30.96 20.52
CA ASN A 1166 64.66 30.06 19.42
C ASN A 1166 65.97 29.32 19.71
N VAL A 1167 66.05 28.06 19.26
CA VAL A 1167 67.20 27.19 19.43
C VAL A 1167 67.79 26.88 18.06
N THR A 1168 69.09 27.05 17.93
CA THR A 1168 69.90 26.62 16.79
C THR A 1168 71.01 25.73 17.31
N LEU A 1169 71.05 24.51 16.82
CA LEU A 1169 72.16 23.58 17.03
C LEU A 1169 72.81 23.30 15.69
N ASP A 1170 74.06 23.69 15.55
CA ASP A 1170 74.82 23.53 14.32
C ASP A 1170 76.05 22.67 14.58
N ALA A 1171 76.17 21.54 13.90
CA ALA A 1171 77.32 20.65 13.95
C ALA A 1171 78.24 20.78 12.73
N ASP A 1172 78.00 21.79 11.90
CA ASP A 1172 78.58 21.96 10.58
C ASP A 1172 79.51 23.19 10.55
N ASP A 1173 80.48 23.21 9.63
CA ASP A 1173 81.52 24.26 9.59
C ASP A 1173 81.12 25.47 8.73
N GLY A 1174 81.47 26.68 9.17
CA GLY A 1174 81.32 27.93 8.40
C GLY A 1174 79.89 28.48 8.33
N SER A 1175 79.04 28.09 9.27
CA SER A 1175 77.63 28.46 9.34
C SER A 1175 77.37 29.79 10.05
N GLN A 1176 76.17 30.33 9.84
CA GLN A 1176 75.65 31.55 10.43
C GLN A 1176 74.38 31.28 11.24
N GLY A 1177 74.25 31.87 12.41
CA GLY A 1177 73.02 31.81 13.19
C GLY A 1177 71.93 32.70 12.58
N PHE A 1178 71.90 33.96 12.97
CA PHE A 1178 70.95 34.95 12.45
C PHE A 1178 71.66 35.93 11.51
N LEU A 1179 71.37 35.82 10.22
CA LEU A 1179 71.89 36.69 9.17
C LEU A 1179 70.87 37.77 8.79
N PHE A 1180 71.25 39.03 8.99
CA PHE A 1180 70.53 40.20 8.53
C PHE A 1180 71.26 40.80 7.32
N GLU A 1181 70.90 40.33 6.13
CA GLU A 1181 71.51 40.79 4.87
C GLU A 1181 71.18 42.26 4.59
N SER A 1182 69.93 42.65 4.83
CA SER A 1182 69.47 44.02 4.71
C SER A 1182 68.39 44.35 5.73
N VAL A 1183 68.55 45.48 6.40
CA VAL A 1183 67.54 46.01 7.32
C VAL A 1183 67.24 47.46 7.01
N GLY A 1184 65.95 47.73 6.79
CA GLY A 1184 65.39 49.05 6.54
C GLY A 1184 65.42 49.97 7.76
N SER A 1185 65.44 51.27 7.51
CA SER A 1185 65.42 52.30 8.55
C SER A 1185 64.16 52.24 9.40
N GLY A 1186 64.29 52.55 10.70
CA GLY A 1186 63.17 52.62 11.64
C GLY A 1186 62.71 51.26 12.18
N SER A 1187 63.31 50.16 11.73
CA SER A 1187 62.97 48.82 12.20
C SER A 1187 63.45 48.55 13.64
N THR A 1188 62.68 47.74 14.37
CA THR A 1188 62.96 47.34 15.76
C THR A 1188 62.91 45.82 15.88
N PHE A 1189 63.98 45.22 16.41
CA PHE A 1189 64.05 43.79 16.69
C PHE A 1189 64.13 43.56 18.20
N PHE A 1190 63.23 42.75 18.76
CA PHE A 1190 63.32 42.27 20.14
C PHE A 1190 64.04 40.93 20.12
N ILE A 1191 65.24 40.84 20.70
CA ILE A 1191 66.06 39.63 20.64
C ILE A 1191 66.46 39.19 22.05
N ALA A 1192 65.88 38.08 22.52
CA ALA A 1192 66.16 37.56 23.86
C ALA A 1192 66.00 36.04 23.97
N ARG A 1193 66.79 35.41 24.84
CA ARG A 1193 66.71 33.98 25.18
C ARG A 1193 66.86 33.03 23.99
N ASN A 1194 67.49 33.45 22.90
CA ASN A 1194 67.85 32.53 21.82
C ASN A 1194 69.13 31.76 22.20
N ASP A 1195 69.22 30.50 21.79
CA ASP A 1195 70.38 29.62 21.95
C ASP A 1195 70.93 29.27 20.57
N LEU A 1196 72.13 29.77 20.25
CA LEU A 1196 72.86 29.53 19.01
C LEU A 1196 74.14 28.77 19.38
N THR A 1197 74.08 27.44 19.32
CA THR A 1197 75.18 26.56 19.71
C THR A 1197 75.81 25.91 18.47
N PHE A 1198 77.10 26.15 18.28
CA PHE A 1198 77.93 25.60 17.21
C PHE A 1198 78.92 24.59 17.81
N THR A 1199 78.97 23.36 17.27
CA THR A 1199 79.61 22.19 17.93
C THR A 1199 80.79 21.57 17.19
N ASN A 1200 81.12 22.04 15.99
CA ASN A 1200 82.26 21.58 15.20
C ASN A 1200 82.91 22.79 14.51
N ASN A 1201 84.22 22.97 14.68
CA ASN A 1201 84.97 24.07 14.08
C ASN A 1201 86.32 23.55 13.58
N LEU A 1202 86.43 23.18 12.31
CA LEU A 1202 87.72 22.88 11.65
C LEU A 1202 88.57 24.16 11.55
N LEU A 1203 89.90 23.99 11.56
CA LEU A 1203 90.95 25.01 11.78
C LEU A 1203 91.02 26.21 10.78
N PHE A 1204 90.06 26.40 9.88
CA PHE A 1204 90.08 27.46 8.84
C PHE A 1204 88.73 28.10 8.51
N PHE A 1205 87.64 27.72 9.17
CA PHE A 1205 86.31 28.29 8.94
C PHE A 1205 85.84 29.01 10.21
N PHE A 1206 85.05 30.06 10.03
CA PHE A 1206 84.55 30.91 11.12
C PHE A 1206 83.04 30.80 11.16
N GLU A 1207 82.52 30.39 12.31
CA GLU A 1207 81.10 30.40 12.59
C GLU A 1207 80.68 31.79 13.10
N GLU A 1208 79.57 32.30 12.61
CA GLU A 1208 79.07 33.62 12.95
C GLU A 1208 77.70 33.52 13.65
N GLY A 1209 77.58 34.07 14.85
CA GLY A 1209 76.34 34.02 15.63
C GLY A 1209 75.24 34.91 15.04
N ILE A 1210 75.33 36.21 15.31
CA ILE A 1210 74.39 37.22 14.81
C ILE A 1210 75.14 38.18 13.89
N VAL A 1211 74.74 38.28 12.63
CA VAL A 1211 75.48 38.99 11.56
C VAL A 1211 74.61 40.04 10.90
N PHE A 1212 75.16 41.23 10.72
CA PHE A 1212 74.56 42.32 9.97
C PHE A 1212 75.44 42.69 8.78
N GLU A 1213 74.90 42.56 7.57
CA GLU A 1213 75.61 42.94 6.35
C GLU A 1213 75.31 44.40 5.96
N THR A 1214 74.02 44.72 5.81
CA THR A 1214 73.58 46.05 5.38
C THR A 1214 72.49 46.62 6.28
N VAL A 1215 72.76 47.77 6.89
CA VAL A 1215 71.77 48.56 7.63
C VAL A 1215 71.60 49.92 6.95
N THR A 1216 70.35 50.29 6.70
CA THR A 1216 69.97 51.60 6.15
C THR A 1216 69.28 52.43 7.23
N GLY A 1217 69.73 53.68 7.46
CA GLY A 1217 69.19 54.53 8.53
C GLY A 1217 69.36 53.96 9.95
N THR A 1218 68.51 54.34 10.91
CA THR A 1218 68.63 53.87 12.31
C THR A 1218 67.78 52.62 12.53
N VAL A 1219 68.40 51.53 12.99
CA VAL A 1219 67.72 50.30 13.41
C VAL A 1219 67.94 50.06 14.90
N ASN A 1220 66.88 49.66 15.61
CA ASN A 1220 66.92 49.40 17.04
C ASN A 1220 66.86 47.90 17.33
N PHE A 1221 67.71 47.44 18.22
CA PHE A 1221 67.67 46.11 18.81
C PHE A 1221 67.41 46.27 20.30
N VAL A 1222 66.44 45.53 20.82
CA VAL A 1222 66.01 45.61 22.20
C VAL A 1222 66.15 44.23 22.83
N GLY A 1223 66.95 44.13 23.89
CA GLY A 1223 67.20 42.92 24.67
C GLY A 1223 67.60 43.27 26.10
N GLY A 1224 68.05 42.30 26.90
CA GLY A 1224 68.69 42.59 28.19
C GLY A 1224 69.97 43.44 28.03
N ASP A 1225 70.57 43.91 29.14
CA ASP A 1225 71.67 44.91 29.18
C ASP A 1225 72.82 44.70 28.18
N ASP A 1226 73.06 43.46 27.72
CA ASP A 1226 73.92 43.10 26.59
C ASP A 1226 73.27 41.98 25.73
N ILE A 1227 73.11 42.23 24.43
CA ILE A 1227 72.47 41.32 23.45
C ILE A 1227 73.22 39.97 23.32
N THR A 1228 74.52 39.95 23.61
CA THR A 1228 75.38 38.74 23.55
C THR A 1228 75.34 37.91 24.83
N THR A 1229 74.89 38.47 25.95
CA THR A 1229 74.74 37.73 27.22
C THR A 1229 73.30 37.27 27.47
N ASN A 1230 72.33 37.97 26.86
CA ASN A 1230 70.90 37.65 26.91
C ASN A 1230 70.47 36.60 25.87
N ASN A 1231 71.33 36.30 24.91
CA ASN A 1231 71.24 35.18 23.98
C ASN A 1231 72.48 34.32 24.20
N LEU A 1232 72.32 33.00 24.29
CA LEU A 1232 73.45 32.10 24.38
C LEU A 1232 74.02 31.92 22.98
N VAL A 1233 75.23 32.41 22.73
CA VAL A 1233 75.98 32.10 21.50
C VAL A 1233 77.23 31.34 21.90
N ASN A 1234 77.26 30.05 21.62
CA ASN A 1234 78.26 29.14 22.15
C ASN A 1234 79.00 28.44 21.02
N PHE A 1235 80.34 28.46 21.09
CA PHE A 1235 81.22 27.76 20.15
C PHE A 1235 81.97 26.67 20.92
N THR A 1236 81.58 25.41 20.71
CA THR A 1236 82.11 24.26 21.45
C THR A 1236 82.86 23.33 20.50
N GLY A 1237 84.20 23.35 20.52
CA GLY A 1237 85.06 22.54 19.66
C GLY A 1237 86.55 22.71 20.00
N THR A 1238 87.44 21.87 19.46
CA THR A 1238 88.86 21.79 19.88
C THR A 1238 89.72 23.03 19.59
N THR A 1239 89.21 24.03 18.85
CA THR A 1239 89.93 25.27 18.48
C THR A 1239 89.06 26.55 18.43
N GLY A 1240 87.87 26.55 19.05
CA GLY A 1240 86.79 27.56 18.93
C GLY A 1240 87.18 28.98 18.48
N ALA A 1241 87.02 29.26 17.19
CA ALA A 1241 87.13 30.58 16.60
C ALA A 1241 85.82 30.92 15.87
N GLY A 1242 85.04 31.83 16.43
CA GLY A 1242 83.79 32.33 15.85
C GLY A 1242 83.46 33.72 16.38
N THR A 1243 82.58 34.43 15.69
CA THR A 1243 82.13 35.79 16.06
C THR A 1243 80.70 35.73 16.55
N ALA A 1244 80.48 35.91 17.86
CA ALA A 1244 79.14 35.89 18.44
C ALA A 1244 78.23 36.98 17.84
N PHE A 1245 78.82 38.12 17.49
CA PHE A 1245 78.14 39.28 16.92
C PHE A 1245 79.04 40.00 15.93
N GLN A 1246 78.54 40.30 14.73
CA GLN A 1246 79.31 40.94 13.66
C GLN A 1246 78.49 41.98 12.89
N PHE A 1247 79.12 43.11 12.58
CA PHE A 1247 78.56 44.17 11.74
C PHE A 1247 79.55 44.52 10.62
N LEU A 1248 79.17 44.27 9.36
CA LEU A 1248 80.00 44.56 8.19
C LEU A 1248 79.80 46.02 7.75
N SER A 1249 80.76 46.89 8.07
CA SER A 1249 80.63 48.33 7.85
C SER A 1249 80.76 48.80 6.39
N GLY A 1250 81.08 47.92 5.45
CA GLY A 1250 81.49 48.28 4.08
C GLY A 1250 80.37 48.72 3.13
N THR A 1251 79.11 48.34 3.42
CA THR A 1251 77.94 48.55 2.55
C THR A 1251 76.78 49.25 3.26
N SER A 1252 76.87 49.44 4.58
CA SER A 1252 75.85 50.09 5.41
C SER A 1252 75.89 51.63 5.28
N THR A 1253 74.72 52.27 5.26
CA THR A 1253 74.56 53.74 5.24
C THR A 1253 73.83 54.26 6.49
N GLY A 1254 73.63 53.39 7.47
CA GLY A 1254 72.85 53.59 8.68
C GLY A 1254 73.62 53.27 9.96
N SER A 1255 72.96 53.40 11.10
CA SER A 1255 73.51 53.16 12.44
C SER A 1255 72.73 52.09 13.18
N LEU A 1256 73.44 51.29 13.98
CA LEU A 1256 72.88 50.21 14.78
C LEU A 1256 72.81 50.61 16.26
N ARG A 1257 71.59 50.58 16.83
CA ARG A 1257 71.37 50.83 18.26
C ARG A 1257 70.96 49.56 18.97
N VAL A 1258 71.60 49.24 20.07
CA VAL A 1258 71.18 48.16 20.99
C VAL A 1258 70.80 48.80 22.32
N ASN A 1259 69.61 48.51 22.82
CA ASN A 1259 69.05 49.08 24.06
C ASN A 1259 69.12 50.61 24.13
N GLY A 1260 68.93 51.27 22.99
CA GLY A 1260 69.01 52.73 22.87
C GLY A 1260 70.43 53.31 22.76
N VAL A 1261 71.48 52.49 22.85
CA VAL A 1261 72.89 52.89 22.69
C VAL A 1261 73.36 52.58 21.27
N GLN A 1262 73.90 53.59 20.57
CA GLN A 1262 74.49 53.41 19.24
C GLN A 1262 75.84 52.70 19.38
N ILE A 1263 75.93 51.46 18.90
CA ILE A 1263 77.16 50.64 18.99
C ILE A 1263 77.97 50.73 17.69
N PHE A 1264 77.31 50.93 16.56
CA PHE A 1264 77.98 51.13 15.26
C PHE A 1264 77.45 52.41 14.58
N PRO A 1265 78.34 53.35 14.20
CA PRO A 1265 77.98 54.61 13.59
C PRO A 1265 77.43 54.48 12.17
#